data_AF-A0A6N2M780-F1
#
_entry.id   AF-A0A6N2M780-F1
#
_cell.length_a   1.000
_cell.length_b   1.000
_cell.length_c   1.000
_cell.angle_alpha   90.00
_cell.angle_beta   90.00
_cell.angle_gamma   90.00
#
_symmetry.space_group_name_H-M   'P 1'
#
loop_
_entity.id
_entity.type
_entity.pdbx_description
1 polymer ?
#
loop_
_entity_poly.entity_id
_entity_poly.type
_entity_poly.pdbx_seq_one_letter_code
_entity_poly.pdbx_strand_id
1 'polypeptide(L)'
;MDSYTPLLQKTRVPQPSLQKFAVISIFSKLRSAPSYLDPDSEPGREAISQCLHSTSPAVVDQSVRELCRLLLDSRLDLSRTLLELQSALEGSDPKFVGLFVKAIGYVVRFGFQRNHGSWRFPSIENHPFIKILLSRTEVQSELVQQVLLFLGQSRRLGMVEICEFLRPFLNFSILRVPFSNSSSSLFTRQLISSMASFCCSFPDEAIPVLKLLIGCLKHASHKNSDELRNSYYFLECIVDAYTVVLRHLVGTGSLVTEAQLFGVELSDSILSLLTCHHGHAGASEPIVVLVKRLFAVQKDLSLQYMPEISSTLLSLFVILIQSDLEYELLSLLKLLNFLLKWKSEKEYEVDRVKCVMSEELLFTFPVINLLSSTSRSIKGEAAELLVKLEKVLVELSKAPKARLATKGGSPPISSLGSIAYRLLQCLWFQDQILLPTSILNFASSGETDVKVMHQKLRPWASQLRKYILSIVDRRKSSLSVSQSQERFIRELPPLLCAITGVLVMHRSIGDAAIDLLGAIGIVDPKQGVLLLLAILFYSNIFTSNDTSYQNMLPKLLALLPSLASHSVMIPLIIQTILPMLQKDGKPVLYATGARLLCQTWAINDRAFGSLQAILLPKGLSEFKSERNILISLAASIRDVCRKNPDRGVDLILSVSACIENQDLVIKALGFQSLAHLCEADVIDFYTAWDVIGKHVVDYTTNPALAQSICLLLRWGAMDAEAYSEASRNVLQILWGIGTSVHVNQALEWARARIFAFEALSQYEVTHIQIGIPDFKRVNTELLLCETNLDVLTAMEGFQVKIITHEHVNRRRLVKEKKVAGSKIEKLLNVFPQALFTSVNQMSYKSAGIKGSAGQLPGAALLCLSFTPKDVNSQRLSRGSLDFHAGYESALVEIAASLQLSRNIFIALLSLQSWKSFMQRWIRANIASLDAKAPSVSLDKTSKAATDILKSVMRLAEESIPSSAENIALAIGALCVVLAPSTHTVKSTASKFLLNWLFQNEHDHRQWSAAISLGLVSSGLHVTDHKQKLENITGLIKVLHGSKSILVKGACGLGLGFACQDLLTRVEAADNVDLDKEKYKAQEVDLLGKILRTLLLMTSQLSNASNDVLESLLPYFSMGGNDIEINMTSDQLLEKCDDLEEDPWGVAGLVLGLGISFNAIYRAGAHDVMLKIKDLIISWIPHVNSLVTNSSFSSEGREKALSVGSCLALPCVVAFCRRVEMINDNELDQLLKGYHELISELLSVKKSGTFHQSLMLASCVRCGKSSCLHFE
;
A
#
# COMPACT_ATOMS: atom_id res chain seq x y z
N MET A 1 -35.71 66.07 41.55
CA MET A 1 -34.28 66.14 41.92
C MET A 1 -34.05 65.98 43.44
N ASP A 2 -34.93 66.40 44.37
CA ASP A 2 -34.57 66.50 45.81
C ASP A 2 -35.29 65.60 46.84
N SER A 3 -35.93 64.49 46.46
CA SER A 3 -36.73 63.70 47.43
C SER A 3 -35.91 62.90 48.45
N TYR A 4 -34.69 62.48 48.10
CA TYR A 4 -33.79 61.67 48.95
C TYR A 4 -32.65 62.48 49.59
N THR A 5 -32.28 63.63 49.01
CA THR A 5 -31.20 64.53 49.46
C THR A 5 -31.21 64.88 50.97
N PRO A 6 -32.35 65.25 51.59
CA PRO A 6 -32.36 65.61 53.02
C PRO A 6 -32.15 64.39 53.95
N LEU A 7 -32.47 63.18 53.49
CA LEU A 7 -32.21 61.95 54.24
C LEU A 7 -30.77 61.48 54.05
N LEU A 8 -30.21 61.65 52.85
CA LEU A 8 -28.79 61.36 52.56
C LEU A 8 -27.84 62.31 53.30
N GLN A 9 -28.24 63.54 53.61
CA GLN A 9 -27.46 64.41 54.49
C GLN A 9 -27.44 63.90 55.95
N LYS A 10 -28.55 63.30 56.42
CA LYS A 10 -28.64 62.73 57.78
C LYS A 10 -27.78 61.48 57.96
N THR A 11 -27.39 60.78 56.89
CA THR A 11 -26.44 59.65 56.99
C THR A 11 -25.00 60.10 57.24
N ARG A 12 -24.67 61.40 57.06
CA ARG A 12 -23.34 61.98 57.32
C ARG A 12 -23.14 62.45 58.76
N VAL A 13 -24.18 62.46 59.58
CA VAL A 13 -24.13 62.87 60.99
C VAL A 13 -23.42 61.79 61.81
N PRO A 14 -22.48 62.10 62.73
CA PRO A 14 -21.67 61.11 63.46
C PRO A 14 -22.41 60.36 64.58
N GLN A 15 -23.71 60.07 64.42
CA GLN A 15 -24.51 59.33 65.40
C GLN A 15 -25.11 58.05 64.75
N PRO A 16 -24.66 56.84 65.14
CA PRO A 16 -25.04 55.58 64.50
C PRO A 16 -26.54 55.28 64.47
N SER A 17 -27.28 55.65 65.51
CA SER A 17 -28.74 55.43 65.60
C SER A 17 -29.52 56.32 64.61
N LEU A 18 -29.13 57.60 64.48
CA LEU A 18 -29.71 58.51 63.47
C LEU A 18 -29.36 58.07 62.05
N GLN A 19 -28.13 57.63 61.84
CA GLN A 19 -27.68 57.07 60.56
C GLN A 19 -28.52 55.86 60.14
N LYS A 20 -28.73 54.89 61.04
CA LYS A 20 -29.60 53.73 60.78
C LYS A 20 -31.03 54.13 60.47
N PHE A 21 -31.61 55.05 61.26
CA PHE A 21 -32.97 55.53 61.04
C PHE A 21 -33.12 56.25 59.69
N ALA A 22 -32.12 57.05 59.29
CA ALA A 22 -32.09 57.71 57.99
C ALA A 22 -32.08 56.70 56.84
N VAL A 23 -31.26 55.65 56.93
CA VAL A 23 -31.23 54.56 55.94
C VAL A 23 -32.58 53.84 55.88
N ILE A 24 -33.15 53.44 57.03
CA ILE A 24 -34.47 52.79 57.08
C ILE A 24 -35.54 53.65 56.40
N SER A 25 -35.51 54.97 56.63
CA SER A 25 -36.46 55.91 56.04
C SER A 25 -36.27 56.08 54.53
N ILE A 26 -35.04 56.01 54.02
CA ILE A 26 -34.74 56.03 52.57
C ILE A 26 -35.31 54.77 51.92
N PHE A 27 -35.01 53.60 52.47
CA PHE A 27 -35.47 52.32 51.91
C PHE A 27 -36.98 52.08 52.10
N SER A 28 -37.62 52.64 53.14
CA SER A 28 -39.07 52.60 53.27
C SER A 28 -39.75 53.45 52.20
N LYS A 29 -39.19 54.62 51.86
CA LYS A 29 -39.67 55.45 50.75
C LYS A 29 -39.51 54.73 49.40
N LEU A 30 -38.36 54.10 49.16
CA LEU A 30 -38.12 53.29 47.95
C LEU A 30 -39.14 52.14 47.82
N ARG A 31 -39.55 51.52 48.94
CA ARG A 31 -40.54 50.44 48.96
C ARG A 31 -41.96 50.90 48.56
N SER A 32 -42.34 52.14 48.87
CA SER A 32 -43.69 52.67 48.67
C SER A 32 -43.78 53.74 47.56
N ALA A 33 -42.70 53.98 46.82
CA ALA A 33 -42.60 55.06 45.84
C ALA A 33 -43.31 54.73 44.51
N PRO A 34 -43.86 55.76 43.81
CA PRO A 34 -44.34 55.64 42.44
C PRO A 34 -43.19 55.39 41.44
N SER A 35 -43.48 54.93 40.22
CA SER A 35 -42.49 54.46 39.22
C SER A 35 -41.39 55.46 38.83
N TYR A 36 -41.56 56.75 39.08
CA TYR A 36 -40.53 57.78 38.84
C TYR A 36 -39.58 58.03 40.04
N LEU A 37 -39.82 57.36 41.18
CA LEU A 37 -39.06 57.43 42.43
C LEU A 37 -38.76 56.06 43.04
N ASP A 38 -39.14 54.99 42.34
CA ASP A 38 -38.95 53.61 42.77
C ASP A 38 -37.46 53.21 42.71
N PRO A 39 -37.09 51.99 43.15
CA PRO A 39 -35.71 51.53 43.13
C PRO A 39 -35.06 51.51 41.73
N ASP A 40 -35.87 51.40 40.66
CA ASP A 40 -35.40 51.32 39.28
C ASP A 40 -35.24 52.70 38.62
N SER A 41 -35.82 53.74 39.20
CA SER A 41 -35.63 55.15 38.81
C SER A 41 -34.21 55.65 39.08
N GLU A 42 -33.70 56.55 38.24
CA GLU A 42 -32.40 57.22 38.44
C GLU A 42 -32.19 57.82 39.86
N PRO A 43 -33.14 58.58 40.45
CA PRO A 43 -32.98 59.07 41.82
C PRO A 43 -32.98 57.97 42.88
N GLY A 44 -33.66 56.85 42.63
CA GLY A 44 -33.64 55.69 43.52
C GLY A 44 -32.31 54.94 43.49
N ARG A 45 -31.76 54.73 42.28
CA ARG A 45 -30.43 54.13 42.06
C ARG A 45 -29.33 54.93 42.73
N GLU A 46 -29.35 56.25 42.56
CA GLU A 46 -28.36 57.14 43.17
C GLU A 46 -28.46 57.11 44.71
N ALA A 47 -29.66 57.07 45.27
CA ALA A 47 -29.86 56.95 46.72
C ALA A 47 -29.34 55.62 47.29
N ILE A 48 -29.55 54.50 46.59
CA ILE A 48 -29.03 53.18 46.98
C ILE A 48 -27.49 53.18 46.89
N SER A 49 -26.92 53.64 45.78
CA SER A 49 -25.48 53.70 45.56
C SER A 49 -24.76 54.55 46.63
N GLN A 50 -25.27 55.75 46.94
CA GLN A 50 -24.69 56.61 47.98
C GLN A 50 -24.75 56.01 49.38
N CYS A 51 -25.78 55.21 49.68
CA CYS A 51 -25.89 54.52 50.95
C CYS A 51 -24.88 53.36 51.08
N LEU A 52 -24.65 52.61 49.98
CA LEU A 52 -23.71 51.49 49.95
C LEU A 52 -22.24 51.95 49.93
N HIS A 53 -21.92 53.09 49.31
CA HIS A 53 -20.56 53.66 49.26
C HIS A 53 -20.23 54.59 50.44
N SER A 54 -21.05 54.57 51.51
CA SER A 54 -20.81 55.39 52.69
C SER A 54 -19.56 54.96 53.47
N THR A 55 -18.87 55.91 54.10
CA THR A 55 -17.72 55.62 54.98
C THR A 55 -18.12 55.12 56.37
N SER A 56 -19.41 55.27 56.75
CA SER A 56 -19.91 54.86 58.07
C SER A 56 -20.35 53.39 58.10
N PRO A 57 -19.82 52.56 59.04
CA PRO A 57 -20.24 51.16 59.21
C PRO A 57 -21.73 50.98 59.49
N ALA A 58 -22.34 51.89 60.26
CA ALA A 58 -23.75 51.79 60.63
C ALA A 58 -24.69 52.08 59.45
N VAL A 59 -24.24 52.92 58.50
CA VAL A 59 -24.98 53.21 57.26
C VAL A 59 -24.88 52.01 56.33
N VAL A 60 -23.68 51.48 56.08
CA VAL A 60 -23.48 50.36 55.14
C VAL A 60 -24.17 49.08 55.62
N ASP A 61 -24.01 48.68 56.90
CA ASP A 61 -24.68 47.49 57.45
C ASP A 61 -26.21 47.57 57.35
N GLN A 62 -26.80 48.71 57.71
CA GLN A 62 -28.24 48.89 57.61
C GLN A 62 -28.70 48.91 56.14
N SER A 63 -27.94 49.54 55.24
CA SER A 63 -28.29 49.66 53.82
C SER A 63 -28.30 48.30 53.13
N VAL A 64 -27.31 47.46 53.43
CA VAL A 64 -27.26 46.07 52.97
C VAL A 64 -28.47 45.26 53.45
N ARG A 65 -28.86 45.41 54.72
CA ARG A 65 -30.05 44.73 55.28
C ARG A 65 -31.33 45.18 54.60
N GLU A 66 -31.54 46.47 54.42
CA GLU A 66 -32.75 46.99 53.77
C GLU A 66 -32.79 46.65 52.28
N LEU A 67 -31.64 46.64 51.59
CA LEU A 67 -31.55 46.18 50.20
C LEU A 67 -31.96 44.71 50.06
N CYS A 68 -31.46 43.84 50.96
CA CYS A 68 -31.89 42.44 51.00
C CYS A 68 -33.39 42.29 51.32
N ARG A 69 -33.97 43.19 52.11
CA ARG A 69 -35.43 43.20 52.37
C ARG A 69 -36.23 43.62 51.14
N LEU A 70 -35.78 44.60 50.35
CA LEU A 70 -36.44 44.95 49.09
C LEU A 70 -36.50 43.77 48.11
N LEU A 71 -35.46 42.93 48.09
CA LEU A 71 -35.43 41.68 47.33
C LEU A 71 -36.47 40.67 47.86
N LEU A 72 -36.56 40.49 49.18
CA LEU A 72 -37.56 39.61 49.81
C LEU A 72 -38.99 40.06 49.49
N ASP A 73 -39.23 41.36 49.53
CA ASP A 73 -40.51 41.99 49.21
C ASP A 73 -40.83 41.96 47.69
N SER A 74 -39.95 41.39 46.86
CA SER A 74 -40.03 41.37 45.39
C SER A 74 -40.21 42.76 44.75
N ARG A 75 -39.67 43.79 45.40
CA ARG A 75 -39.64 45.18 44.91
C ARG A 75 -38.38 45.50 44.11
N LEU A 76 -37.37 44.63 44.19
CA LEU A 76 -36.12 44.74 43.44
C LEU A 76 -35.77 43.36 42.88
N ASP A 77 -35.36 43.33 41.61
CA ASP A 77 -34.97 42.08 40.95
C ASP A 77 -33.66 41.49 41.52
N LEU A 78 -33.55 40.16 41.46
CA LEU A 78 -32.39 39.41 41.93
C LEU A 78 -31.09 39.83 41.22
N SER A 79 -31.15 39.97 39.89
CA SER A 79 -30.03 40.41 39.06
C SER A 79 -29.59 41.83 39.42
N ARG A 80 -30.56 42.74 39.63
CA ARG A 80 -30.29 44.13 40.03
C ARG A 80 -29.65 44.21 41.41
N THR A 81 -30.17 43.45 42.37
CA THR A 81 -29.61 43.39 43.74
C THR A 81 -28.16 42.90 43.75
N LEU A 82 -27.87 41.86 42.95
CA LEU A 82 -26.50 41.36 42.80
C LEU A 82 -25.57 42.39 42.17
N LEU A 83 -26.03 43.14 41.16
CA LEU A 83 -25.25 44.19 40.50
C LEU A 83 -24.91 45.34 41.46
N GLU A 84 -25.86 45.82 42.26
CA GLU A 84 -25.62 46.90 43.25
C GLU A 84 -24.67 46.48 44.37
N LEU A 85 -24.77 45.23 44.83
CA LEU A 85 -23.85 44.71 45.84
C LEU A 85 -22.45 44.44 45.25
N GLN A 86 -22.37 44.02 43.99
CA GLN A 86 -21.09 43.81 43.29
C GLN A 86 -20.38 45.13 43.01
N SER A 87 -21.10 46.15 42.54
CA SER A 87 -20.51 47.48 42.31
C SER A 87 -20.00 48.10 43.62
N ALA A 88 -20.76 47.97 44.71
CA ALA A 88 -20.35 48.43 46.04
C ALA A 88 -19.14 47.65 46.59
N LEU A 89 -19.03 46.35 46.30
CA LEU A 89 -17.90 45.52 46.69
C LEU A 89 -16.59 45.99 46.02
N GLU A 90 -16.64 46.37 44.74
CA GLU A 90 -15.47 46.83 43.98
C GLU A 90 -14.91 48.17 44.53
N GLY A 91 -15.79 49.09 44.93
CA GLY A 91 -15.42 50.45 45.39
C GLY A 91 -15.27 50.67 46.90
N SER A 92 -15.49 49.65 47.74
CA SER A 92 -15.57 49.82 49.22
C SER A 92 -14.23 49.71 49.98
N ASP A 93 -14.23 50.21 51.22
CA ASP A 93 -13.12 50.04 52.18
C ASP A 93 -12.96 48.56 52.58
N PRO A 94 -11.73 48.00 52.68
CA PRO A 94 -11.46 46.61 53.06
C PRO A 94 -12.25 46.10 54.28
N LYS A 95 -12.54 46.96 55.27
CA LYS A 95 -13.32 46.59 56.46
C LYS A 95 -14.77 46.17 56.18
N PHE A 96 -15.33 46.58 55.03
CA PHE A 96 -16.70 46.27 54.62
C PHE A 96 -16.80 45.11 53.63
N VAL A 97 -15.68 44.63 53.09
CA VAL A 97 -15.64 43.53 52.12
C VAL A 97 -16.39 42.29 52.64
N GLY A 98 -16.12 41.89 53.89
CA GLY A 98 -16.79 40.73 54.49
C GLY A 98 -18.32 40.90 54.62
N LEU A 99 -18.80 42.12 54.87
CA LEU A 99 -20.24 42.41 54.94
C LEU A 99 -20.91 42.26 53.56
N PHE A 100 -20.29 42.78 52.51
CA PHE A 100 -20.81 42.66 51.15
C PHE A 100 -20.77 41.22 50.64
N VAL A 101 -19.70 40.46 50.90
CA VAL A 101 -19.63 39.03 50.54
C VAL A 101 -20.72 38.22 51.27
N LYS A 102 -20.98 38.50 52.56
CA LYS A 102 -22.11 37.90 53.31
C LYS A 102 -23.46 38.23 52.68
N ALA A 103 -23.65 39.48 52.26
CA ALA A 103 -24.88 39.92 51.62
C ALA A 103 -25.11 39.21 50.29
N ILE A 104 -24.10 39.17 49.43
CA ILE A 104 -24.17 38.47 48.15
C ILE A 104 -24.38 36.96 48.39
N GLY A 105 -23.69 36.35 49.35
CA GLY A 105 -23.91 34.96 49.73
C GLY A 105 -25.34 34.67 50.19
N TYR A 106 -25.96 35.58 50.94
CA TYR A 106 -27.38 35.51 51.30
C TYR A 106 -28.30 35.61 50.08
N VAL A 107 -28.06 36.59 49.20
CA VAL A 107 -28.82 36.78 47.97
C VAL A 107 -28.71 35.56 47.05
N VAL A 108 -27.53 34.94 46.96
CA VAL A 108 -27.32 33.71 46.19
C VAL A 108 -28.11 32.54 46.77
N ARG A 109 -28.09 32.34 48.09
CA ARG A 109 -28.92 31.31 48.75
C ARG A 109 -30.40 31.53 48.48
N PHE A 110 -30.87 32.77 48.64
CA PHE A 110 -32.27 33.13 48.38
C PHE A 110 -32.66 32.92 46.91
N GLY A 111 -31.81 33.35 45.97
CA GLY A 111 -32.03 33.16 44.54
C GLY A 111 -32.08 31.69 44.13
N PHE A 112 -31.18 30.87 44.68
CA PHE A 112 -31.16 29.42 44.43
C PHE A 112 -32.41 28.72 44.99
N GLN A 113 -32.87 29.13 46.18
CA GLN A 113 -34.12 28.63 46.78
C GLN A 113 -35.36 29.05 45.97
N ARG A 114 -35.42 30.32 45.55
CA ARG A 114 -36.52 30.86 44.73
C ARG A 114 -36.65 30.15 43.39
N ASN A 115 -35.54 29.70 42.82
CA ASN A 115 -35.50 28.99 41.53
C ASN A 115 -35.55 27.45 41.68
N HIS A 116 -35.90 26.91 42.85
CA HIS A 116 -35.99 25.47 43.11
C HIS A 116 -34.76 24.65 42.68
N GLY A 117 -33.55 25.22 42.87
CA GLY A 117 -32.29 24.56 42.48
C GLY A 117 -31.92 24.69 40.99
N SER A 118 -32.81 25.23 40.15
CA SER A 118 -32.59 25.44 38.72
C SER A 118 -32.10 26.87 38.44
N TRP A 119 -30.88 27.20 38.86
CA TRP A 119 -30.28 28.50 38.56
C TRP A 119 -29.02 28.36 37.71
N ARG A 120 -29.12 28.71 36.42
CA ARG A 120 -28.02 28.64 35.44
C ARG A 120 -27.73 30.02 34.87
N PHE A 121 -26.47 30.25 34.51
CA PHE A 121 -26.01 31.51 33.92
C PHE A 121 -25.57 31.28 32.46
N PRO A 122 -25.86 32.22 31.54
CA PRO A 122 -25.48 32.09 30.12
C PRO A 122 -23.98 32.21 29.88
N SER A 123 -23.24 32.87 30.79
CA SER A 123 -21.77 32.93 30.78
C SER A 123 -21.21 32.62 32.16
N ILE A 124 -20.01 32.02 32.20
CA ILE A 124 -19.30 31.67 33.44
C ILE A 124 -18.99 32.95 34.25
N GLU A 125 -18.63 34.04 33.57
CA GLU A 125 -18.34 35.34 34.20
C GLU A 125 -19.53 35.96 34.93
N ASN A 126 -20.75 35.54 34.60
CA ASN A 126 -21.96 36.01 35.28
C ASN A 126 -22.27 35.25 36.58
N HIS A 127 -21.50 34.22 36.91
CA HIS A 127 -21.67 33.48 38.16
C HIS A 127 -21.34 34.36 39.39
N PRO A 128 -22.25 34.51 40.38
CA PRO A 128 -22.09 35.44 41.50
C PRO A 128 -20.81 35.25 42.31
N PHE A 129 -20.42 34.00 42.62
CA PHE A 129 -19.18 33.72 43.33
C PHE A 129 -17.92 33.95 42.48
N ILE A 130 -18.02 33.85 41.14
CA ILE A 130 -16.89 34.16 40.25
C ILE A 130 -16.68 35.67 40.20
N LYS A 131 -17.76 36.46 40.10
CA LYS A 131 -17.68 37.93 40.18
C LYS A 131 -17.10 38.42 41.51
N ILE A 132 -17.50 37.82 42.63
CA ILE A 132 -16.87 38.12 43.94
C ILE A 132 -15.37 37.84 43.88
N LEU A 133 -14.96 36.66 43.38
CA LEU A 133 -13.55 36.28 43.31
C LEU A 133 -12.71 37.14 42.33
N LEU A 134 -13.35 37.72 41.32
CA LEU A 134 -12.71 38.63 40.35
C LEU A 134 -12.53 40.04 40.90
N SER A 135 -13.37 40.47 41.85
CA SER A 135 -13.35 41.84 42.37
C SER A 135 -12.05 42.20 43.10
N ARG A 136 -11.72 41.52 44.20
CA ARG A 136 -10.60 41.85 45.10
C ARG A 136 -10.06 40.61 45.82
N THR A 137 -8.87 40.68 46.41
CA THR A 137 -8.24 39.52 47.11
C THR A 137 -8.77 39.27 48.52
N GLU A 138 -9.22 40.32 49.20
CA GLU A 138 -9.69 40.31 50.59
C GLU A 138 -11.01 39.53 50.77
N VAL A 139 -11.70 39.23 49.67
CA VAL A 139 -12.97 38.45 49.63
C VAL A 139 -12.78 36.98 49.97
N GLN A 140 -11.55 36.46 49.81
CA GLN A 140 -11.27 35.02 49.74
C GLN A 140 -11.71 34.25 50.99
N SER A 141 -11.39 34.75 52.20
CA SER A 141 -11.69 34.06 53.46
C SER A 141 -13.18 33.95 53.74
N GLU A 142 -13.92 35.05 53.56
CA GLU A 142 -15.37 35.09 53.76
C GLU A 142 -16.10 34.31 52.65
N LEU A 143 -15.59 34.33 51.42
CA LEU A 143 -16.18 33.58 50.31
C LEU A 143 -16.19 32.08 50.57
N VAL A 144 -15.10 31.51 51.14
CA VAL A 144 -15.07 30.10 51.55
C VAL A 144 -16.20 29.81 52.56
N GLN A 145 -16.39 30.68 53.55
CA GLN A 145 -17.47 30.51 54.53
C GLN A 145 -18.85 30.58 53.88
N GLN A 146 -19.07 31.50 52.93
CA GLN A 146 -20.34 31.60 52.23
C GLN A 146 -20.62 30.38 51.33
N VAL A 147 -19.61 29.76 50.73
CA VAL A 147 -19.76 28.50 49.98
C VAL A 147 -20.15 27.35 50.90
N LEU A 148 -19.51 27.22 52.08
CA LEU A 148 -19.89 26.21 53.07
C LEU A 148 -21.31 26.43 53.61
N LEU A 149 -21.69 27.68 53.88
CA LEU A 149 -23.05 28.01 54.30
C LEU A 149 -24.07 27.73 53.19
N PHE A 150 -23.69 27.96 51.93
CA PHE A 150 -24.53 27.60 50.77
C PHE A 150 -24.74 26.08 50.70
N LEU A 151 -23.67 25.27 50.79
CA LEU A 151 -23.76 23.81 50.88
C LEU A 151 -24.66 23.40 52.05
N GLY A 152 -24.40 23.92 53.25
CA GLY A 152 -25.07 23.51 54.48
C GLY A 152 -26.53 23.96 54.64
N GLN A 153 -26.96 25.08 54.04
CA GLN A 153 -28.35 25.56 54.16
C GLN A 153 -29.23 25.12 52.99
N SER A 154 -28.65 24.87 51.81
CA SER A 154 -29.40 24.50 50.61
C SER A 154 -29.65 23.00 50.47
N ARG A 155 -29.08 22.15 51.33
CA ARG A 155 -29.14 20.67 51.26
C ARG A 155 -30.51 20.06 50.98
N ARG A 156 -31.56 20.69 51.53
CA ARG A 156 -32.96 20.26 51.36
C ARG A 156 -33.42 20.25 49.89
N LEU A 157 -32.72 20.94 49.01
CA LEU A 157 -32.99 21.03 47.57
C LEU A 157 -32.25 19.98 46.74
N GLY A 158 -31.42 19.14 47.36
CA GLY A 158 -30.61 18.13 46.69
C GLY A 158 -29.15 18.56 46.51
N MET A 159 -28.21 17.66 46.84
CA MET A 159 -26.78 17.93 46.71
C MET A 159 -26.28 17.95 45.27
N VAL A 160 -26.96 17.26 44.36
CA VAL A 160 -26.55 17.18 42.95
C VAL A 160 -26.73 18.55 42.28
N GLU A 161 -27.87 19.20 42.51
CA GLU A 161 -28.22 20.52 42.00
C GLU A 161 -27.27 21.61 42.56
N ILE A 162 -26.94 21.51 43.85
CA ILE A 162 -25.96 22.37 44.51
C ILE A 162 -24.58 22.20 43.87
N CYS A 163 -24.17 20.97 43.58
CA CYS A 163 -22.90 20.68 42.93
C CYS A 163 -22.85 21.22 41.50
N GLU A 164 -23.93 21.10 40.73
CA GLU A 164 -24.04 21.67 39.38
C GLU A 164 -23.96 23.20 39.38
N PHE A 165 -24.53 23.86 40.39
CA PHE A 165 -24.38 25.30 40.57
C PHE A 165 -22.93 25.70 40.88
N LEU A 166 -22.24 24.96 41.75
CA LEU A 166 -20.86 25.26 42.16
C LEU A 166 -19.80 24.87 41.11
N ARG A 167 -20.10 23.96 40.19
CA ARG A 167 -19.15 23.43 39.20
C ARG A 167 -18.41 24.52 38.40
N PRO A 168 -19.07 25.56 37.82
CA PRO A 168 -18.37 26.61 37.10
C PRO A 168 -17.41 27.40 38.00
N PHE A 169 -17.81 27.67 39.25
CA PHE A 169 -16.99 28.40 40.22
C PHE A 169 -15.74 27.61 40.64
N LEU A 170 -15.88 26.30 40.88
CA LEU A 170 -14.74 25.44 41.22
C LEU A 170 -13.79 25.27 40.04
N ASN A 171 -14.32 25.01 38.83
CA ASN A 171 -13.51 24.94 37.61
C ASN A 171 -12.73 26.24 37.39
N PHE A 172 -13.38 27.40 37.53
CA PHE A 172 -12.73 28.70 37.42
C PHE A 172 -11.64 28.90 38.49
N SER A 173 -11.91 28.52 39.74
CA SER A 173 -10.95 28.66 40.85
C SER A 173 -9.71 27.77 40.67
N ILE A 174 -9.88 26.56 40.12
CA ILE A 174 -8.79 25.61 39.85
C ILE A 174 -8.00 26.01 38.59
N LEU A 175 -8.67 26.47 37.53
CA LEU A 175 -8.02 26.93 36.29
C LEU A 175 -7.25 28.25 36.45
N ARG A 176 -7.51 29.03 37.51
CA ARG A 176 -6.78 30.28 37.81
C ARG A 176 -5.46 30.04 38.57
N VAL A 177 -5.28 28.86 39.16
CA VAL A 177 -4.04 28.45 39.85
C VAL A 177 -2.75 28.62 39.01
N PRO A 178 -2.72 28.42 37.67
CA PRO A 178 -1.53 28.59 36.84
C PRO A 178 -1.19 30.06 36.53
N PHE A 179 -2.15 30.98 36.69
CA PHE A 179 -2.01 32.39 36.33
C PHE A 179 -2.04 33.25 37.62
N SER A 180 -0.87 33.45 38.26
CA SER A 180 -0.52 34.48 39.28
C SER A 180 -0.76 34.22 40.79
N ASN A 181 0.23 34.70 41.58
CA ASN A 181 0.32 34.96 43.03
C ASN A 181 0.01 33.83 44.04
N SER A 182 0.84 33.70 45.09
CA SER A 182 0.70 32.72 46.18
C SER A 182 -0.69 32.72 46.86
N SER A 183 -1.37 33.86 46.88
CA SER A 183 -2.71 34.02 47.47
C SER A 183 -3.81 33.21 46.78
N SER A 184 -3.77 33.06 45.45
CA SER A 184 -4.78 32.29 44.69
C SER A 184 -4.69 30.80 45.01
N SER A 185 -3.48 30.26 45.11
CA SER A 185 -3.23 28.87 45.48
C SER A 185 -3.66 28.55 46.92
N LEU A 186 -3.44 29.49 47.86
CA LEU A 186 -3.87 29.36 49.25
C LEU A 186 -5.39 29.36 49.37
N PHE A 187 -6.09 30.22 48.62
CA PHE A 187 -7.55 30.22 48.57
C PHE A 187 -8.10 28.88 48.08
N THR A 188 -7.60 28.34 46.96
CA THR A 188 -8.08 27.05 46.42
C THR A 188 -7.78 25.90 47.40
N ARG A 189 -6.63 25.91 48.08
CA ARG A 189 -6.32 24.97 49.17
C ARG A 189 -7.33 25.05 50.30
N GLN A 190 -7.63 26.25 50.79
CA GLN A 190 -8.62 26.46 51.85
C GLN A 190 -10.02 26.04 51.43
N LEU A 191 -10.41 26.33 50.18
CA LEU A 191 -11.73 25.97 49.66
C LEU A 191 -11.90 24.44 49.57
N ILE A 192 -10.94 23.74 48.96
CA ILE A 192 -11.00 22.27 48.82
C ILE A 192 -10.93 21.59 50.18
N SER A 193 -10.02 21.99 51.08
CA SER A 193 -9.94 21.40 52.41
C SER A 193 -11.20 21.65 53.24
N SER A 194 -11.82 22.82 53.08
CA SER A 194 -13.09 23.16 53.74
C SER A 194 -14.25 22.33 53.21
N MET A 195 -14.36 22.14 51.89
CA MET A 195 -15.39 21.27 51.29
C MET A 195 -15.18 19.80 51.64
N ALA A 196 -13.92 19.34 51.71
CA ALA A 196 -13.58 18.01 52.21
C ALA A 196 -13.98 17.84 53.69
N SER A 197 -13.72 18.84 54.55
CA SER A 197 -14.18 18.85 55.94
C SER A 197 -15.71 18.87 56.09
N PHE A 198 -16.40 19.52 55.16
CA PHE A 198 -17.86 19.47 55.09
C PHE A 198 -18.36 18.05 54.82
N CYS A 199 -17.73 17.33 53.89
CA CYS A 199 -18.03 15.92 53.61
C CYS A 199 -17.88 15.04 54.86
N CYS A 200 -16.84 15.26 55.67
CA CYS A 200 -16.66 14.54 56.93
C CYS A 200 -17.75 14.83 57.97
N SER A 201 -18.29 16.06 57.98
CA SER A 201 -19.36 16.46 58.91
C SER A 201 -20.73 15.91 58.50
N PHE A 202 -20.95 15.67 57.19
CA PHE A 202 -22.22 15.20 56.63
C PHE A 202 -21.99 14.05 55.65
N PRO A 203 -21.63 12.85 56.16
CA PRO A 203 -21.18 11.72 55.35
C PRO A 203 -22.24 11.16 54.39
N ASP A 204 -23.52 11.17 54.77
CA ASP A 204 -24.62 10.66 53.92
C ASP A 204 -24.82 11.47 52.64
N GLU A 205 -24.38 12.73 52.62
CA GLU A 205 -24.52 13.68 51.51
C GLU A 205 -23.18 13.98 50.83
N ALA A 206 -22.11 13.28 51.23
CA ALA A 206 -20.74 13.59 50.82
C ALA A 206 -20.39 13.14 49.39
N ILE A 207 -20.96 12.02 48.91
CA ILE A 207 -20.57 11.41 47.63
C ILE A 207 -20.69 12.39 46.43
N PRO A 208 -21.80 13.14 46.24
CA PRO A 208 -21.89 14.12 45.15
C PRO A 208 -20.83 15.23 45.22
N VAL A 209 -20.51 15.70 46.43
CA VAL A 209 -19.51 16.76 46.65
C VAL A 209 -18.10 16.24 46.34
N LEU A 210 -17.77 15.02 46.77
CA LEU A 210 -16.50 14.39 46.45
C LEU A 210 -16.37 14.13 44.93
N LYS A 211 -17.44 13.68 44.26
CA LYS A 211 -17.49 13.54 42.79
C LYS A 211 -17.25 14.87 42.07
N LEU A 212 -17.83 15.97 42.55
CA LEU A 212 -17.58 17.31 42.03
C LEU A 212 -16.11 17.71 42.17
N LEU A 213 -15.52 17.56 43.35
CA LEU A 213 -14.12 17.92 43.63
C LEU A 213 -13.16 17.16 42.70
N ILE A 214 -13.32 15.85 42.53
CA ILE A 214 -12.51 15.06 41.59
C ILE A 214 -12.71 15.51 40.15
N GLY A 215 -13.96 15.74 39.74
CA GLY A 215 -14.29 16.18 38.38
C GLY A 215 -13.62 17.50 38.01
N CYS A 216 -13.51 18.43 38.97
CA CYS A 216 -12.82 19.70 38.76
C CYS A 216 -11.29 19.54 38.66
N LEU A 217 -10.69 18.59 39.40
CA LEU A 217 -9.24 18.33 39.35
C LEU A 217 -8.76 17.81 37.99
N LYS A 218 -9.62 17.17 37.19
CA LYS A 218 -9.28 16.76 35.81
C LYS A 218 -8.92 17.94 34.89
N HIS A 219 -9.33 19.16 35.26
CA HIS A 219 -9.09 20.38 34.49
C HIS A 219 -7.88 21.19 35.01
N ALA A 220 -7.21 20.73 36.07
CA ALA A 220 -6.03 21.42 36.60
C ALA A 220 -4.87 21.36 35.60
N SER A 221 -4.12 22.46 35.46
CA SER A 221 -2.88 22.46 34.67
C SER A 221 -1.71 22.08 35.58
N HIS A 222 -0.86 21.14 35.15
CA HIS A 222 0.27 20.66 35.95
C HIS A 222 1.60 20.85 35.21
N LYS A 223 1.89 22.08 34.78
CA LYS A 223 3.12 22.41 34.06
C LYS A 223 4.31 22.61 35.01
N ASN A 224 4.04 23.07 36.24
CA ASN A 224 5.07 23.40 37.23
C ASN A 224 5.11 22.44 38.44
N SER A 225 6.26 22.31 39.11
CA SER A 225 6.43 21.48 40.31
C SER A 225 5.56 21.92 41.49
N ASP A 226 5.34 23.23 41.66
CA ASP A 226 4.43 23.78 42.67
C ASP A 226 2.95 23.44 42.41
N GLU A 227 2.55 23.33 41.13
CA GLU A 227 1.20 22.93 40.72
C GLU A 227 0.95 21.44 41.00
N LEU A 228 1.96 20.59 40.82
CA LEU A 228 1.91 19.19 41.23
C LEU A 228 1.78 19.05 42.75
N ARG A 229 2.52 19.83 43.54
CA ARG A 229 2.41 19.84 45.01
C ARG A 229 1.01 20.27 45.48
N ASN A 230 0.42 21.28 44.84
CA ASN A 230 -0.97 21.70 45.11
C ASN A 230 -1.96 20.57 44.80
N SER A 231 -1.79 19.92 43.66
CA SER A 231 -2.66 18.82 43.22
C SER A 231 -2.59 17.63 44.17
N TYR A 232 -1.38 17.28 44.63
CA TYR A 232 -1.19 16.26 45.65
C TYR A 232 -1.93 16.59 46.95
N TYR A 233 -1.77 17.81 47.47
CA TYR A 233 -2.48 18.26 48.68
C TYR A 233 -4.02 18.15 48.52
N PHE A 234 -4.55 18.50 47.35
CA PHE A 234 -5.99 18.36 47.07
C PHE A 234 -6.43 16.90 47.07
N LEU A 235 -5.66 16.01 46.44
CA LEU A 235 -5.94 14.57 46.42
C LEU A 235 -5.87 13.97 47.82
N GLU A 236 -4.87 14.35 48.63
CA GLU A 236 -4.74 13.91 50.03
C GLU A 236 -5.98 14.30 50.85
N CYS A 237 -6.43 15.56 50.75
CA CYS A 237 -7.65 16.02 51.44
C CYS A 237 -8.90 15.21 51.02
N ILE A 238 -9.04 14.89 49.73
CA ILE A 238 -10.18 14.11 49.21
C ILE A 238 -10.11 12.66 49.68
N VAL A 239 -8.92 12.04 49.65
CA VAL A 239 -8.70 10.65 50.09
C VAL A 239 -8.94 10.49 51.59
N ASP A 240 -8.49 11.46 52.40
CA ASP A 240 -8.72 11.46 53.84
C ASP A 240 -10.20 11.68 54.17
N ALA A 241 -10.88 12.61 53.47
CA ALA A 241 -12.32 12.78 53.63
C ALA A 241 -13.11 11.53 53.21
N TYR A 242 -12.76 10.93 52.07
CA TYR A 242 -13.34 9.66 51.64
C TYR A 242 -13.15 8.56 52.68
N THR A 243 -11.96 8.45 53.28
CA THR A 243 -11.67 7.44 54.31
C THR A 243 -12.59 7.59 55.52
N VAL A 244 -12.84 8.82 55.98
CA VAL A 244 -13.76 9.10 57.09
C VAL A 244 -15.21 8.77 56.70
N VAL A 245 -15.64 9.23 55.52
CA VAL A 245 -17.00 9.00 55.01
C VAL A 245 -17.26 7.50 54.83
N LEU A 246 -16.33 6.76 54.24
CA LEU A 246 -16.45 5.32 54.03
C LEU A 246 -16.60 4.56 55.35
N ARG A 247 -15.78 4.87 56.36
CA ARG A 247 -15.89 4.25 57.69
C ARG A 247 -17.27 4.48 58.32
N HIS A 248 -17.82 5.68 58.16
CA HIS A 248 -19.15 6.00 58.66
C HIS A 248 -20.24 5.23 57.91
N LEU A 249 -20.22 5.27 56.58
CA LEU A 249 -21.22 4.61 55.71
C LEU A 249 -21.22 3.08 55.88
N VAL A 250 -20.04 2.47 56.04
CA VAL A 250 -19.92 1.04 56.36
C VAL A 250 -20.46 0.75 57.76
N GLY A 251 -20.16 1.61 58.75
CA GLY A 251 -20.69 1.48 60.11
C GLY A 251 -22.21 1.62 60.21
N THR A 252 -22.83 2.44 59.35
CA THR A 252 -24.29 2.64 59.29
C THR A 252 -25.00 1.68 58.31
N GLY A 253 -24.25 0.97 57.46
CA GLY A 253 -24.78 0.05 56.45
C GLY A 253 -25.46 0.74 55.25
N SER A 254 -25.33 2.06 55.11
CA SER A 254 -25.97 2.85 54.06
C SER A 254 -24.99 3.13 52.91
N LEU A 255 -25.45 3.03 51.65
CA LEU A 255 -24.70 3.38 50.44
C LEU A 255 -23.30 2.72 50.31
N VAL A 256 -23.08 1.56 50.94
CA VAL A 256 -21.77 0.89 50.98
C VAL A 256 -21.24 0.56 49.58
N THR A 257 -22.09 0.06 48.69
CA THR A 257 -21.73 -0.26 47.30
C THR A 257 -21.39 1.00 46.49
N GLU A 258 -22.15 2.08 46.66
CA GLU A 258 -21.88 3.35 45.98
C GLU A 258 -20.58 3.99 46.48
N ALA A 259 -20.31 3.94 47.79
CA ALA A 259 -19.06 4.41 48.37
C ALA A 259 -17.86 3.57 47.90
N GLN A 260 -18.05 2.27 47.72
CA GLN A 260 -16.99 1.39 47.22
C GLN A 260 -16.69 1.67 45.73
N LEU A 261 -17.73 1.79 44.89
CA LEU A 261 -17.61 2.17 43.48
C LEU A 261 -16.95 3.55 43.33
N PHE A 262 -17.33 4.52 44.16
CA PHE A 262 -16.70 5.82 44.19
C PHE A 262 -15.20 5.74 44.53
N GLY A 263 -14.79 4.81 45.40
CA GLY A 263 -13.38 4.57 45.70
C GLY A 263 -12.59 4.11 44.46
N VAL A 264 -13.20 3.30 43.60
CA VAL A 264 -12.61 2.86 42.32
C VAL A 264 -12.59 4.01 41.30
N GLU A 265 -13.66 4.79 41.19
CA GLU A 265 -13.70 5.99 40.33
C GLU A 265 -12.64 7.03 40.75
N LEU A 266 -12.42 7.16 42.06
CA LEU A 266 -11.40 8.03 42.64
C LEU A 266 -10.01 7.51 42.34
N SER A 267 -9.73 6.20 42.49
CA SER A 267 -8.42 5.64 42.12
C SER A 267 -8.12 5.80 40.64
N ASP A 268 -9.08 5.54 39.76
CA ASP A 268 -8.90 5.73 38.31
C ASP A 268 -8.66 7.19 37.95
N SER A 269 -9.40 8.12 38.57
CA SER A 269 -9.20 9.55 38.36
C SER A 269 -7.81 9.98 38.85
N ILE A 270 -7.35 9.50 40.00
CA ILE A 270 -6.00 9.74 40.52
C ILE A 270 -4.93 9.21 39.56
N LEU A 271 -5.06 7.97 39.09
CA LEU A 271 -4.07 7.36 38.19
C LEU A 271 -4.09 8.01 36.80
N SER A 272 -5.24 8.47 36.31
CA SER A 272 -5.33 9.20 35.03
C SER A 272 -4.51 10.50 35.05
N LEU A 273 -4.44 11.16 36.21
CA LEU A 273 -3.58 12.34 36.40
C LEU A 273 -2.10 11.99 36.25
N LEU A 274 -1.66 10.77 36.57
CA LEU A 274 -0.27 10.34 36.35
C LEU A 274 0.03 10.09 34.87
N THR A 275 -0.87 9.43 34.15
CA THR A 275 -0.66 9.06 32.74
C THR A 275 -0.58 10.27 31.77
N CYS A 276 -1.15 11.42 32.14
CA CYS A 276 -1.09 12.63 31.33
C CYS A 276 0.26 13.38 31.40
N HIS A 277 1.19 13.00 32.29
CA HIS A 277 2.36 13.82 32.63
C HIS A 277 3.69 13.06 32.44
N HIS A 278 4.23 13.09 31.22
CA HIS A 278 5.51 12.48 30.86
C HIS A 278 6.75 13.38 31.02
N GLY A 279 6.76 14.29 32.01
CA GLY A 279 7.81 15.31 32.13
C GLY A 279 8.49 15.47 33.49
N HIS A 280 7.86 15.05 34.60
CA HIS A 280 8.32 15.40 35.94
C HIS A 280 8.68 14.16 36.74
N ALA A 281 9.98 13.87 36.83
CA ALA A 281 10.54 12.77 37.61
C ALA A 281 10.22 12.93 39.12
N GLY A 282 9.63 11.91 39.75
CA GLY A 282 9.51 11.81 41.21
C GLY A 282 8.17 12.20 41.86
N ALA A 283 7.11 12.41 41.08
CA ALA A 283 5.79 12.73 41.63
C ALA A 283 4.86 11.52 41.81
N SER A 284 5.21 10.31 41.35
CA SER A 284 4.26 9.18 41.29
C SER A 284 4.16 8.37 42.58
N GLU A 285 5.24 8.23 43.37
CA GLU A 285 5.23 7.47 44.63
C GLU A 285 4.17 7.96 45.64
N PRO A 286 4.10 9.26 45.98
CA PRO A 286 3.10 9.76 46.92
C PRO A 286 1.66 9.46 46.45
N ILE A 287 1.44 9.47 45.14
CA ILE A 287 0.14 9.23 44.53
C ILE A 287 -0.22 7.73 44.57
N VAL A 288 0.73 6.84 44.30
CA VAL A 288 0.54 5.39 44.44
C VAL A 288 0.24 5.02 45.90
N VAL A 289 0.87 5.69 46.86
CA VAL A 289 0.58 5.53 48.29
C VAL A 289 -0.85 5.94 48.64
N LEU A 290 -1.37 7.03 48.06
CA LEU A 290 -2.77 7.43 48.24
C LEU A 290 -3.74 6.38 47.70
N VAL A 291 -3.49 5.84 46.51
CA VAL A 291 -4.30 4.76 45.92
C VAL A 291 -4.26 3.50 46.80
N LYS A 292 -3.07 3.15 47.32
CA LYS A 292 -2.92 2.06 48.27
C LYS A 292 -3.73 2.29 49.55
N ARG A 293 -3.76 3.52 50.08
CA ARG A 293 -4.55 3.88 51.26
C ARG A 293 -6.04 3.68 51.01
N LEU A 294 -6.55 4.09 49.84
CA LEU A 294 -7.97 3.89 49.46
C LEU A 294 -8.39 2.42 49.55
N PHE A 295 -7.63 1.52 48.92
CA PHE A 295 -7.96 0.10 48.92
C PHE A 295 -7.63 -0.61 50.25
N ALA A 296 -6.59 -0.17 50.96
CA ALA A 296 -6.26 -0.70 52.28
C ALA A 296 -7.42 -0.47 53.26
N VAL A 297 -8.00 0.73 53.28
CA VAL A 297 -9.16 1.03 54.14
C VAL A 297 -10.35 0.16 53.76
N GLN A 298 -10.63 -0.05 52.48
CA GLN A 298 -11.71 -0.94 52.05
C GLN A 298 -11.49 -2.39 52.50
N LYS A 299 -10.25 -2.89 52.37
CA LYS A 299 -9.88 -4.23 52.84
C LYS A 299 -9.98 -4.35 54.37
N ASP A 300 -9.48 -3.37 55.12
CA ASP A 300 -9.52 -3.33 56.58
C ASP A 300 -10.96 -3.31 57.11
N LEU A 301 -11.88 -2.68 56.37
CA LEU A 301 -13.32 -2.70 56.62
C LEU A 301 -14.01 -4.00 56.17
N SER A 302 -13.24 -5.02 55.76
CA SER A 302 -13.73 -6.34 55.32
C SER A 302 -14.65 -6.30 54.08
N LEU A 303 -14.54 -5.26 53.25
CA LEU A 303 -15.29 -5.16 52.00
C LEU A 303 -14.80 -6.21 50.98
N GLN A 304 -15.67 -6.60 50.04
CA GLN A 304 -15.33 -7.59 49.00
C GLN A 304 -14.53 -6.96 47.87
N TYR A 305 -13.68 -7.74 47.22
CA TYR A 305 -12.99 -7.30 46.00
C TYR A 305 -14.03 -7.09 44.88
N MET A 306 -14.05 -5.90 44.29
CA MET A 306 -14.97 -5.53 43.20
C MET A 306 -14.34 -5.78 41.83
N PRO A 307 -15.07 -6.33 40.85
CA PRO A 307 -14.55 -6.54 39.49
C PRO A 307 -14.16 -5.22 38.80
N GLU A 308 -14.77 -4.10 39.18
CA GLU A 308 -14.44 -2.76 38.67
C GLU A 308 -12.99 -2.34 39.00
N ILE A 309 -12.35 -2.93 40.03
CA ILE A 309 -10.92 -2.68 40.35
C ILE A 309 -10.00 -3.05 39.16
N SER A 310 -10.48 -3.88 38.21
CA SER A 310 -9.79 -4.17 36.96
C SER A 310 -9.40 -2.91 36.16
N SER A 311 -10.21 -1.85 36.16
CA SER A 311 -9.86 -0.58 35.47
C SER A 311 -8.64 0.08 36.09
N THR A 312 -8.52 0.00 37.41
CA THR A 312 -7.36 0.51 38.16
C THR A 312 -6.13 -0.34 37.89
N LEU A 313 -6.25 -1.68 37.83
CA LEU A 313 -5.15 -2.57 37.42
C LEU A 313 -4.64 -2.21 36.01
N LEU A 314 -5.54 -2.01 35.05
CA LEU A 314 -5.17 -1.61 33.69
C LEU A 314 -4.48 -0.24 33.65
N SER A 315 -4.85 0.69 34.53
CA SER A 315 -4.18 1.98 34.67
C SER A 315 -2.78 1.83 35.28
N LEU A 316 -2.62 0.98 36.30
CA LEU A 316 -1.33 0.65 36.89
C LEU A 316 -0.37 -0.03 35.89
N PHE A 317 -0.90 -0.87 34.99
CA PHE A 317 -0.13 -1.49 33.92
C PHE A 317 0.52 -0.45 32.99
N VAL A 318 -0.25 0.57 32.58
CA VAL A 318 0.27 1.65 31.72
C VAL A 318 1.37 2.42 32.44
N ILE A 319 1.15 2.76 33.71
CA ILE A 319 2.14 3.48 34.53
C ILE A 319 3.40 2.64 34.73
N LEU A 320 3.28 1.34 34.97
CA LEU A 320 4.43 0.43 35.14
C LEU A 320 5.31 0.39 33.90
N ILE A 321 4.71 0.34 32.70
CA ILE A 321 5.44 0.37 31.43
C ILE A 321 6.17 1.72 31.22
N GLN A 322 5.59 2.82 31.69
CA GLN A 322 6.10 4.17 31.49
C GLN A 322 7.12 4.61 32.55
N SER A 323 7.25 3.88 33.66
CA SER A 323 8.08 4.28 34.80
C SER A 323 9.51 3.77 34.69
N ASP A 324 10.50 4.66 34.80
CA ASP A 324 11.93 4.31 34.81
C ASP A 324 12.57 4.36 36.22
N LEU A 325 11.86 4.92 37.21
CA LEU A 325 12.41 5.24 38.54
C LEU A 325 12.22 4.10 39.54
N GLU A 326 13.30 3.71 40.24
CA GLU A 326 13.32 2.54 41.14
C GLU A 326 12.28 2.60 42.27
N TYR A 327 12.13 3.74 42.95
CA TYR A 327 11.21 3.90 44.08
C TYR A 327 9.73 3.90 43.63
N GLU A 328 9.45 4.42 42.44
CA GLU A 328 8.13 4.39 41.81
C GLU A 328 7.74 2.94 41.46
N LEU A 329 8.65 2.21 40.81
CA LEU A 329 8.50 0.80 40.48
C LEU A 329 8.27 -0.07 41.71
N LEU A 330 9.01 0.15 42.80
CA LEU A 330 8.83 -0.58 44.06
C LEU A 330 7.44 -0.33 44.66
N SER A 331 6.98 0.91 44.65
CA SER A 331 5.66 1.28 45.19
C SER A 331 4.52 0.66 44.37
N LEU A 332 4.65 0.66 43.04
CA LEU A 332 3.72 0.01 42.12
C LEU A 332 3.68 -1.50 42.34
N LEU A 333 4.83 -2.16 42.43
CA LEU A 333 4.91 -3.60 42.70
C LEU A 333 4.24 -3.99 44.02
N LYS A 334 4.48 -3.23 45.09
CA LYS A 334 3.83 -3.46 46.40
C LYS A 334 2.32 -3.29 46.35
N LEU A 335 1.82 -2.32 45.57
CA LEU A 335 0.38 -2.14 45.38
C LEU A 335 -0.22 -3.30 44.56
N LEU A 336 0.44 -3.73 43.49
CA LEU A 336 0.00 -4.88 42.68
C LEU A 336 -0.03 -6.17 43.51
N ASN A 337 1.02 -6.44 44.28
CA ASN A 337 1.06 -7.58 45.20
C ASN A 337 -0.06 -7.53 46.23
N PHE A 338 -0.39 -6.34 46.76
CA PHE A 338 -1.51 -6.15 47.69
C PHE A 338 -2.86 -6.46 47.04
N LEU A 339 -3.13 -5.92 45.84
CA LEU A 339 -4.40 -6.12 45.13
C LEU A 339 -4.61 -7.58 44.72
N LEU A 340 -3.57 -8.21 44.17
CA LEU A 340 -3.62 -9.63 43.78
C LEU A 340 -3.82 -10.55 44.99
N LYS A 341 -3.16 -10.25 46.11
CA LYS A 341 -3.38 -11.01 47.35
C LYS A 341 -4.82 -10.87 47.82
N TRP A 342 -5.38 -9.66 47.81
CA TRP A 342 -6.78 -9.43 48.19
C TRP A 342 -7.79 -10.16 47.29
N LYS A 343 -7.55 -10.19 45.96
CA LYS A 343 -8.36 -10.97 45.01
C LYS A 343 -8.31 -12.48 45.31
N SER A 344 -7.10 -13.01 45.53
CA SER A 344 -6.89 -14.45 45.76
C SER A 344 -7.43 -15.00 47.09
N GLU A 345 -7.68 -14.15 48.09
CA GLU A 345 -8.14 -14.54 49.43
C GLU A 345 -9.58 -15.11 49.44
N LYS A 346 -10.39 -14.91 48.39
CA LYS A 346 -11.80 -15.39 48.31
C LYS A 346 -12.19 -16.13 47.02
N GLU A 347 -11.34 -16.20 46.00
CA GLU A 347 -11.58 -16.98 44.77
C GLU A 347 -11.65 -18.51 45.00
N TYR A 348 -11.30 -18.99 46.19
CA TYR A 348 -11.41 -20.41 46.54
C TYR A 348 -12.84 -20.90 46.85
N GLU A 349 -13.83 -20.00 47.02
CA GLU A 349 -15.19 -20.39 47.43
C GLU A 349 -16.28 -20.29 46.35
N VAL A 350 -16.08 -19.55 45.24
CA VAL A 350 -17.15 -19.30 44.26
C VAL A 350 -16.66 -19.51 42.82
N ASP A 351 -17.16 -20.59 42.20
CA ASP A 351 -17.15 -20.95 40.78
C ASP A 351 -15.85 -21.42 40.08
N ARG A 352 -15.71 -22.76 40.05
CA ARG A 352 -14.97 -23.53 39.02
C ARG A 352 -15.59 -23.45 37.60
N VAL A 353 -16.41 -22.45 37.28
CA VAL A 353 -17.26 -22.47 36.07
C VAL A 353 -17.14 -21.17 35.26
N LYS A 354 -15.92 -20.92 34.73
CA LYS A 354 -15.57 -20.24 33.46
C LYS A 354 -14.18 -19.63 33.63
N CYS A 355 -13.18 -20.16 32.91
CA CYS A 355 -11.88 -19.51 32.83
C CYS A 355 -12.04 -18.22 32.01
N VAL A 356 -12.30 -17.11 32.68
CA VAL A 356 -12.27 -15.76 32.11
C VAL A 356 -10.80 -15.35 32.12
N MET A 357 -10.29 -14.84 30.99
CA MET A 357 -8.94 -14.32 30.94
C MET A 357 -8.80 -13.16 31.91
N SER A 358 -7.68 -13.07 32.63
CA SER A 358 -7.46 -12.02 33.62
C SER A 358 -6.60 -10.87 33.08
N GLU A 359 -6.90 -9.64 33.48
CA GLU A 359 -6.13 -8.42 33.18
C GLU A 359 -4.69 -8.52 33.71
N GLU A 360 -4.48 -9.29 34.78
CA GLU A 360 -3.19 -9.37 35.50
C GLU A 360 -2.10 -10.03 34.65
N LEU A 361 -2.48 -10.80 33.64
CA LEU A 361 -1.55 -11.44 32.71
C LEU A 361 -0.72 -10.42 31.93
N LEU A 362 -1.24 -9.21 31.68
CA LEU A 362 -0.50 -8.14 31.01
C LEU A 362 0.77 -7.72 31.79
N PHE A 363 0.82 -7.95 33.10
CA PHE A 363 1.99 -7.63 33.93
C PHE A 363 3.13 -8.64 33.78
N THR A 364 2.90 -9.82 33.19
CA THR A 364 3.92 -10.89 33.13
C THR A 364 5.23 -10.40 32.51
N PHE A 365 5.18 -9.82 31.30
CA PHE A 365 6.38 -9.36 30.62
C PHE A 365 7.03 -8.12 31.29
N PRO A 366 6.26 -7.06 31.66
CA PRO A 366 6.82 -5.93 32.41
C PRO A 366 7.48 -6.32 33.74
N VAL A 367 6.96 -7.32 34.46
CA VAL A 367 7.57 -7.74 35.73
C VAL A 367 8.81 -8.59 35.51
N ILE A 368 8.88 -9.41 34.45
CA ILE A 368 10.12 -10.07 34.01
C ILE A 368 11.23 -9.02 33.79
N ASN A 369 10.89 -7.84 33.27
CA ASN A 369 11.85 -6.75 33.09
C ASN A 369 12.57 -6.37 34.37
N LEU A 370 11.80 -6.27 35.45
CA LEU A 370 12.28 -5.76 36.72
C LEU A 370 13.27 -6.72 37.39
N LEU A 371 13.35 -7.97 36.94
CA LEU A 371 14.43 -8.90 37.34
C LEU A 371 15.81 -8.46 36.84
N SER A 372 15.89 -7.60 35.81
CA SER A 372 17.15 -7.00 35.37
C SER A 372 17.63 -5.85 36.26
N SER A 373 16.78 -5.33 37.15
CA SER A 373 17.11 -4.18 38.02
C SER A 373 18.31 -4.46 38.93
N THR A 374 19.11 -3.43 39.22
CA THR A 374 20.21 -3.51 40.19
C THR A 374 19.71 -3.60 41.64
N SER A 375 18.47 -3.22 41.92
CA SER A 375 17.91 -3.19 43.27
C SER A 375 17.44 -4.57 43.77
N ARG A 376 17.91 -4.98 44.95
CA ARG A 376 17.50 -6.23 45.60
C ARG A 376 16.03 -6.23 46.01
N SER A 377 15.49 -5.08 46.43
CA SER A 377 14.10 -4.98 46.87
C SER A 377 13.13 -5.14 45.70
N ILE A 378 13.42 -4.50 44.56
CA ILE A 378 12.62 -4.62 43.33
C ILE A 378 12.64 -6.07 42.83
N LYS A 379 13.82 -6.70 42.78
CA LYS A 379 13.96 -8.11 42.40
C LYS A 379 13.14 -9.04 43.29
N GLY A 380 13.16 -8.82 44.61
CA GLY A 380 12.39 -9.63 45.56
C GLY A 380 10.87 -9.53 45.33
N GLU A 381 10.35 -8.30 45.23
CA GLU A 381 8.92 -8.07 45.00
C GLU A 381 8.45 -8.54 43.62
N ALA A 382 9.28 -8.34 42.57
CA ALA A 382 9.01 -8.80 41.22
C ALA A 382 9.00 -10.34 41.14
N ALA A 383 9.93 -11.02 41.83
CA ALA A 383 9.95 -12.47 41.88
C ALA A 383 8.71 -13.04 42.59
N GLU A 384 8.28 -12.46 43.71
CA GLU A 384 7.04 -12.89 44.39
C GLU A 384 5.81 -12.73 43.47
N LEU A 385 5.74 -11.60 42.76
CA LEU A 385 4.66 -11.32 41.81
C LEU A 385 4.68 -12.30 40.62
N LEU A 386 5.86 -12.60 40.07
CA LEU A 386 5.99 -13.55 38.95
C LEU A 386 5.54 -14.95 39.31
N VAL A 387 5.81 -15.44 40.52
CA VAL A 387 5.34 -16.75 40.98
C VAL A 387 3.81 -16.82 41.01
N LYS A 388 3.13 -15.72 41.35
CA LYS A 388 1.65 -15.64 41.30
C LYS A 388 1.16 -15.60 39.85
N LEU A 389 1.78 -14.79 38.99
CA LEU A 389 1.42 -14.67 37.58
C LEU A 389 1.66 -15.96 36.79
N GLU A 390 2.74 -16.68 37.09
CA GLU A 390 3.05 -17.98 36.48
C GLU A 390 1.90 -18.98 36.70
N LYS A 391 1.34 -19.04 37.91
CA LYS A 391 0.19 -19.92 38.20
C LYS A 391 -1.02 -19.58 37.33
N VAL A 392 -1.38 -18.29 37.25
CA VAL A 392 -2.51 -17.81 36.44
C VAL A 392 -2.28 -18.10 34.95
N LEU A 393 -1.05 -17.89 34.47
CA LEU A 393 -0.65 -18.14 33.08
C LEU A 393 -0.74 -19.64 32.72
N VAL A 394 -0.26 -20.52 33.61
CA VAL A 394 -0.32 -21.98 33.44
C VAL A 394 -1.77 -22.48 33.48
N GLU A 395 -2.61 -21.94 34.37
CA GLU A 395 -4.05 -22.28 34.42
C GLU A 395 -4.78 -21.89 33.14
N LEU A 396 -4.53 -20.68 32.60
CA LEU A 396 -5.10 -20.23 31.34
C LEU A 396 -4.73 -21.15 30.17
N SER A 397 -3.49 -21.64 30.14
CA SER A 397 -3.01 -22.55 29.09
C SER A 397 -3.70 -23.93 29.07
N LYS A 398 -4.22 -24.35 30.24
CA LYS A 398 -4.94 -25.62 30.44
C LYS A 398 -6.44 -25.48 30.16
N ALA A 399 -6.99 -24.27 30.16
CA ALA A 399 -8.43 -24.05 30.00
C ALA A 399 -8.91 -24.44 28.58
N PRO A 400 -10.05 -25.15 28.46
CA PRO A 400 -10.67 -25.39 27.15
C PRO A 400 -11.11 -24.07 26.52
N LYS A 401 -11.14 -23.98 25.18
CA LYS A 401 -11.69 -22.83 24.42
C LYS A 401 -13.14 -22.59 24.86
N ALA A 402 -13.34 -21.80 25.92
CA ALA A 402 -14.65 -21.43 26.40
C ALA A 402 -15.29 -20.52 25.35
N ARG A 403 -16.49 -20.87 24.88
CA ARG A 403 -17.30 -19.96 24.06
C ARG A 403 -17.44 -18.65 24.83
N LEU A 404 -17.07 -17.53 24.19
CA LEU A 404 -17.26 -16.17 24.68
C LEU A 404 -18.64 -16.08 25.36
N ALA A 405 -18.67 -16.03 26.69
CA ALA A 405 -19.89 -15.75 27.40
C ALA A 405 -20.22 -14.28 27.11
N THR A 406 -21.24 -14.06 26.29
CA THR A 406 -21.79 -12.74 25.90
C THR A 406 -22.47 -11.99 27.04
N LYS A 407 -22.01 -12.16 28.29
CA LYS A 407 -22.52 -11.45 29.45
C LYS A 407 -21.39 -11.06 30.40
N GLY A 408 -20.86 -9.88 30.16
CA GLY A 408 -19.99 -9.10 31.03
C GLY A 408 -19.72 -7.83 30.25
N GLY A 409 -20.28 -6.70 30.68
CA GLY A 409 -20.13 -5.43 29.97
C GLY A 409 -18.64 -5.17 29.77
N SER A 410 -18.16 -5.28 28.53
CA SER A 410 -16.77 -4.93 28.23
C SER A 410 -16.54 -3.51 28.71
N PRO A 411 -15.44 -3.22 29.44
CA PRO A 411 -15.17 -1.88 29.91
C PRO A 411 -15.21 -0.92 28.71
N PRO A 412 -15.80 0.28 28.86
CA PRO A 412 -15.81 1.27 27.80
C PRO A 412 -14.37 1.53 27.33
N ILE A 413 -14.17 1.67 26.01
CA ILE A 413 -12.86 1.95 25.42
C ILE A 413 -12.45 3.37 25.86
N SER A 414 -11.78 3.49 27.00
CA SER A 414 -11.48 4.78 27.63
C SER A 414 -9.98 4.95 27.93
N SER A 415 -9.20 3.86 28.01
CA SER A 415 -7.78 3.90 28.39
C SER A 415 -6.88 2.97 27.57
N LEU A 416 -5.58 3.28 27.48
CA LEU A 416 -4.59 2.47 26.75
C LEU A 416 -4.53 1.02 27.27
N GLY A 417 -4.62 0.82 28.58
CA GLY A 417 -4.67 -0.50 29.20
C GLY A 417 -5.90 -1.31 28.78
N SER A 418 -7.08 -0.67 28.70
CA SER A 418 -8.31 -1.32 28.23
C SER A 418 -8.23 -1.79 26.78
N ILE A 419 -7.54 -1.01 25.92
CA ILE A 419 -7.28 -1.39 24.52
C ILE A 419 -6.36 -2.60 24.45
N ALA A 420 -5.26 -2.59 25.22
CA ALA A 420 -4.29 -3.69 25.24
C ALA A 420 -4.94 -5.00 25.74
N TYR A 421 -5.73 -4.93 26.80
CA TYR A 421 -6.44 -6.09 27.34
C TYR A 421 -7.49 -6.64 26.37
N ARG A 422 -8.30 -5.77 25.77
CA ARG A 422 -9.29 -6.17 24.76
C ARG A 422 -8.62 -6.80 23.54
N LEU A 423 -7.48 -6.26 23.11
CA LEU A 423 -6.70 -6.83 22.03
C LEU A 423 -6.19 -8.23 22.40
N LEU A 424 -5.62 -8.41 23.60
CA LEU A 424 -5.23 -9.72 24.09
C LEU A 424 -6.42 -10.70 24.12
N GLN A 425 -7.61 -10.24 24.54
CA GLN A 425 -8.79 -11.08 24.65
C GLN A 425 -9.29 -11.53 23.27
N CYS A 426 -9.32 -10.60 22.31
CA CYS A 426 -9.61 -10.92 20.92
C CYS A 426 -8.59 -11.92 20.36
N LEU A 427 -7.29 -11.70 20.55
CA LEU A 427 -6.24 -12.56 20.03
C LEU A 427 -6.22 -13.96 20.66
N TRP A 428 -6.60 -14.08 21.94
CA TRP A 428 -6.64 -15.37 22.63
C TRP A 428 -7.87 -16.21 22.27
N PHE A 429 -9.04 -15.59 22.09
CA PHE A 429 -10.30 -16.32 21.88
C PHE A 429 -10.81 -16.36 20.42
N GLN A 430 -10.44 -15.40 19.56
CA GLN A 430 -10.90 -15.36 18.15
C GLN A 430 -9.84 -15.95 17.22
N ASP A 431 -10.21 -16.99 16.46
CA ASP A 431 -9.33 -17.61 15.48
C ASP A 431 -9.01 -16.64 14.32
N GLN A 432 -7.75 -16.19 14.30
CA GLN A 432 -6.85 -15.71 13.23
C GLN A 432 -7.33 -14.73 12.12
N ILE A 433 -8.62 -14.57 11.82
CA ILE A 433 -9.04 -14.06 10.49
C ILE A 433 -9.63 -12.64 10.53
N LEU A 434 -10.07 -12.11 11.68
CA LEU A 434 -10.81 -10.85 11.74
C LEU A 434 -10.34 -9.94 12.87
N LEU A 435 -9.10 -9.43 12.79
CA LEU A 435 -8.78 -8.18 13.49
C LEU A 435 -9.31 -7.01 12.62
N PRO A 436 -9.97 -5.98 13.20
CA PRO A 436 -10.37 -4.81 12.43
C PRO A 436 -9.15 -4.20 11.74
N THR A 437 -9.20 -4.15 10.42
CA THR A 437 -8.20 -3.55 9.51
C THR A 437 -7.81 -2.12 9.90
N SER A 438 -8.60 -1.44 10.72
CA SER A 438 -8.36 -0.08 11.21
C SER A 438 -7.11 0.08 12.09
N ILE A 439 -6.71 -0.90 12.91
CA ILE A 439 -5.51 -0.78 13.77
C ILE A 439 -4.22 -0.97 12.95
N LEU A 440 -4.27 -1.79 11.90
CA LEU A 440 -3.11 -2.13 11.06
C LEU A 440 -2.91 -1.18 9.87
N ASN A 441 -3.93 -0.39 9.49
CA ASN A 441 -3.82 0.61 8.43
C ASN A 441 -2.89 1.79 8.75
N PHE A 442 -2.45 1.95 10.01
CA PHE A 442 -1.41 2.93 10.36
C PHE A 442 0.00 2.49 9.93
N ALA A 443 0.21 1.19 9.66
CA ALA A 443 1.52 0.65 9.32
C ALA A 443 1.91 0.79 7.84
N SER A 444 0.96 1.09 6.94
CA SER A 444 1.17 1.07 5.48
C SER A 444 1.34 2.45 4.85
N SER A 445 1.44 3.54 5.62
CA SER A 445 1.56 4.90 5.07
C SER A 445 2.97 5.27 4.57
N GLY A 446 3.90 4.31 4.50
CA GLY A 446 5.31 4.55 4.15
C GLY A 446 5.81 3.88 2.87
N GLU A 447 5.07 2.95 2.26
CA GLU A 447 5.46 2.29 1.01
C GLU A 447 4.26 2.32 0.06
N THR A 448 4.25 3.31 -0.84
CA THR A 448 3.38 3.30 -2.03
C THR A 448 3.97 2.34 -3.04
N ASP A 449 3.78 1.03 -2.81
CA ASP A 449 3.83 0.03 -3.87
C ASP A 449 3.28 -1.30 -3.36
N VAL A 450 2.82 -2.13 -4.29
CA VAL A 450 2.29 -3.51 -4.13
C VAL A 450 0.76 -3.63 -4.08
N LYS A 451 0.19 -3.80 -5.29
CA LYS A 451 -0.76 -4.86 -5.67
C LYS A 451 -1.56 -5.49 -4.51
N VAL A 452 -2.72 -4.90 -4.21
CA VAL A 452 -3.77 -5.51 -3.38
C VAL A 452 -4.78 -6.22 -4.27
N MET A 453 -4.36 -7.26 -4.99
CA MET A 453 -5.28 -8.24 -5.56
C MET A 453 -4.68 -9.63 -5.37
N HIS A 454 -5.32 -10.39 -4.48
CA HIS A 454 -5.15 -11.83 -4.24
C HIS A 454 -3.91 -12.27 -3.44
N GLN A 455 -3.51 -11.53 -2.41
CA GLN A 455 -2.72 -12.13 -1.33
C GLN A 455 -3.67 -12.83 -0.36
N LYS A 456 -3.47 -14.15 -0.14
CA LYS A 456 -3.91 -14.85 1.08
C LYS A 456 -3.76 -13.88 2.27
N LEU A 457 -4.85 -13.63 3.01
CA LEU A 457 -4.85 -12.79 4.22
C LEU A 457 -3.62 -13.14 5.06
N ARG A 458 -2.63 -12.23 5.09
CA ARG A 458 -1.41 -12.44 5.87
C ARG A 458 -1.78 -12.40 7.37
N PRO A 459 -1.29 -13.32 8.20
CA PRO A 459 -1.56 -13.28 9.64
C PRO A 459 -1.14 -11.93 10.25
N TRP A 460 -1.93 -11.38 11.17
CA TRP A 460 -1.68 -10.10 11.84
C TRP A 460 -0.25 -9.98 12.39
N ALA A 461 0.30 -11.08 12.92
CA ALA A 461 1.66 -11.12 13.47
C ALA A 461 2.73 -10.82 12.41
N SER A 462 2.53 -11.25 11.16
CA SER A 462 3.46 -10.98 10.06
C SER A 462 3.44 -9.50 9.62
N GLN A 463 2.27 -8.86 9.70
CA GLN A 463 2.12 -7.44 9.39
C GLN A 463 2.76 -6.57 10.50
N LEU A 464 2.50 -6.89 11.76
CA LEU A 464 3.16 -6.21 12.89
C LEU A 464 4.67 -6.42 12.87
N ARG A 465 5.16 -7.63 12.56
CA ARG A 465 6.59 -7.91 12.42
C ARG A 465 7.23 -7.00 11.36
N LYS A 466 6.61 -6.86 10.19
CA LYS A 466 7.08 -5.95 9.15
C LYS A 466 7.13 -4.50 9.62
N TYR A 467 6.08 -4.05 10.32
CA TYR A 467 6.02 -2.70 10.85
C TYR A 467 7.14 -2.43 11.87
N ILE A 468 7.36 -3.35 12.82
CA ILE A 468 8.43 -3.24 13.81
C ILE A 468 9.81 -3.21 13.14
N LEU A 469 10.04 -4.04 12.13
CA LEU A 469 11.30 -4.02 11.38
C LEU A 469 11.49 -2.69 10.61
N SER A 470 10.41 -2.14 10.04
CA SER A 470 10.46 -0.81 9.40
C SER A 470 10.84 0.31 10.40
N ILE A 471 10.45 0.22 11.67
CA ILE A 471 10.90 1.15 12.71
C ILE A 471 12.42 1.08 12.90
N VAL A 472 13.01 -0.12 12.85
CA VAL A 472 14.47 -0.31 12.97
C VAL A 472 15.18 0.35 11.79
N ASP A 473 14.68 0.15 10.58
CA ASP A 473 15.26 0.75 9.37
C ASP A 473 15.15 2.28 9.39
N ARG A 474 14.04 2.81 9.92
CA ARG A 474 13.85 4.26 10.14
C ARG A 474 14.74 4.84 11.23
N ARG A 475 15.10 4.08 12.27
CA ARG A 475 16.07 4.52 13.29
C ARG A 475 17.51 4.54 12.77
N LYS A 476 17.83 3.70 11.78
CA LYS A 476 19.14 3.68 11.11
C LYS A 476 19.28 4.79 10.07
N SER A 477 18.18 5.29 9.50
CA SER A 477 18.20 6.43 8.60
C SER A 477 18.30 7.75 9.40
N SER A 478 19.13 8.68 8.94
CA SER A 478 19.42 9.94 9.61
C SER A 478 18.32 11.00 9.50
N LEU A 479 17.06 10.60 9.27
CA LEU A 479 15.94 11.51 9.07
C LEU A 479 15.34 11.95 10.41
N SER A 480 15.00 13.24 10.53
CA SER A 480 14.38 13.78 11.75
C SER A 480 12.96 13.23 11.91
N VAL A 481 12.78 12.36 12.91
CA VAL A 481 11.47 11.85 13.32
C VAL A 481 10.76 12.93 14.14
N SER A 482 9.46 13.15 13.89
CA SER A 482 8.68 14.10 14.69
C SER A 482 8.57 13.64 16.15
N GLN A 483 8.47 14.57 17.11
CA GLN A 483 8.36 14.24 18.54
C GLN A 483 7.16 13.31 18.86
N SER A 484 6.08 13.38 18.08
CA SER A 484 4.93 12.48 18.24
C SER A 484 5.21 11.05 17.76
N GLN A 485 5.93 10.91 16.65
CA GLN A 485 6.37 9.61 16.14
C GLN A 485 7.43 8.97 17.04
N GLU A 486 8.34 9.76 17.62
CA GLU A 486 9.36 9.27 18.54
C GLU A 486 8.75 8.72 19.84
N ARG A 487 7.73 9.42 20.39
CA ARG A 487 6.94 8.92 21.54
C ARG A 487 6.24 7.59 21.22
N PHE A 488 5.59 7.52 20.06
CA PHE A 488 4.89 6.30 19.63
C PHE A 488 5.87 5.12 19.45
N ILE A 489 7.03 5.37 18.86
CA ILE A 489 8.11 4.38 18.67
C ILE A 489 8.68 3.90 20.01
N ARG A 490 8.67 4.74 21.06
CA ARG A 490 9.15 4.38 22.40
C ARG A 490 8.12 3.58 23.22
N GLU A 491 6.85 3.93 23.13
CA GLU A 491 5.78 3.36 23.99
C GLU A 491 5.16 2.08 23.43
N LEU A 492 5.16 1.90 22.10
CA LEU A 492 4.55 0.73 21.47
C LEU A 492 5.29 -0.60 21.75
N PRO A 493 6.64 -0.69 21.72
CA PRO A 493 7.33 -1.97 21.90
C PRO A 493 7.07 -2.64 23.27
N PRO A 494 7.12 -1.95 24.42
CA PRO A 494 6.78 -2.55 25.72
C PRO A 494 5.33 -3.05 25.80
N LEU A 495 4.37 -2.31 25.22
CA LEU A 495 2.97 -2.71 25.18
C LEU A 495 2.77 -3.98 24.36
N LEU A 496 3.40 -4.04 23.18
CA LEU A 496 3.37 -5.23 22.34
C LEU A 496 4.08 -6.41 23.02
N CYS A 497 5.17 -6.19 23.74
CA CYS A 497 5.85 -7.23 24.52
C CYS A 497 4.94 -7.82 25.62
N ALA A 498 4.16 -6.99 26.32
CA ALA A 498 3.20 -7.45 27.31
C ALA A 498 2.14 -8.39 26.71
N ILE A 499 1.56 -8.01 25.56
CA ILE A 499 0.54 -8.82 24.87
C ILE A 499 1.16 -10.10 24.29
N THR A 500 2.29 -9.97 23.58
CA THR A 500 2.96 -11.09 22.93
C THR A 500 3.55 -12.08 23.93
N GLY A 501 4.05 -11.60 25.08
CA GLY A 501 4.52 -12.45 26.17
C GLY A 501 3.45 -13.44 26.63
N VAL A 502 2.22 -12.97 26.86
CA VAL A 502 1.10 -13.88 27.21
C VAL A 502 0.80 -14.85 26.07
N LEU A 503 0.78 -14.36 24.83
CA LEU A 503 0.48 -15.18 23.64
C LEU A 503 1.50 -16.28 23.37
N VAL A 504 2.72 -16.24 23.93
CA VAL A 504 3.69 -17.34 23.85
C VAL A 504 3.09 -18.65 24.39
N MET A 505 2.19 -18.58 25.37
CA MET A 505 1.52 -19.76 25.94
C MET A 505 0.32 -20.24 25.11
N HIS A 506 -0.06 -19.53 24.05
CA HIS A 506 -1.18 -19.89 23.20
C HIS A 506 -0.83 -21.05 22.25
N ARG A 507 -1.68 -22.08 22.20
CA ARG A 507 -1.37 -23.34 21.47
C ARG A 507 -1.17 -23.18 19.97
N SER A 508 -1.87 -22.25 19.31
CA SER A 508 -1.80 -22.09 17.85
C SER A 508 -1.10 -20.82 17.37
N ILE A 509 -0.92 -19.83 18.24
CA ILE A 509 -0.38 -18.50 17.88
C ILE A 509 0.96 -18.25 18.58
N GLY A 510 1.34 -19.06 19.58
CA GLY A 510 2.60 -18.91 20.29
C GLY A 510 3.82 -18.89 19.36
N ASP A 511 3.78 -19.68 18.29
CA ASP A 511 4.81 -19.71 17.25
C ASP A 511 5.05 -18.33 16.61
N ALA A 512 3.96 -17.66 16.23
CA ALA A 512 4.00 -16.32 15.65
C ALA A 512 4.30 -15.22 16.69
N ALA A 513 3.91 -15.44 17.95
CA ALA A 513 4.23 -14.54 19.06
C ALA A 513 5.73 -14.54 19.37
N ILE A 514 6.37 -15.72 19.34
CA ILE A 514 7.84 -15.87 19.45
C ILE A 514 8.54 -15.09 18.33
N ASP A 515 8.12 -15.27 17.07
CA ASP A 515 8.70 -14.55 15.93
C ASP A 515 8.55 -13.02 16.05
N LEU A 516 7.43 -12.55 16.64
CA LEU A 516 7.18 -11.14 16.87
C LEU A 516 8.04 -10.58 18.01
N LEU A 517 8.20 -11.31 19.11
CA LEU A 517 9.12 -10.96 20.21
C LEU A 517 10.57 -10.85 19.71
N GLY A 518 11.01 -11.78 18.86
CA GLY A 518 12.33 -11.72 18.22
C GLY A 518 12.54 -10.45 17.39
N ALA A 519 11.51 -10.01 16.65
CA ALA A 519 11.57 -8.76 15.90
C ALA A 519 11.62 -7.52 16.82
N ILE A 520 10.87 -7.53 17.94
CA ILE A 520 10.90 -6.44 18.92
C ILE A 520 12.28 -6.35 19.62
N GLY A 521 12.90 -7.50 19.92
CA GLY A 521 14.24 -7.56 20.53
C GLY A 521 15.36 -6.93 19.70
N ILE A 522 15.15 -6.69 18.40
CA ILE A 522 16.12 -6.02 17.50
C ILE A 522 16.04 -4.49 17.61
N VAL A 523 14.94 -3.93 18.14
CA VAL A 523 14.65 -2.48 18.12
C VAL A 523 15.52 -1.68 19.08
N ASP A 524 15.88 -2.25 20.24
CA ASP A 524 16.63 -1.57 21.30
C ASP A 524 17.45 -2.59 22.13
N PRO A 525 18.74 -2.35 22.42
CA PRO A 525 19.55 -3.22 23.26
C PRO A 525 18.98 -3.48 24.66
N LYS A 526 18.25 -2.52 25.25
CA LYS A 526 17.56 -2.73 26.55
C LYS A 526 16.50 -3.83 26.44
N GLN A 527 15.82 -3.90 25.30
CA GLN A 527 14.85 -4.96 24.98
C GLN A 527 15.52 -6.32 24.73
N GLY A 528 16.82 -6.34 24.42
CA GLY A 528 17.59 -7.58 24.30
C GLY A 528 17.79 -8.30 25.64
N VAL A 529 18.15 -7.58 26.70
CA VAL A 529 18.28 -8.13 28.07
C VAL A 529 16.93 -8.66 28.57
N LEU A 530 15.88 -7.90 28.27
CA LEU A 530 14.50 -8.25 28.54
C LEU A 530 14.08 -9.58 27.93
N LEU A 531 14.35 -9.72 26.64
CA LEU A 531 13.97 -10.91 25.90
C LEU A 531 14.78 -12.14 26.36
N LEU A 532 16.05 -11.96 26.78
CA LEU A 532 16.83 -13.05 27.40
C LEU A 532 16.17 -13.57 28.68
N LEU A 533 15.75 -12.68 29.59
CA LEU A 533 15.06 -13.07 30.82
C LEU A 533 13.70 -13.74 30.52
N ALA A 534 12.98 -13.27 29.52
CA ALA A 534 11.74 -13.89 29.07
C ALA A 534 11.98 -15.29 28.50
N ILE A 535 13.04 -15.49 27.69
CA ILE A 535 13.43 -16.82 27.18
C ILE A 535 13.69 -17.79 28.34
N LEU A 536 14.42 -17.36 29.37
CA LEU A 536 14.69 -18.20 30.55
C LEU A 536 13.40 -18.54 31.31
N PHE A 537 12.54 -17.56 31.54
CA PHE A 537 11.26 -17.75 32.24
C PHE A 537 10.33 -18.73 31.52
N TYR A 538 10.08 -18.52 30.22
CA TYR A 538 9.21 -19.43 29.45
C TYR A 538 9.85 -20.81 29.24
N SER A 539 11.19 -20.89 29.16
CA SER A 539 11.87 -22.19 29.12
C SER A 539 11.58 -23.01 30.37
N ASN A 540 11.64 -22.40 31.56
CA ASN A 540 11.32 -23.07 32.83
C ASN A 540 9.87 -23.60 32.86
N ILE A 541 8.92 -22.80 32.36
CA ILE A 541 7.50 -23.19 32.28
C ILE A 541 7.29 -24.36 31.31
N PHE A 542 7.95 -24.33 30.15
CA PHE A 542 7.83 -25.41 29.15
C PHE A 542 8.52 -26.70 29.60
N THR A 543 9.60 -26.63 30.38
CA THR A 543 10.27 -27.81 30.93
C THR A 543 9.50 -28.47 32.09
N SER A 544 8.63 -27.73 32.78
CA SER A 544 7.87 -28.25 33.92
C SER A 544 6.52 -28.88 33.54
N ASN A 545 6.03 -28.66 32.31
CA ASN A 545 4.71 -29.12 31.85
C ASN A 545 4.82 -30.01 30.59
N ASP A 546 4.70 -31.33 30.77
CA ASP A 546 5.49 -32.30 29.99
C ASP A 546 4.91 -32.87 28.67
N THR A 547 3.86 -32.32 28.04
CA THR A 547 3.33 -32.97 26.80
C THR A 547 2.83 -32.07 25.67
N SER A 548 2.31 -30.87 25.91
CA SER A 548 1.60 -30.10 24.84
C SER A 548 2.43 -29.06 24.08
N TYR A 549 3.70 -28.82 24.45
CA TYR A 549 4.50 -27.68 23.94
C TYR A 549 5.87 -28.08 23.37
N GLN A 550 6.07 -29.33 22.96
CA GLN A 550 7.38 -29.88 22.56
C GLN A 550 8.09 -29.07 21.46
N ASN A 551 7.35 -28.42 20.54
CA ASN A 551 7.92 -27.60 19.46
C ASN A 551 8.27 -26.15 19.88
N MET A 552 7.78 -25.67 21.02
CA MET A 552 7.93 -24.28 21.44
C MET A 552 9.30 -24.01 22.06
N LEU A 553 9.85 -24.96 22.83
CA LEU A 553 11.14 -24.80 23.49
C LEU A 553 12.31 -24.62 22.48
N PRO A 554 12.45 -25.43 21.42
CA PRO A 554 13.48 -25.21 20.40
C PRO A 554 13.33 -23.87 19.68
N LYS A 555 12.10 -23.43 19.40
CA LYS A 555 11.80 -22.16 18.74
C LYS A 555 12.12 -20.97 19.65
N LEU A 556 11.83 -21.08 20.94
CA LEU A 556 12.20 -20.07 21.94
C LEU A 556 13.73 -19.94 22.06
N LEU A 557 14.47 -21.05 22.07
CA LEU A 557 15.94 -21.02 22.06
C LEU A 557 16.51 -20.44 20.75
N ALA A 558 15.83 -20.66 19.62
CA ALA A 558 16.20 -20.07 18.33
C ALA A 558 16.05 -18.53 18.28
N LEU A 559 15.47 -17.89 19.32
CA LEU A 559 15.51 -16.43 19.49
C LEU A 559 16.85 -15.92 20.02
N LEU A 560 17.66 -16.73 20.72
CA LEU A 560 18.93 -16.28 21.31
C LEU A 560 19.86 -15.60 20.30
N PRO A 561 20.02 -16.10 19.05
CA PRO A 561 20.80 -15.42 18.03
C PRO A 561 20.29 -14.02 17.67
N SER A 562 18.98 -13.77 17.67
CA SER A 562 18.45 -12.45 17.26
C SER A 562 18.90 -11.32 18.19
N LEU A 563 19.21 -11.64 19.45
CA LEU A 563 19.77 -10.73 20.43
C LEU A 563 21.18 -10.23 20.07
N ALA A 564 21.90 -10.96 19.21
CA ALA A 564 23.27 -10.61 18.78
C ALA A 564 23.32 -9.38 17.88
N SER A 565 22.17 -8.87 17.42
CA SER A 565 22.06 -7.56 16.76
C SER A 565 22.71 -6.45 17.59
N HIS A 566 22.69 -6.59 18.91
CA HIS A 566 23.33 -5.69 19.86
C HIS A 566 24.62 -6.32 20.38
N SER A 567 25.75 -5.70 20.06
CA SER A 567 27.07 -6.28 20.39
C SER A 567 27.33 -6.49 21.89
N VAL A 568 26.64 -5.76 22.77
CA VAL A 568 26.70 -5.89 24.24
C VAL A 568 26.09 -7.21 24.73
N MET A 569 25.15 -7.79 23.99
CA MET A 569 24.46 -9.03 24.39
C MET A 569 25.29 -10.29 24.13
N ILE A 570 26.32 -10.22 23.29
CA ILE A 570 27.08 -11.38 22.83
C ILE A 570 27.69 -12.19 23.99
N PRO A 571 28.37 -11.58 24.98
CA PRO A 571 28.90 -12.34 26.12
C PRO A 571 27.81 -13.09 26.90
N LEU A 572 26.64 -12.50 27.09
CA LEU A 572 25.50 -13.11 27.79
C LEU A 572 24.91 -14.28 26.99
N ILE A 573 24.79 -14.13 25.67
CA ILE A 573 24.33 -15.19 24.76
C ILE A 573 25.32 -16.37 24.82
N ILE A 574 26.63 -16.10 24.70
CA ILE A 574 27.67 -17.13 24.77
C ILE A 574 27.64 -17.83 26.14
N GLN A 575 27.52 -17.08 27.24
CA GLN A 575 27.37 -17.67 28.58
C GLN A 575 26.13 -18.57 28.72
N THR A 576 25.05 -18.25 28.01
CA THR A 576 23.82 -19.06 28.01
C THR A 576 23.96 -20.32 27.16
N ILE A 577 24.72 -20.27 26.05
CA ILE A 577 24.94 -21.41 25.15
C ILE A 577 26.06 -22.33 25.66
N LEU A 578 27.07 -21.80 26.33
CA LEU A 578 28.26 -22.55 26.76
C LEU A 578 27.94 -23.81 27.59
N PRO A 579 26.97 -23.83 28.52
CA PRO A 579 26.56 -25.04 29.21
C PRO A 579 26.03 -26.15 28.29
N MET A 580 25.44 -25.78 27.13
CA MET A 580 24.97 -26.74 26.13
C MET A 580 26.13 -27.40 25.35
N LEU A 581 27.30 -26.77 25.34
CA LEU A 581 28.50 -27.19 24.62
C LEU A 581 29.48 -28.00 25.50
N GLN A 582 29.00 -28.56 26.61
CA GLN A 582 29.79 -29.45 27.46
C GLN A 582 30.00 -30.81 26.77
N LYS A 583 31.23 -31.33 26.86
CA LYS A 583 31.66 -32.55 26.17
C LYS A 583 30.93 -33.82 26.65
N ASP A 584 30.59 -33.89 27.93
CA ASP A 584 29.90 -35.04 28.54
C ASP A 584 28.36 -34.89 28.56
N GLY A 585 27.83 -33.87 27.87
CA GLY A 585 26.40 -33.55 27.82
C GLY A 585 25.61 -34.41 26.85
N LYS A 586 24.28 -34.19 26.78
CA LYS A 586 23.43 -34.86 25.78
C LYS A 586 23.85 -34.42 24.35
N PRO A 587 24.09 -35.34 23.40
CA PRO A 587 24.55 -35.02 22.05
C PRO A 587 23.65 -34.03 21.29
N VAL A 588 22.33 -34.09 21.52
CA VAL A 588 21.34 -33.18 20.92
C VAL A 588 21.52 -31.74 21.41
N LEU A 589 21.87 -31.54 22.70
CA LEU A 589 22.12 -30.21 23.26
C LEU A 589 23.39 -29.61 22.68
N TYR A 590 24.44 -30.41 22.53
CA TYR A 590 25.69 -29.97 21.89
C TYR A 590 25.44 -29.55 20.43
N ALA A 591 24.74 -30.39 19.67
CA ALA A 591 24.33 -30.10 18.29
C ALA A 591 23.53 -28.80 18.18
N THR A 592 22.53 -28.60 19.07
CA THR A 592 21.72 -27.37 19.09
C THR A 592 22.57 -26.15 19.49
N GLY A 593 23.41 -26.28 20.51
CA GLY A 593 24.31 -25.21 20.96
C GLY A 593 25.26 -24.75 19.84
N ALA A 594 25.83 -25.68 19.09
CA ALA A 594 26.71 -25.38 17.97
C ALA A 594 25.98 -24.64 16.82
N ARG A 595 24.73 -25.03 16.54
CA ARG A 595 23.88 -24.34 15.54
C ARG A 595 23.46 -22.95 15.99
N LEU A 596 23.08 -22.79 17.27
CA LEU A 596 22.73 -21.49 17.85
C LEU A 596 23.94 -20.54 17.80
N LEU A 597 25.14 -21.00 18.17
CA LEU A 597 26.36 -20.19 18.12
C LEU A 597 26.70 -19.78 16.68
N CYS A 598 26.51 -20.67 15.69
CA CYS A 598 26.68 -20.34 14.28
C CYS A 598 25.70 -19.26 13.81
N GLN A 599 24.43 -19.33 14.24
CA GLN A 599 23.43 -18.31 13.95
C GLN A 599 23.74 -16.97 14.64
N THR A 600 24.25 -17.00 15.87
CA THR A 600 24.72 -15.81 16.60
C THR A 600 25.87 -15.12 15.85
N TRP A 601 26.87 -15.89 15.40
CA TRP A 601 27.96 -15.36 14.56
C TRP A 601 27.45 -14.76 13.25
N ALA A 602 26.49 -15.43 12.61
CA ALA A 602 25.94 -14.93 11.37
C ALA A 602 25.34 -13.51 11.55
N ILE A 603 24.80 -13.18 12.72
CA ILE A 603 24.28 -11.83 12.98
C ILE A 603 25.40 -10.87 13.40
N ASN A 604 26.40 -11.35 14.13
CA ASN A 604 27.51 -10.50 14.60
C ASN A 604 28.86 -11.23 14.63
N ASP A 605 29.83 -10.73 13.88
CA ASP A 605 31.15 -11.36 13.68
C ASP A 605 31.96 -11.52 14.98
N ARG A 606 31.68 -10.75 16.04
CA ARG A 606 32.39 -10.88 17.33
C ARG A 606 32.26 -12.26 17.97
N ALA A 607 31.24 -13.04 17.63
CA ALA A 607 31.08 -14.41 18.11
C ALA A 607 31.96 -15.43 17.36
N PHE A 608 32.66 -15.03 16.29
CA PHE A 608 33.44 -15.95 15.45
C PHE A 608 34.51 -16.69 16.24
N GLY A 609 35.26 -16.01 17.12
CA GLY A 609 36.33 -16.66 17.88
C GLY A 609 35.83 -17.82 18.75
N SER A 610 34.62 -17.71 19.31
CA SER A 610 33.99 -18.79 20.07
C SER A 610 33.49 -19.92 19.16
N LEU A 611 32.96 -19.58 17.97
CA LEU A 611 32.51 -20.56 16.99
C LEU A 611 33.70 -21.33 16.41
N GLN A 612 34.75 -20.63 15.99
CA GLN A 612 35.96 -21.20 15.41
C GLN A 612 36.57 -22.25 16.33
N ALA A 613 36.67 -21.98 17.63
CA ALA A 613 37.20 -22.91 18.62
C ALA A 613 36.53 -24.30 18.60
N ILE A 614 35.23 -24.36 18.25
CA ILE A 614 34.45 -25.60 18.19
C ILE A 614 34.50 -26.23 16.79
N LEU A 615 34.62 -25.40 15.74
CA LEU A 615 34.65 -25.85 14.34
C LEU A 615 36.03 -26.32 13.87
N LEU A 616 37.09 -26.21 14.70
CA LEU A 616 38.42 -26.70 14.35
C LEU A 616 38.43 -28.23 14.11
N PRO A 617 39.39 -28.75 13.32
CA PRO A 617 39.46 -30.17 12.97
C PRO A 617 39.52 -31.11 14.19
N LYS A 618 40.10 -30.64 15.30
CA LYS A 618 40.13 -31.35 16.57
C LYS A 618 38.71 -31.69 17.07
N GLY A 619 37.75 -30.77 16.95
CA GLY A 619 36.36 -31.01 17.32
C GLY A 619 35.71 -32.12 16.48
N LEU A 620 35.94 -32.12 15.15
CA LEU A 620 35.44 -33.18 14.27
C LEU A 620 36.06 -34.55 14.57
N SER A 621 37.31 -34.58 15.02
CA SER A 621 37.99 -35.83 15.40
C SER A 621 37.54 -36.38 16.75
N GLU A 622 37.12 -35.51 17.67
CA GLU A 622 36.65 -35.88 19.02
C GLU A 622 35.26 -36.53 18.97
N PHE A 623 34.35 -36.08 18.10
CA PHE A 623 32.97 -36.57 18.02
C PHE A 623 32.72 -37.64 16.94
N LYS A 624 33.74 -38.42 16.56
CA LYS A 624 33.64 -39.45 15.49
C LYS A 624 32.46 -40.41 15.65
N SER A 625 32.07 -40.73 16.89
CA SER A 625 30.98 -41.64 17.21
C SER A 625 29.59 -40.98 17.22
N GLU A 626 29.52 -39.64 17.19
CA GLU A 626 28.29 -38.87 17.41
C GLU A 626 27.83 -38.14 16.14
N ARG A 627 27.14 -38.89 15.28
CA ARG A 627 26.66 -38.43 13.97
C ARG A 627 25.92 -37.09 13.99
N ASN A 628 25.03 -36.86 14.96
CA ASN A 628 24.21 -35.64 15.05
C ASN A 628 25.05 -34.37 15.32
N ILE A 629 26.12 -34.50 16.12
CA ILE A 629 27.04 -33.40 16.38
C ILE A 629 27.82 -33.09 15.11
N LEU A 630 28.39 -34.11 14.46
CA LEU A 630 29.19 -33.91 13.27
C LEU A 630 28.40 -33.29 12.11
N ILE A 631 27.15 -33.70 11.89
CA ILE A 631 26.26 -33.06 10.90
C ILE A 631 26.05 -31.57 11.24
N SER A 632 25.85 -31.26 12.52
CA SER A 632 25.63 -29.88 12.97
C SER A 632 26.88 -29.01 12.82
N LEU A 633 28.06 -29.55 13.11
CA LEU A 633 29.35 -28.89 12.89
C LEU A 633 29.62 -28.66 11.41
N ALA A 634 29.43 -29.68 10.56
CA ALA A 634 29.59 -29.58 9.12
C ALA A 634 28.62 -28.58 8.47
N ALA A 635 27.37 -28.56 8.93
CA ALA A 635 26.38 -27.57 8.48
C ALA A 635 26.78 -26.14 8.91
N SER A 636 27.37 -25.97 10.09
CA SER A 636 27.87 -24.67 10.56
C SER A 636 29.08 -24.20 9.75
N ILE A 637 30.01 -25.11 9.42
CA ILE A 637 31.15 -24.80 8.52
C ILE A 637 30.65 -24.32 7.16
N ARG A 638 29.67 -25.03 6.58
CA ARG A 638 29.05 -24.62 5.30
C ARG A 638 28.43 -23.24 5.38
N ASP A 639 27.67 -22.97 6.45
CA ASP A 639 26.99 -21.69 6.63
C ASP A 639 28.00 -20.54 6.82
N VAL A 640 29.15 -20.78 7.45
CA VAL A 640 30.27 -19.83 7.52
C VAL A 640 30.82 -19.54 6.13
N CYS A 641 31.19 -20.58 5.38
CA CYS A 641 31.76 -20.45 4.03
C CYS A 641 30.80 -19.71 3.08
N ARG A 642 29.48 -19.94 3.21
CA ARG A 642 28.46 -19.26 2.40
C ARG A 642 28.31 -17.78 2.74
N LYS A 643 28.41 -17.42 4.02
CA LYS A 643 28.09 -16.05 4.48
C LYS A 643 29.30 -15.11 4.47
N ASN A 644 30.47 -15.62 4.85
CA ASN A 644 31.72 -14.88 4.82
C ASN A 644 32.85 -15.85 4.37
N PRO A 645 33.11 -15.90 3.06
CA PRO A 645 34.13 -16.78 2.48
C PRO A 645 35.53 -16.59 3.07
N ASP A 646 35.93 -15.36 3.42
CA ASP A 646 37.25 -15.07 4.04
C ASP A 646 37.40 -15.79 5.39
N ARG A 647 36.37 -15.72 6.24
CA ARG A 647 36.31 -16.50 7.51
C ARG A 647 36.21 -18.01 7.26
N GLY A 648 35.68 -18.41 6.10
CA GLY A 648 35.66 -19.81 5.67
C GLY A 648 37.05 -20.36 5.35
N VAL A 649 37.97 -19.53 4.86
CA VAL A 649 39.38 -19.93 4.65
C VAL A 649 40.06 -20.29 5.98
N ASP A 650 39.77 -19.55 7.06
CA ASP A 650 40.24 -19.89 8.42
C ASP A 650 39.79 -21.30 8.87
N LEU A 651 38.78 -21.88 8.22
CA LEU A 651 38.21 -23.20 8.49
C LEU A 651 38.51 -24.22 7.38
N ILE A 652 39.42 -23.93 6.44
CA ILE A 652 39.68 -24.80 5.28
C ILE A 652 40.11 -26.23 5.67
N LEU A 653 40.88 -26.36 6.75
CA LEU A 653 41.27 -27.66 7.29
C LEU A 653 40.07 -28.45 7.83
N SER A 654 39.06 -27.75 8.36
CA SER A 654 37.81 -28.38 8.80
C SER A 654 36.93 -28.76 7.62
N VAL A 655 36.93 -27.99 6.53
CA VAL A 655 36.27 -28.35 5.26
C VAL A 655 36.89 -29.62 4.68
N SER A 656 38.22 -29.70 4.63
CA SER A 656 38.95 -30.91 4.20
C SER A 656 38.61 -32.11 5.10
N ALA A 657 38.60 -31.93 6.43
CA ALA A 657 38.21 -33.00 7.36
C ALA A 657 36.76 -33.48 7.18
N CYS A 658 35.83 -32.60 6.77
CA CYS A 658 34.47 -32.99 6.40
C CYS A 658 34.43 -33.84 5.12
N ILE A 659 35.23 -33.49 4.10
CA ILE A 659 35.31 -34.22 2.83
C ILE A 659 35.95 -35.60 3.00
N GLU A 660 36.93 -35.71 3.89
CA GLU A 660 37.62 -36.97 4.21
C GLU A 660 36.77 -37.94 5.08
N ASN A 661 35.63 -37.48 5.59
CA ASN A 661 34.77 -38.28 6.47
C ASN A 661 34.08 -39.44 5.72
N GLN A 662 33.80 -40.53 6.45
CA GLN A 662 33.09 -41.69 5.90
C GLN A 662 31.57 -41.47 5.78
N ASP A 663 30.96 -40.58 6.57
CA ASP A 663 29.52 -40.28 6.44
C ASP A 663 29.26 -39.40 5.20
N LEU A 664 28.41 -39.91 4.29
CA LEU A 664 28.08 -39.27 3.02
C LEU A 664 27.40 -37.90 3.19
N VAL A 665 26.65 -37.67 4.27
CA VAL A 665 25.98 -36.39 4.55
C VAL A 665 27.00 -35.33 4.95
N ILE A 666 27.98 -35.70 5.80
CA ILE A 666 29.07 -34.81 6.22
C ILE A 666 29.94 -34.46 5.02
N LYS A 667 30.28 -35.47 4.21
CA LYS A 667 31.05 -35.30 2.97
C LYS A 667 30.34 -34.37 1.99
N ALA A 668 29.03 -34.52 1.81
CA ALA A 668 28.21 -33.63 0.98
C ALA A 668 28.24 -32.16 1.48
N LEU A 669 28.13 -31.93 2.79
CA LEU A 669 28.24 -30.59 3.38
C LEU A 669 29.65 -30.01 3.22
N GLY A 670 30.70 -30.85 3.29
CA GLY A 670 32.08 -30.46 2.99
C GLY A 670 32.22 -29.94 1.55
N PHE A 671 31.71 -30.68 0.56
CA PHE A 671 31.72 -30.23 -0.84
C PHE A 671 30.90 -28.95 -1.07
N GLN A 672 29.74 -28.79 -0.41
CA GLN A 672 28.98 -27.52 -0.45
C GLN A 672 29.77 -26.36 0.14
N SER A 673 30.52 -26.59 1.22
CA SER A 673 31.36 -25.56 1.85
C SER A 673 32.45 -25.09 0.88
N LEU A 674 33.16 -26.04 0.26
CA LEU A 674 34.19 -25.72 -0.73
C LEU A 674 33.60 -25.03 -1.97
N ALA A 675 32.42 -25.44 -2.43
CA ALA A 675 31.73 -24.81 -3.56
C ALA A 675 31.44 -23.32 -3.31
N HIS A 676 31.11 -22.93 -2.08
CA HIS A 676 30.92 -21.52 -1.70
C HIS A 676 32.23 -20.72 -1.65
N LEU A 677 33.35 -21.37 -1.31
CA LEU A 677 34.67 -20.72 -1.32
C LEU A 677 35.17 -20.48 -2.75
N CYS A 678 34.94 -21.44 -3.66
CA CYS A 678 35.23 -21.28 -5.08
C CYS A 678 34.29 -20.27 -5.77
N GLU A 679 33.01 -20.22 -5.38
CA GLU A 679 32.03 -19.22 -5.87
C GLU A 679 32.47 -17.78 -5.60
N ALA A 680 33.14 -17.57 -4.47
CA ALA A 680 33.62 -16.25 -4.04
C ALA A 680 35.05 -15.95 -4.51
N ASP A 681 35.67 -16.83 -5.30
CA ASP A 681 37.04 -16.69 -5.82
C ASP A 681 38.11 -16.53 -4.73
N VAL A 682 37.84 -17.04 -3.52
CA VAL A 682 38.82 -17.01 -2.41
C VAL A 682 39.74 -18.24 -2.46
N ILE A 683 39.28 -19.31 -3.11
CA ILE A 683 40.06 -20.52 -3.37
C ILE A 683 39.88 -20.89 -4.85
N ASP A 684 40.99 -21.00 -5.57
CA ASP A 684 40.99 -21.47 -6.95
C ASP A 684 40.48 -22.93 -7.04
N PHE A 685 39.59 -23.18 -8.00
CA PHE A 685 38.91 -24.48 -8.11
C PHE A 685 39.89 -25.61 -8.41
N TYR A 686 40.81 -25.43 -9.36
CA TYR A 686 41.67 -26.55 -9.82
C TYR A 686 42.74 -26.90 -8.78
N THR A 687 43.31 -25.91 -8.07
CA THR A 687 44.18 -26.17 -6.92
C THR A 687 43.47 -26.89 -5.78
N ALA A 688 42.21 -26.57 -5.49
CA ALA A 688 41.42 -27.34 -4.54
C ALA A 688 41.09 -28.75 -5.07
N TRP A 689 40.71 -28.85 -6.33
CA TRP A 689 40.33 -30.10 -7.00
C TRP A 689 41.45 -31.14 -7.01
N ASP A 690 42.71 -30.72 -7.18
CA ASP A 690 43.87 -31.61 -7.10
C ASP A 690 44.01 -32.29 -5.73
N VAL A 691 43.62 -31.61 -4.65
CA VAL A 691 43.71 -32.13 -3.29
C VAL A 691 42.52 -33.05 -2.97
N ILE A 692 41.31 -32.62 -3.33
CA ILE A 692 40.05 -33.28 -2.92
C ILE A 692 39.47 -34.25 -3.95
N GLY A 693 39.91 -34.21 -5.21
CA GLY A 693 39.39 -35.04 -6.30
C GLY A 693 39.50 -36.54 -6.03
N LYS A 694 40.53 -36.97 -5.28
CA LYS A 694 40.72 -38.36 -4.84
C LYS A 694 39.64 -38.88 -3.87
N HIS A 695 38.89 -37.98 -3.23
CA HIS A 695 37.84 -38.32 -2.26
C HIS A 695 36.44 -38.34 -2.90
N VAL A 696 36.34 -38.06 -4.20
CA VAL A 696 35.10 -38.11 -5.00
C VAL A 696 34.82 -39.56 -5.40
N VAL A 697 34.53 -40.38 -4.39
CA VAL A 697 34.13 -41.78 -4.51
C VAL A 697 32.68 -41.90 -4.05
N ASP A 698 31.94 -42.89 -4.57
CA ASP A 698 30.55 -43.20 -4.21
C ASP A 698 29.48 -42.19 -4.65
N TYR A 699 29.83 -41.20 -5.48
CA TYR A 699 28.87 -40.20 -6.00
C TYR A 699 27.77 -40.78 -6.89
N THR A 700 27.93 -42.00 -7.39
CA THR A 700 26.94 -42.74 -8.18
C THR A 700 25.89 -43.47 -7.32
N THR A 701 26.07 -43.49 -5.99
CA THR A 701 25.21 -44.26 -5.08
C THR A 701 24.30 -43.38 -4.22
N ASN A 702 24.62 -42.09 -4.04
CA ASN A 702 23.88 -41.19 -3.17
C ASN A 702 23.53 -39.86 -3.88
N PRO A 703 22.23 -39.53 -4.04
CA PRO A 703 21.79 -38.35 -4.78
C PRO A 703 22.17 -37.02 -4.09
N ALA A 704 22.22 -36.96 -2.76
CA ALA A 704 22.58 -35.73 -2.04
C ALA A 704 24.08 -35.40 -2.18
N LEU A 705 24.92 -36.44 -2.23
CA LEU A 705 26.34 -36.30 -2.51
C LEU A 705 26.57 -35.89 -3.97
N ALA A 706 25.90 -36.54 -4.93
CA ALA A 706 25.94 -36.19 -6.34
C ALA A 706 25.54 -34.73 -6.58
N GLN A 707 24.44 -34.28 -5.96
CA GLN A 707 23.99 -32.89 -6.02
C GLN A 707 25.06 -31.91 -5.51
N SER A 708 25.68 -32.23 -4.38
CA SER A 708 26.69 -31.36 -3.74
C SER A 708 27.98 -31.29 -4.56
N ILE A 709 28.34 -32.37 -5.24
CA ILE A 709 29.47 -32.41 -6.18
C ILE A 709 29.14 -31.56 -7.42
N CYS A 710 27.95 -31.64 -8.00
CA CYS A 710 27.56 -30.78 -9.13
C CYS A 710 27.64 -29.28 -8.79
N LEU A 711 27.28 -28.90 -7.56
CA LEU A 711 27.41 -27.53 -7.06
C LEU A 711 28.85 -27.03 -7.00
N LEU A 712 29.81 -27.92 -6.73
CA LEU A 712 31.24 -27.61 -6.74
C LEU A 712 31.78 -27.58 -8.16
N LEU A 713 31.48 -28.61 -8.96
CA LEU A 713 32.01 -28.82 -10.29
C LEU A 713 31.60 -27.75 -11.30
N ARG A 714 30.51 -27.00 -11.06
CA ARG A 714 30.15 -25.85 -11.91
C ARG A 714 31.25 -24.78 -11.99
N TRP A 715 32.06 -24.65 -10.93
CA TRP A 715 33.12 -23.62 -10.84
C TRP A 715 34.38 -23.97 -11.62
N GLY A 716 34.57 -25.24 -11.99
CA GLY A 716 35.65 -25.62 -12.91
C GLY A 716 35.50 -25.04 -14.32
N ALA A 717 34.37 -24.38 -14.63
CA ALA A 717 34.18 -23.66 -15.88
C ALA A 717 35.07 -22.42 -16.01
N MET A 718 35.49 -21.78 -14.90
CA MET A 718 36.23 -20.51 -14.90
C MET A 718 37.60 -20.64 -15.60
N ASP A 719 38.36 -21.68 -15.29
CA ASP A 719 39.72 -21.92 -15.81
C ASP A 719 39.82 -23.20 -16.65
N ALA A 720 38.70 -23.63 -17.24
CA ALA A 720 38.64 -24.87 -18.04
C ALA A 720 39.61 -24.87 -19.23
N GLU A 721 39.95 -23.69 -19.76
CA GLU A 721 40.93 -23.50 -20.84
C GLU A 721 42.37 -23.78 -20.37
N ALA A 722 42.73 -23.31 -19.17
CA ALA A 722 44.07 -23.49 -18.61
C ALA A 722 44.32 -24.96 -18.17
N TYR A 723 43.27 -25.67 -17.73
CA TYR A 723 43.35 -27.03 -17.21
C TYR A 723 42.51 -28.03 -18.05
N SER A 724 42.80 -28.12 -19.35
CA SER A 724 41.99 -28.91 -20.31
C SER A 724 41.85 -30.41 -20.00
N GLU A 725 42.84 -31.06 -19.38
CA GLU A 725 42.74 -32.49 -19.01
C GLU A 725 41.90 -32.70 -17.75
N ALA A 726 42.07 -31.86 -16.73
CA ALA A 726 41.28 -31.92 -15.50
C ALA A 726 39.81 -31.53 -15.77
N SER A 727 39.58 -30.52 -16.61
CA SER A 727 38.23 -30.09 -17.01
C SER A 727 37.47 -31.18 -17.77
N ARG A 728 38.16 -32.00 -18.59
CA ARG A 728 37.57 -33.18 -19.23
C ARG A 728 37.05 -34.20 -18.20
N ASN A 729 37.84 -34.50 -17.17
CA ASN A 729 37.43 -35.44 -16.12
C ASN A 729 36.22 -34.89 -15.34
N VAL A 730 36.21 -33.58 -15.05
CA VAL A 730 35.07 -32.91 -14.39
C VAL A 730 33.79 -32.98 -15.24
N LEU A 731 33.89 -32.70 -16.53
CA LEU A 731 32.76 -32.77 -17.48
C LEU A 731 32.19 -34.19 -17.59
N GLN A 732 33.04 -35.22 -17.54
CA GLN A 732 32.60 -36.62 -17.54
C GLN A 732 31.84 -36.99 -16.26
N ILE A 733 32.25 -36.48 -15.10
CA ILE A 733 31.53 -36.68 -13.83
C ILE A 733 30.14 -36.01 -13.89
N LEU A 734 30.09 -34.74 -14.33
CA LEU A 734 28.83 -34.00 -14.48
C LEU A 734 27.87 -34.70 -15.46
N TRP A 735 28.39 -35.16 -16.61
CA TRP A 735 27.61 -35.89 -17.59
C TRP A 735 27.11 -37.23 -17.04
N GLY A 736 27.96 -37.97 -16.32
CA GLY A 736 27.58 -39.23 -15.68
C GLY A 736 26.46 -39.07 -14.65
N ILE A 737 26.45 -37.97 -13.89
CA ILE A 737 25.36 -37.67 -12.94
C ILE A 737 24.08 -37.28 -13.70
N GLY A 738 24.16 -36.39 -14.69
CA GLY A 738 22.99 -35.95 -15.47
C GLY A 738 22.29 -37.07 -16.25
N THR A 739 23.04 -38.09 -16.66
CA THR A 739 22.56 -39.26 -17.43
C THR A 739 22.24 -40.49 -16.56
N SER A 740 22.41 -40.40 -15.24
CA SER A 740 22.10 -41.51 -14.33
C SER A 740 20.59 -41.78 -14.26
N VAL A 741 20.18 -43.03 -14.56
CA VAL A 741 18.78 -43.46 -14.48
C VAL A 741 18.64 -44.50 -13.38
N HIS A 742 18.07 -44.09 -12.24
CA HIS A 742 17.84 -44.96 -11.08
C HIS A 742 16.33 -45.17 -10.87
N VAL A 743 15.82 -46.32 -11.33
CA VAL A 743 14.38 -46.65 -11.36
C VAL A 743 13.73 -46.62 -9.96
N ASN A 744 14.48 -46.98 -8.91
CA ASN A 744 13.95 -47.08 -7.54
C ASN A 744 14.04 -45.78 -6.72
N GLN A 745 14.74 -44.74 -7.21
CA GLN A 745 14.97 -43.45 -6.50
C GLN A 745 14.84 -42.24 -7.44
N ALA A 746 13.95 -42.33 -8.44
CA ALA A 746 13.85 -41.37 -9.54
C ALA A 746 13.66 -39.90 -9.10
N LEU A 747 12.94 -39.66 -7.99
CA LEU A 747 12.59 -38.32 -7.52
C LEU A 747 13.77 -37.61 -6.81
N GLU A 748 14.60 -38.35 -6.08
CA GLU A 748 15.79 -37.80 -5.41
C GLU A 748 16.94 -37.56 -6.39
N TRP A 749 17.11 -38.48 -7.36
CA TRP A 749 18.08 -38.32 -8.44
C TRP A 749 17.72 -37.23 -9.44
N ALA A 750 16.43 -36.94 -9.65
CA ALA A 750 15.99 -35.81 -10.48
C ALA A 750 16.65 -34.50 -10.05
N ARG A 751 16.76 -34.26 -8.73
CA ARG A 751 17.43 -33.05 -8.20
C ARG A 751 18.91 -33.02 -8.54
N ALA A 752 19.64 -34.11 -8.35
CA ALA A 752 21.06 -34.19 -8.71
C ALA A 752 21.29 -33.97 -10.22
N ARG A 753 20.38 -34.52 -11.06
CA ARG A 753 20.40 -34.36 -12.52
C ARG A 753 20.13 -32.91 -12.96
N ILE A 754 19.20 -32.22 -12.31
CA ILE A 754 18.95 -30.77 -12.52
C ILE A 754 20.24 -29.98 -12.29
N PHE A 755 20.86 -30.14 -11.11
CA PHE A 755 22.11 -29.44 -10.78
C PHE A 755 23.27 -29.81 -11.73
N ALA A 756 23.30 -31.03 -12.25
CA ALA A 756 24.28 -31.44 -13.27
C ALA A 756 24.09 -30.67 -14.58
N PHE A 757 22.85 -30.54 -15.09
CA PHE A 757 22.58 -29.76 -16.31
C PHE A 757 22.78 -28.26 -16.12
N GLU A 758 22.44 -27.72 -14.95
CA GLU A 758 22.75 -26.33 -14.59
C GLU A 758 24.27 -26.09 -14.55
N ALA A 759 25.04 -27.02 -13.97
CA ALA A 759 26.51 -26.94 -13.95
C ALA A 759 27.11 -27.05 -15.36
N LEU A 760 26.65 -27.98 -16.19
CA LEU A 760 27.06 -28.10 -17.59
C LEU A 760 26.74 -26.83 -18.39
N SER A 761 25.66 -26.13 -18.04
CA SER A 761 25.29 -24.84 -18.62
C SER A 761 26.27 -23.70 -18.28
N GLN A 762 27.23 -23.88 -17.37
CA GLN A 762 28.28 -22.89 -17.13
C GLN A 762 29.49 -23.06 -18.06
N TYR A 763 29.82 -24.28 -18.47
CA TYR A 763 30.94 -24.57 -19.37
C TYR A 763 30.71 -24.10 -20.81
N GLU A 764 31.78 -23.76 -21.53
CA GLU A 764 31.67 -23.47 -22.96
C GLU A 764 31.34 -24.73 -23.77
N VAL A 765 30.51 -24.57 -24.79
CA VAL A 765 30.02 -25.68 -25.63
C VAL A 765 31.15 -26.39 -26.40
N THR A 766 32.24 -25.68 -26.70
CA THR A 766 33.48 -26.22 -27.29
C THR A 766 34.11 -27.28 -26.39
N HIS A 767 34.30 -26.97 -25.11
CA HIS A 767 34.86 -27.88 -24.12
C HIS A 767 33.94 -29.07 -23.85
N ILE A 768 32.62 -28.85 -23.82
CA ILE A 768 31.63 -29.94 -23.67
C ILE A 768 31.70 -30.93 -24.83
N GLN A 769 31.81 -30.43 -26.07
CA GLN A 769 31.94 -31.28 -27.27
C GLN A 769 33.24 -32.08 -27.30
N ILE A 770 34.32 -31.54 -26.75
CA ILE A 770 35.62 -32.22 -26.65
C ILE A 770 35.63 -33.21 -25.48
N GLY A 771 34.98 -32.86 -24.37
CA GLY A 771 35.02 -33.62 -23.13
C GLY A 771 34.09 -34.83 -23.08
N ILE A 772 32.99 -34.79 -23.84
CA ILE A 772 31.95 -35.83 -23.85
C ILE A 772 31.91 -36.51 -25.24
N PRO A 773 32.21 -37.82 -25.34
CA PRO A 773 32.15 -38.54 -26.61
C PRO A 773 30.71 -38.64 -27.12
N ASP A 774 30.51 -38.50 -28.45
CA ASP A 774 29.21 -38.58 -29.12
C ASP A 774 28.12 -37.66 -28.54
N PHE A 775 28.51 -36.55 -27.89
CA PHE A 775 27.63 -35.63 -27.16
C PHE A 775 26.33 -35.29 -27.89
N LYS A 776 26.41 -34.96 -29.18
CA LYS A 776 25.22 -34.56 -29.98
C LYS A 776 24.16 -35.65 -30.04
N ARG A 777 24.57 -36.92 -30.22
CA ARG A 777 23.65 -38.07 -30.31
C ARG A 777 23.04 -38.37 -28.93
N VAL A 778 23.89 -38.49 -27.92
CA VAL A 778 23.46 -38.86 -26.56
C VAL A 778 22.58 -37.78 -25.92
N ASN A 779 22.87 -36.51 -26.15
CA ASN A 779 22.05 -35.38 -25.67
C ASN A 779 20.64 -35.39 -26.30
N THR A 780 20.53 -35.69 -27.60
CA THR A 780 19.22 -35.79 -28.27
C THR A 780 18.42 -37.00 -27.80
N GLU A 781 19.08 -38.14 -27.59
CA GLU A 781 18.43 -39.35 -27.06
C GLU A 781 17.90 -39.12 -25.64
N LEU A 782 18.68 -38.44 -24.79
CA LEU A 782 18.27 -38.11 -23.42
C LEU A 782 17.06 -37.16 -23.40
N LEU A 783 17.05 -36.13 -24.23
CA LEU A 783 15.93 -35.17 -24.31
C LEU A 783 14.62 -35.86 -24.72
N LEU A 784 14.70 -36.85 -25.64
CA LEU A 784 13.54 -37.59 -26.11
C LEU A 784 13.04 -38.64 -25.11
N CYS A 785 13.92 -39.12 -24.22
CA CYS A 785 13.59 -40.16 -23.24
C CYS A 785 13.26 -39.59 -21.84
N GLU A 786 13.49 -38.31 -21.59
CA GLU A 786 13.25 -37.71 -20.27
C GLU A 786 11.75 -37.52 -19.99
N THR A 787 11.34 -37.88 -18.78
CA THR A 787 9.92 -37.85 -18.36
C THR A 787 9.67 -36.87 -17.21
N ASN A 788 10.71 -36.46 -16.48
CA ASN A 788 10.59 -35.52 -15.37
C ASN A 788 10.59 -34.06 -15.87
N LEU A 789 9.52 -33.32 -15.54
CA LEU A 789 9.31 -31.94 -16.00
C LEU A 789 10.40 -30.99 -15.50
N ASP A 790 10.84 -31.13 -14.25
CA ASP A 790 11.84 -30.23 -13.65
C ASP A 790 13.23 -30.43 -14.28
N VAL A 791 13.58 -31.69 -14.62
CA VAL A 791 14.81 -32.02 -15.36
C VAL A 791 14.73 -31.47 -16.78
N LEU A 792 13.58 -31.59 -17.45
CA LEU A 792 13.36 -31.02 -18.79
C LEU A 792 13.55 -29.49 -18.81
N THR A 793 13.09 -28.78 -17.78
CA THR A 793 13.30 -27.32 -17.68
C THR A 793 14.79 -26.97 -17.54
N ALA A 794 15.55 -27.71 -16.73
CA ALA A 794 17.00 -27.50 -16.63
C ALA A 794 17.73 -27.84 -17.94
N MET A 795 17.31 -28.93 -18.62
CA MET A 795 17.81 -29.30 -19.93
C MET A 795 17.46 -28.28 -21.01
N GLU A 796 16.29 -27.63 -20.94
CA GLU A 796 15.90 -26.54 -21.84
C GLU A 796 16.89 -25.38 -21.76
N GLY A 797 17.23 -24.93 -20.54
CA GLY A 797 18.26 -23.91 -20.32
C GLY A 797 19.61 -24.30 -20.94
N PHE A 798 20.00 -25.57 -20.78
CA PHE A 798 21.21 -26.10 -21.40
C PHE A 798 21.13 -26.14 -22.93
N GLN A 799 19.99 -26.56 -23.51
CA GLN A 799 19.78 -26.55 -24.97
C GLN A 799 19.78 -25.13 -25.53
N VAL A 800 19.20 -24.15 -24.83
CA VAL A 800 19.22 -22.74 -25.25
C VAL A 800 20.67 -22.25 -25.38
N LYS A 801 21.55 -22.62 -24.45
CA LYS A 801 22.99 -22.29 -24.54
C LYS A 801 23.65 -22.95 -25.76
N ILE A 802 23.39 -24.23 -26.00
CA ILE A 802 23.92 -24.96 -27.17
C ILE A 802 23.42 -24.34 -28.49
N ILE A 803 22.12 -24.07 -28.59
CA ILE A 803 21.49 -23.46 -29.76
C ILE A 803 22.03 -22.05 -29.98
N THR A 804 22.21 -21.27 -28.91
CA THR A 804 22.78 -19.92 -28.98
C THR A 804 24.23 -19.96 -29.45
N HIS A 805 25.05 -20.88 -28.93
CA HIS A 805 26.41 -21.09 -29.39
C HIS A 805 26.46 -21.52 -30.87
N GLU A 806 25.63 -22.49 -31.28
CA GLU A 806 25.51 -22.87 -32.68
C GLU A 806 25.01 -21.71 -33.56
N HIS A 807 24.10 -20.88 -33.07
CA HIS A 807 23.58 -19.72 -33.79
C HIS A 807 24.61 -18.60 -33.92
N VAL A 808 25.40 -18.35 -32.87
CA VAL A 808 26.52 -17.40 -32.87
C VAL A 808 27.62 -17.89 -33.82
N ASN A 809 27.99 -19.17 -33.78
CA ASN A 809 28.95 -19.74 -34.72
C ASN A 809 28.42 -19.73 -36.16
N ARG A 810 27.15 -20.03 -36.38
CA ARG A 810 26.49 -19.86 -37.69
C ARG A 810 26.48 -18.39 -38.12
N ARG A 811 26.27 -17.43 -37.22
CA ARG A 811 26.36 -15.98 -37.51
C ARG A 811 27.79 -15.52 -37.79
N ARG A 812 28.82 -16.07 -37.12
CA ARG A 812 30.23 -15.82 -37.43
C ARG A 812 30.59 -16.36 -38.82
N LEU A 813 30.17 -17.58 -39.15
CA LEU A 813 30.26 -18.16 -40.51
C LEU A 813 29.44 -17.39 -41.57
N VAL A 814 28.33 -16.76 -41.18
CA VAL A 814 27.50 -15.90 -42.06
C VAL A 814 28.05 -14.47 -42.17
N LYS A 815 28.84 -13.98 -41.21
CA LYS A 815 29.60 -12.72 -41.38
C LYS A 815 30.72 -12.88 -42.41
N GLU A 816 31.30 -14.08 -42.55
CA GLU A 816 32.24 -14.42 -43.63
C GLU A 816 31.54 -14.75 -44.96
N LYS A 817 30.25 -15.11 -44.95
CA LYS A 817 29.42 -15.26 -46.17
C LYS A 817 28.14 -14.43 -46.08
N LYS A 818 28.27 -13.13 -46.37
CA LYS A 818 27.14 -12.20 -46.57
C LYS A 818 26.14 -12.75 -47.61
N VAL A 819 24.95 -13.18 -47.18
CA VAL A 819 23.63 -12.83 -47.76
C VAL A 819 22.58 -12.97 -46.63
N ALA A 820 21.92 -11.87 -46.27
CA ALA A 820 20.91 -11.84 -45.21
C ALA A 820 19.52 -12.20 -45.73
N GLY A 821 18.93 -13.25 -45.17
CA GLY A 821 17.50 -13.56 -45.18
C GLY A 821 17.21 -14.43 -43.96
N SER A 822 16.24 -14.07 -43.13
CA SER A 822 16.02 -14.73 -41.84
C SER A 822 15.55 -16.18 -42.03
N LYS A 823 15.90 -17.11 -41.12
CA LYS A 823 15.50 -18.53 -41.24
C LYS A 823 13.98 -18.73 -41.17
N ILE A 824 13.24 -17.82 -40.54
CA ILE A 824 11.77 -17.80 -40.55
C ILE A 824 11.25 -17.48 -41.96
N GLU A 825 11.90 -16.57 -42.68
CA GLU A 825 11.58 -16.28 -44.08
C GLU A 825 11.85 -17.51 -44.97
N LYS A 826 12.90 -18.31 -44.67
CA LYS A 826 13.11 -19.60 -45.35
C LYS A 826 12.03 -20.64 -45.01
N LEU A 827 11.60 -20.74 -43.75
CA LEU A 827 10.55 -21.68 -43.32
C LEU A 827 9.17 -21.29 -43.89
N LEU A 828 8.85 -19.99 -43.87
CA LEU A 828 7.66 -19.40 -44.49
C LEU A 828 7.69 -19.46 -46.02
N ASN A 829 8.86 -19.54 -46.66
CA ASN A 829 8.99 -19.78 -48.09
C ASN A 829 8.84 -21.27 -48.45
N VAL A 830 9.20 -22.20 -47.56
CA VAL A 830 9.18 -23.66 -47.81
C VAL A 830 7.78 -24.28 -47.62
N PHE A 831 7.07 -23.92 -46.55
CA PHE A 831 5.74 -24.46 -46.23
C PHE A 831 4.68 -24.32 -47.36
N PRO A 832 4.58 -23.16 -48.02
CA PRO A 832 3.62 -22.94 -49.10
C PRO A 832 4.11 -23.50 -50.43
N GLN A 833 5.43 -23.52 -50.69
CA GLN A 833 5.98 -24.20 -51.87
C GLN A 833 5.60 -25.70 -51.85
N ALA A 834 5.58 -26.34 -50.68
CA ALA A 834 5.10 -27.71 -50.52
C ALA A 834 3.60 -27.89 -50.84
N LEU A 835 2.74 -26.94 -50.43
CA LEU A 835 1.30 -26.94 -50.71
C LEU A 835 1.00 -26.73 -52.21
N PHE A 836 1.72 -25.83 -52.89
CA PHE A 836 1.53 -25.61 -54.33
C PHE A 836 2.12 -26.76 -55.18
N THR A 837 3.14 -27.48 -54.70
CA THR A 837 3.64 -28.69 -55.37
C THR A 837 2.68 -29.89 -55.23
N SER A 838 1.96 -30.03 -54.10
CA SER A 838 1.04 -31.15 -53.90
C SER A 838 -0.27 -30.99 -54.68
N VAL A 839 -0.76 -29.77 -54.89
CA VAL A 839 -1.94 -29.50 -55.73
C VAL A 839 -1.64 -29.79 -57.21
N ASN A 840 -0.42 -29.51 -57.68
CA ASN A 840 0.03 -29.87 -59.04
C ASN A 840 0.16 -31.39 -59.26
N GLN A 841 0.32 -32.19 -58.20
CA GLN A 841 0.44 -33.65 -58.30
C GLN A 841 -0.93 -34.37 -58.31
N MET A 842 -1.98 -33.77 -57.75
CA MET A 842 -3.31 -34.39 -57.67
C MET A 842 -4.17 -34.24 -58.94
N SER A 843 -3.76 -33.41 -59.91
CA SER A 843 -4.55 -33.13 -61.13
C SER A 843 -3.96 -33.68 -62.44
N TYR A 844 -3.21 -34.78 -62.39
CA TYR A 844 -2.88 -35.56 -63.61
C TYR A 844 -4.07 -36.42 -64.06
N LYS A 845 -5.26 -35.82 -64.25
CA LYS A 845 -6.41 -36.46 -64.92
C LYS A 845 -7.53 -35.49 -65.29
N SER A 846 -7.22 -34.27 -65.74
CA SER A 846 -8.12 -33.55 -66.65
C SER A 846 -7.34 -32.44 -67.35
N ALA A 847 -7.36 -32.47 -68.68
CA ALA A 847 -6.73 -31.47 -69.51
C ALA A 847 -7.30 -30.06 -69.24
N GLY A 848 -6.40 -29.07 -69.17
CA GLY A 848 -6.68 -27.68 -69.48
C GLY A 848 -7.39 -26.84 -68.42
N ILE A 849 -6.71 -26.51 -67.30
CA ILE A 849 -7.05 -25.30 -66.52
C ILE A 849 -5.74 -24.63 -66.04
N LYS A 850 -5.43 -23.47 -66.62
CA LYS A 850 -4.61 -22.43 -65.96
C LYS A 850 -5.43 -21.96 -64.74
N GLY A 851 -4.93 -22.10 -63.50
CA GLY A 851 -5.72 -21.66 -62.35
C GLY A 851 -5.33 -22.16 -60.95
N SER A 852 -4.04 -22.32 -60.61
CA SER A 852 -3.64 -22.73 -59.25
C SER A 852 -3.53 -21.58 -58.26
N ALA A 853 -3.29 -20.34 -58.73
CA ALA A 853 -3.20 -19.17 -57.86
C ALA A 853 -4.58 -18.74 -57.30
N GLY A 854 -5.66 -19.04 -58.03
CA GLY A 854 -7.03 -18.72 -57.63
C GLY A 854 -7.65 -19.62 -56.56
N GLN A 855 -7.10 -20.81 -56.29
CA GLN A 855 -7.67 -21.74 -55.28
C GLN A 855 -7.31 -21.35 -53.85
N LEU A 856 -6.13 -20.77 -53.63
CA LEU A 856 -5.61 -20.35 -52.33
C LEU A 856 -4.96 -18.96 -52.44
N PRO A 857 -5.75 -17.89 -52.69
CA PRO A 857 -5.22 -16.57 -53.03
C PRO A 857 -4.34 -15.95 -51.93
N GLY A 858 -4.69 -16.16 -50.65
CA GLY A 858 -3.89 -15.64 -49.52
C GLY A 858 -2.50 -16.27 -49.42
N ALA A 859 -2.39 -17.58 -49.67
CA ALA A 859 -1.10 -18.27 -49.71
C ALA A 859 -0.30 -17.87 -50.96
N ALA A 860 -0.96 -17.70 -52.10
CA ALA A 860 -0.31 -17.22 -53.32
C ALA A 860 0.31 -15.83 -53.12
N LEU A 861 -0.39 -14.90 -52.46
CA LEU A 861 0.14 -13.55 -52.16
C LEU A 861 1.42 -13.56 -51.33
N LEU A 862 1.55 -14.49 -50.39
CA LEU A 862 2.70 -14.57 -49.48
C LEU A 862 3.84 -15.40 -50.05
N CYS A 863 3.61 -16.24 -51.07
CA CYS A 863 4.53 -17.35 -51.37
C CYS A 863 4.82 -17.59 -52.87
N LEU A 864 4.03 -17.02 -53.78
CA LEU A 864 4.21 -17.20 -55.21
C LEU A 864 5.52 -16.54 -55.70
N SER A 865 6.40 -17.35 -56.27
CA SER A 865 7.68 -16.91 -56.83
C SER A 865 7.92 -17.60 -58.17
N PHE A 866 8.13 -16.83 -59.23
CA PHE A 866 8.58 -17.38 -60.51
C PHE A 866 10.10 -17.35 -60.52
N THR A 867 10.75 -18.52 -60.46
CA THR A 867 12.21 -18.61 -60.42
C THR A 867 12.80 -18.86 -61.80
N PRO A 868 14.01 -18.35 -62.11
CA PRO A 868 14.65 -18.58 -63.41
C PRO A 868 15.05 -20.05 -63.66
N LYS A 869 14.99 -20.92 -62.64
CA LYS A 869 15.36 -22.35 -62.77
C LYS A 869 14.30 -23.18 -63.51
N ASP A 870 13.04 -22.73 -63.52
CA ASP A 870 11.94 -23.44 -64.21
C ASP A 870 11.97 -23.27 -65.74
N VAL A 871 12.81 -22.35 -66.25
CA VAL A 871 13.00 -22.09 -67.69
C VAL A 871 13.85 -23.18 -68.36
N ASN A 872 14.69 -23.90 -67.61
CA ASN A 872 15.52 -24.96 -68.19
C ASN A 872 14.75 -26.25 -68.47
N SER A 873 13.63 -26.50 -67.79
CA SER A 873 12.77 -27.68 -67.99
C SER A 873 11.74 -27.54 -69.11
N GLN A 874 11.50 -26.33 -69.64
CA GLN A 874 10.49 -26.06 -70.67
C GLN A 874 11.09 -25.51 -71.98
N ARG A 875 12.29 -25.96 -72.36
CA ARG A 875 12.93 -25.59 -73.62
C ARG A 875 12.28 -26.17 -74.90
N LEU A 876 11.07 -26.74 -74.81
CA LEU A 876 10.41 -27.44 -75.93
C LEU A 876 9.04 -26.88 -76.36
N SER A 877 8.57 -25.75 -75.82
CA SER A 877 7.41 -25.05 -76.39
C SER A 877 7.74 -23.58 -76.64
N ARG A 878 7.62 -23.16 -77.91
CA ARG A 878 7.86 -21.79 -78.39
C ARG A 878 7.04 -20.77 -77.61
N GLY A 879 7.71 -19.74 -77.13
CA GLY A 879 7.17 -18.55 -76.47
C GLY A 879 7.97 -18.29 -75.20
N SER A 880 8.82 -17.26 -75.17
CA SER A 880 9.47 -16.87 -73.92
C SER A 880 8.36 -16.58 -72.90
N LEU A 881 8.28 -17.38 -71.83
CA LEU A 881 7.42 -17.07 -70.71
C LEU A 881 7.96 -15.77 -70.10
N ASP A 882 7.32 -14.67 -70.47
CA ASP A 882 7.65 -13.37 -69.92
C ASP A 882 7.28 -13.41 -68.44
N PHE A 883 8.29 -13.35 -67.55
CA PHE A 883 8.06 -13.36 -66.10
C PHE A 883 7.06 -12.27 -65.69
N HIS A 884 7.06 -11.16 -66.45
CA HIS A 884 6.09 -10.09 -66.35
C HIS A 884 4.65 -10.57 -66.62
N ALA A 885 4.42 -11.32 -67.70
CA ALA A 885 3.11 -11.91 -68.03
C ALA A 885 2.66 -12.99 -67.04
N GLY A 886 3.60 -13.72 -66.43
CA GLY A 886 3.30 -14.70 -65.36
C GLY A 886 2.75 -14.05 -64.10
N TYR A 887 3.36 -12.94 -63.66
CA TYR A 887 2.85 -12.14 -62.55
C TYR A 887 1.55 -11.39 -62.90
N GLU A 888 1.37 -10.92 -64.13
CA GLU A 888 0.11 -10.33 -64.60
C GLU A 888 -1.05 -11.35 -64.52
N SER A 889 -0.86 -12.57 -65.04
CA SER A 889 -1.87 -13.64 -64.97
C SER A 889 -2.19 -14.03 -63.53
N ALA A 890 -1.17 -14.13 -62.66
CA ALA A 890 -1.37 -14.45 -61.26
C ALA A 890 -2.10 -13.33 -60.51
N LEU A 891 -1.82 -12.06 -60.82
CA LEU A 891 -2.54 -10.93 -60.22
C LEU A 891 -4.03 -10.95 -60.58
N VAL A 892 -4.40 -11.25 -61.84
CA VAL A 892 -5.80 -11.37 -62.25
C VAL A 892 -6.50 -12.53 -61.54
N GLU A 893 -5.87 -13.71 -61.47
CA GLU A 893 -6.44 -14.88 -60.78
C GLU A 893 -6.61 -14.67 -59.28
N ILE A 894 -5.62 -14.07 -58.61
CA ILE A 894 -5.65 -13.78 -57.18
C ILE A 894 -6.67 -12.67 -56.88
N ALA A 895 -6.69 -11.61 -57.69
CA ALA A 895 -7.64 -10.51 -57.49
C ALA A 895 -9.09 -10.96 -57.68
N ALA A 896 -9.36 -11.89 -58.60
CA ALA A 896 -10.70 -12.44 -58.82
C ALA A 896 -11.17 -13.43 -57.74
N SER A 897 -10.24 -14.09 -57.05
CA SER A 897 -10.55 -15.12 -56.05
C SER A 897 -10.49 -14.63 -54.60
N LEU A 898 -9.74 -13.57 -54.31
CA LEU A 898 -9.62 -13.02 -52.95
C LEU A 898 -10.87 -12.23 -52.57
N GLN A 899 -11.68 -12.76 -51.67
CA GLN A 899 -12.87 -12.07 -51.17
C GLN A 899 -12.51 -11.24 -49.93
N LEU A 900 -12.58 -9.90 -50.00
CA LEU A 900 -12.38 -9.04 -48.82
C LEU A 900 -13.65 -8.88 -47.97
N SER A 901 -14.80 -9.38 -48.45
CA SER A 901 -16.09 -9.43 -47.74
C SER A 901 -16.47 -8.11 -47.06
N ARG A 902 -16.24 -6.96 -47.72
CA ARG A 902 -16.51 -5.61 -47.20
C ARG A 902 -15.92 -5.35 -45.80
N ASN A 903 -14.80 -5.99 -45.48
CA ASN A 903 -14.16 -5.90 -44.17
C ASN A 903 -12.83 -5.16 -44.27
N ILE A 904 -12.80 -3.94 -43.71
CA ILE A 904 -11.60 -3.07 -43.71
C ILE A 904 -10.39 -3.77 -43.06
N PHE A 905 -10.59 -4.61 -42.04
CA PHE A 905 -9.50 -5.34 -41.41
C PHE A 905 -8.92 -6.43 -42.32
N ILE A 906 -9.76 -7.17 -43.04
CA ILE A 906 -9.29 -8.16 -44.04
C ILE A 906 -8.56 -7.45 -45.18
N ALA A 907 -9.01 -6.26 -45.59
CA ALA A 907 -8.31 -5.43 -46.57
C ALA A 907 -6.92 -4.98 -46.09
N LEU A 908 -6.76 -4.67 -44.80
CA LEU A 908 -5.45 -4.36 -44.23
C LEU A 908 -4.52 -5.59 -44.20
N LEU A 909 -5.04 -6.79 -43.94
CA LEU A 909 -4.27 -8.03 -44.02
C LEU A 909 -3.88 -8.37 -45.47
N SER A 910 -4.80 -8.21 -46.41
CA SER A 910 -4.53 -8.43 -47.83
C SER A 910 -3.49 -7.45 -48.34
N LEU A 911 -3.57 -6.17 -47.97
CA LEU A 911 -2.58 -5.14 -48.31
C LEU A 911 -1.15 -5.53 -47.85
N GLN A 912 -0.98 -6.02 -46.61
CA GLN A 912 0.35 -6.48 -46.15
C GLN A 912 0.84 -7.69 -46.96
N SER A 913 -0.06 -8.56 -47.37
CA SER A 913 0.25 -9.72 -48.22
C SER A 913 0.63 -9.28 -49.65
N TRP A 914 -0.09 -8.30 -50.21
CA TRP A 914 0.21 -7.67 -51.50
C TRP A 914 1.57 -6.97 -51.53
N LYS A 915 2.05 -6.39 -50.42
CA LYS A 915 3.41 -5.82 -50.36
C LYS A 915 4.48 -6.87 -50.65
N SER A 916 4.34 -8.05 -50.05
CA SER A 916 5.27 -9.16 -50.24
C SER A 916 5.23 -9.69 -51.69
N PHE A 917 4.05 -9.75 -52.29
CA PHE A 917 3.85 -10.07 -53.71
C PHE A 917 4.53 -9.04 -54.63
N MET A 918 4.22 -7.75 -54.46
CA MET A 918 4.78 -6.66 -55.28
C MET A 918 6.29 -6.55 -55.15
N GLN A 919 6.84 -6.76 -53.95
CA GLN A 919 8.29 -6.77 -53.73
C GLN A 919 8.99 -7.88 -54.51
N ARG A 920 8.38 -9.05 -54.63
CA ARG A 920 8.92 -10.14 -55.44
C ARG A 920 8.78 -9.89 -56.94
N TRP A 921 7.66 -9.31 -57.38
CA TRP A 921 7.49 -8.92 -58.77
C TRP A 921 8.52 -7.87 -59.20
N ILE A 922 8.72 -6.81 -58.39
CA ILE A 922 9.78 -5.81 -58.63
C ILE A 922 11.16 -6.48 -58.72
N ARG A 923 11.51 -7.34 -57.75
CA ARG A 923 12.80 -8.05 -57.75
C ARG A 923 13.00 -8.93 -58.98
N ALA A 924 11.97 -9.66 -59.40
CA ALA A 924 12.00 -10.52 -60.58
C ALA A 924 12.12 -9.72 -61.89
N ASN A 925 11.45 -8.57 -61.98
CA ASN A 925 11.51 -7.70 -63.16
C ASN A 925 12.84 -6.93 -63.25
N ILE A 926 13.44 -6.55 -62.11
CA ILE A 926 14.82 -6.01 -62.10
C ILE A 926 15.81 -7.09 -62.58
N ALA A 927 15.66 -8.33 -62.11
CA ALA A 927 16.51 -9.44 -62.55
C ALA A 927 16.35 -9.79 -64.05
N SER A 928 15.17 -9.59 -64.64
CA SER A 928 14.94 -9.78 -66.08
C SER A 928 15.50 -8.64 -66.93
N LEU A 929 15.45 -7.40 -66.43
CA LEU A 929 16.04 -6.22 -67.05
C LEU A 929 17.58 -6.29 -67.04
N ASP A 930 18.18 -6.85 -65.98
CA ASP A 930 19.62 -7.09 -65.88
C ASP A 930 20.14 -8.10 -66.92
N ALA A 931 19.29 -8.99 -67.43
CA ALA A 931 19.64 -9.92 -68.52
C ALA A 931 19.63 -9.29 -69.92
N LYS A 932 19.05 -8.08 -70.09
CA LYS A 932 18.87 -7.44 -71.41
C LYS A 932 19.76 -6.22 -71.69
N ALA A 933 20.35 -5.54 -70.69
CA ALA A 933 21.41 -4.53 -70.92
C ALA A 933 22.16 -4.09 -69.63
N PRO A 934 23.50 -3.93 -69.65
CA PRO A 934 24.28 -3.43 -68.53
C PRO A 934 24.60 -1.93 -68.67
N SER A 935 23.71 -1.02 -68.27
CA SER A 935 24.09 0.37 -67.96
C SER A 935 23.16 1.04 -66.93
N VAL A 936 23.79 1.84 -66.05
CA VAL A 936 23.31 2.77 -64.98
C VAL A 936 22.23 2.25 -64.00
N SER A 937 22.62 2.10 -62.73
CA SER A 937 21.86 1.41 -61.67
C SER A 937 20.72 2.20 -61.01
N LEU A 938 20.62 3.53 -61.20
CA LEU A 938 19.57 4.33 -60.54
C LEU A 938 18.22 4.36 -61.29
N ASP A 939 18.22 4.07 -62.60
CA ASP A 939 17.04 4.22 -63.49
C ASP A 939 16.29 2.91 -63.78
N LYS A 940 16.77 1.78 -63.22
CA LYS A 940 16.21 0.44 -63.48
C LYS A 940 14.98 0.14 -62.61
N THR A 941 15.01 0.54 -61.35
CA THR A 941 13.90 0.33 -60.40
C THR A 941 12.71 1.24 -60.73
N SER A 942 12.97 2.49 -61.17
CA SER A 942 11.94 3.41 -61.66
C SER A 942 11.25 2.86 -62.90
N LYS A 943 12.01 2.34 -63.87
CA LYS A 943 11.48 1.74 -65.10
C LYS A 943 10.66 0.49 -64.82
N ALA A 944 11.19 -0.47 -64.04
CA ALA A 944 10.48 -1.68 -63.64
C ALA A 944 9.17 -1.35 -62.88
N ALA A 945 9.21 -0.36 -61.98
CA ALA A 945 8.03 0.09 -61.24
C ALA A 945 7.00 0.78 -62.15
N THR A 946 7.44 1.54 -63.15
CA THR A 946 6.56 2.19 -64.14
C THR A 946 5.87 1.16 -65.04
N ASP A 947 6.60 0.13 -65.50
CA ASP A 947 6.05 -0.93 -66.34
C ASP A 947 5.05 -1.80 -65.56
N ILE A 948 5.37 -2.16 -64.31
CA ILE A 948 4.42 -2.85 -63.41
C ILE A 948 3.18 -1.99 -63.15
N LEU A 949 3.35 -0.70 -62.82
CA LEU A 949 2.21 0.20 -62.56
C LEU A 949 1.29 0.33 -63.78
N LYS A 950 1.83 0.50 -64.99
CA LYS A 950 1.02 0.56 -66.23
C LYS A 950 0.24 -0.72 -66.47
N SER A 951 0.88 -1.88 -66.28
CA SER A 951 0.22 -3.18 -66.41
C SER A 951 -0.89 -3.36 -65.38
N VAL A 952 -0.63 -3.02 -64.12
CA VAL A 952 -1.62 -3.13 -63.04
C VAL A 952 -2.79 -2.17 -63.27
N MET A 953 -2.54 -0.93 -63.70
CA MET A 953 -3.60 0.05 -64.03
C MET A 953 -4.48 -0.42 -65.20
N ARG A 954 -3.88 -0.94 -66.29
CA ARG A 954 -4.62 -1.52 -67.41
C ARG A 954 -5.51 -2.67 -66.95
N LEU A 955 -4.96 -3.60 -66.18
CA LEU A 955 -5.72 -4.73 -65.62
C LEU A 955 -6.82 -4.28 -64.65
N ALA A 956 -6.61 -3.18 -63.94
CA ALA A 956 -7.60 -2.60 -63.04
C ALA A 956 -8.83 -2.09 -63.82
N GLU A 957 -8.61 -1.39 -64.94
CA GLU A 957 -9.67 -0.88 -65.82
C GLU A 957 -10.46 -2.00 -66.53
N GLU A 958 -9.78 -3.08 -66.93
CA GLU A 958 -10.37 -4.24 -67.63
C GLU A 958 -11.11 -5.22 -66.68
N SER A 959 -10.99 -5.05 -65.37
CA SER A 959 -11.48 -6.02 -64.37
C SER A 959 -12.89 -5.72 -63.82
N ILE A 960 -13.58 -6.79 -63.40
CA ILE A 960 -14.86 -6.70 -62.67
C ILE A 960 -14.69 -5.94 -61.32
N PRO A 961 -15.72 -5.25 -60.81
CA PRO A 961 -15.60 -4.40 -59.62
C PRO A 961 -14.99 -5.06 -58.37
N SER A 962 -15.27 -6.34 -58.11
CA SER A 962 -14.69 -7.10 -56.99
C SER A 962 -13.20 -7.42 -57.16
N SER A 963 -12.74 -7.61 -58.40
CA SER A 963 -11.31 -7.77 -58.70
C SER A 963 -10.60 -6.43 -58.66
N ALA A 964 -11.23 -5.37 -59.16
CA ALA A 964 -10.71 -4.01 -59.16
C ALA A 964 -10.40 -3.51 -57.72
N GLU A 965 -11.20 -3.94 -56.74
CA GLU A 965 -10.99 -3.71 -55.31
C GLU A 965 -9.63 -4.22 -54.82
N ASN A 966 -9.30 -5.47 -55.13
CA ASN A 966 -8.00 -6.06 -54.78
C ASN A 966 -6.84 -5.44 -55.55
N ILE A 967 -7.06 -5.09 -56.82
CA ILE A 967 -6.04 -4.47 -57.67
C ILE A 967 -5.70 -3.07 -57.15
N ALA A 968 -6.67 -2.29 -56.68
CA ALA A 968 -6.43 -1.00 -56.04
C ALA A 968 -5.52 -1.12 -54.81
N LEU A 969 -5.77 -2.10 -53.92
CA LEU A 969 -4.89 -2.41 -52.79
C LEU A 969 -3.50 -2.84 -53.23
N ALA A 970 -3.40 -3.59 -54.33
CA ALA A 970 -2.12 -4.00 -54.92
C ALA A 970 -1.32 -2.78 -55.42
N ILE A 971 -1.97 -1.78 -56.03
CA ILE A 971 -1.36 -0.49 -56.40
C ILE A 971 -0.84 0.25 -55.15
N GLY A 972 -1.65 0.34 -54.09
CA GLY A 972 -1.23 0.93 -52.82
C GLY A 972 -0.01 0.22 -52.21
N ALA A 973 -0.01 -1.12 -52.22
CA ALA A 973 1.09 -1.93 -51.74
C ALA A 973 2.38 -1.76 -52.57
N LEU A 974 2.27 -1.64 -53.90
CA LEU A 974 3.38 -1.34 -54.79
C LEU A 974 4.06 -0.03 -54.38
N CYS A 975 3.30 1.04 -54.18
CA CYS A 975 3.83 2.34 -53.78
C CYS A 975 4.52 2.35 -52.41
N VAL A 976 4.11 1.49 -51.48
CA VAL A 976 4.77 1.35 -50.16
C VAL A 976 6.10 0.59 -50.26
N VAL A 977 6.23 -0.36 -51.19
CA VAL A 977 7.47 -1.13 -51.40
C VAL A 977 8.55 -0.32 -52.12
N LEU A 978 8.15 0.72 -52.87
CA LEU A 978 9.05 1.56 -53.65
C LEU A 978 9.83 2.56 -52.79
N ALA A 979 11.10 2.77 -53.14
CA ALA A 979 11.98 3.74 -52.51
C ALA A 979 11.44 5.18 -52.65
N PRO A 980 11.80 6.11 -51.74
CA PRO A 980 11.40 7.52 -51.83
C PRO A 980 11.81 8.22 -53.14
N SER A 981 12.85 7.73 -53.82
CA SER A 981 13.38 8.29 -55.06
C SER A 981 12.46 8.13 -56.28
N THR A 982 11.56 7.14 -56.31
CA THR A 982 10.62 6.90 -57.43
C THR A 982 9.31 7.68 -57.27
N HIS A 983 9.41 8.98 -57.01
CA HIS A 983 8.29 9.86 -56.68
C HIS A 983 7.30 10.03 -57.85
N THR A 984 7.78 10.03 -59.11
CA THR A 984 6.93 10.11 -60.31
C THR A 984 5.93 8.96 -60.43
N VAL A 985 6.35 7.72 -60.13
CA VAL A 985 5.50 6.52 -60.14
C VAL A 985 4.40 6.61 -59.06
N LYS A 986 4.76 7.09 -57.86
CA LYS A 986 3.79 7.31 -56.76
C LYS A 986 2.79 8.42 -57.11
N SER A 987 3.24 9.50 -57.74
CA SER A 987 2.39 10.59 -58.23
C SER A 987 1.40 10.09 -59.29
N THR A 988 1.84 9.32 -60.29
CA THR A 988 0.95 8.73 -61.31
C THR A 988 -0.09 7.77 -60.69
N ALA A 989 0.34 6.89 -59.78
CA ALA A 989 -0.57 5.99 -59.07
C ALA A 989 -1.61 6.77 -58.23
N SER A 990 -1.19 7.87 -57.59
CA SER A 990 -2.10 8.71 -56.79
C SER A 990 -3.17 9.39 -57.64
N LYS A 991 -2.83 9.92 -58.82
CA LYS A 991 -3.80 10.53 -59.75
C LYS A 991 -4.82 9.52 -60.26
N PHE A 992 -4.37 8.31 -60.56
CA PHE A 992 -5.24 7.23 -60.99
C PHE A 992 -6.25 6.83 -59.90
N LEU A 993 -5.76 6.60 -58.68
CA LEU A 993 -6.62 6.26 -57.53
C LEU A 993 -7.54 7.42 -57.13
N LEU A 994 -7.10 8.67 -57.27
CA LEU A 994 -7.92 9.85 -57.03
C LEU A 994 -9.09 9.96 -58.04
N ASN A 995 -8.85 9.63 -59.31
CA ASN A 995 -9.92 9.55 -60.31
C ASN A 995 -10.95 8.47 -59.96
N TRP A 996 -10.50 7.29 -59.49
CA TRP A 996 -11.37 6.21 -59.04
C TRP A 996 -12.15 6.57 -57.77
N LEU A 997 -11.56 7.35 -56.87
CA LEU A 997 -12.22 7.83 -55.67
C LEU A 997 -13.44 8.71 -56.00
N PHE A 998 -13.36 9.55 -57.05
CA PHE A 998 -14.47 10.42 -57.47
C PHE A 998 -15.57 9.71 -58.29
N GLN A 999 -15.38 8.44 -58.67
CA GLN A 999 -16.40 7.66 -59.40
C GLN A 999 -17.43 7.06 -58.43
N ASN A 1000 -18.51 7.80 -58.19
CA ASN A 1000 -19.57 7.46 -57.21
C ASN A 1000 -20.45 6.25 -57.56
N GLU A 1001 -20.30 5.65 -58.74
CA GLU A 1001 -21.15 4.54 -59.22
C GLU A 1001 -20.67 3.16 -58.72
N HIS A 1002 -19.47 3.07 -58.16
CA HIS A 1002 -18.84 1.80 -57.81
C HIS A 1002 -18.20 1.81 -56.41
N ASP A 1003 -18.99 1.51 -55.37
CA ASP A 1003 -18.55 1.38 -53.97
C ASP A 1003 -17.23 0.59 -53.84
N HIS A 1004 -17.14 -0.59 -54.47
CA HIS A 1004 -15.98 -1.49 -54.44
C HIS A 1004 -14.65 -0.85 -54.86
N ARG A 1005 -14.70 0.04 -55.86
CA ARG A 1005 -13.53 0.79 -56.33
C ARG A 1005 -13.22 1.94 -55.40
N GLN A 1006 -14.24 2.62 -54.88
CA GLN A 1006 -14.06 3.80 -54.04
C GLN A 1006 -13.38 3.47 -52.70
N TRP A 1007 -13.83 2.44 -51.97
CA TRP A 1007 -13.30 2.17 -50.63
C TRP A 1007 -11.85 1.63 -50.67
N SER A 1008 -11.54 0.75 -51.61
CA SER A 1008 -10.19 0.23 -51.82
C SER A 1008 -9.21 1.29 -52.37
N ALA A 1009 -9.69 2.17 -53.25
CA ALA A 1009 -8.93 3.33 -53.71
C ALA A 1009 -8.67 4.32 -52.58
N ALA A 1010 -9.62 4.55 -51.67
CA ALA A 1010 -9.45 5.45 -50.53
C ALA A 1010 -8.33 4.99 -49.58
N ILE A 1011 -8.30 3.70 -49.21
CA ILE A 1011 -7.24 3.13 -48.36
C ILE A 1011 -5.88 3.23 -49.04
N SER A 1012 -5.83 2.87 -50.33
CA SER A 1012 -4.59 2.87 -51.13
C SER A 1012 -4.06 4.28 -51.37
N LEU A 1013 -4.93 5.25 -51.65
CA LEU A 1013 -4.58 6.64 -51.86
C LEU A 1013 -3.98 7.25 -50.58
N GLY A 1014 -4.51 6.93 -49.40
CA GLY A 1014 -3.94 7.33 -48.12
C GLY A 1014 -2.50 6.86 -47.91
N LEU A 1015 -2.24 5.59 -48.22
CA LEU A 1015 -0.90 4.99 -48.14
C LEU A 1015 0.08 5.58 -49.16
N VAL A 1016 -0.38 5.79 -50.41
CA VAL A 1016 0.43 6.42 -51.45
C VAL A 1016 0.78 7.86 -51.05
N SER A 1017 -0.19 8.60 -50.50
CA SER A 1017 -0.02 9.98 -50.03
C SER A 1017 1.04 10.11 -48.93
N SER A 1018 1.15 9.12 -48.04
CA SER A 1018 2.19 9.05 -47.00
C SER A 1018 3.61 8.84 -47.54
N GLY A 1019 3.75 8.39 -48.80
CA GLY A 1019 5.03 8.09 -49.43
C GLY A 1019 5.44 9.06 -50.54
N LEU A 1020 4.69 10.15 -50.76
CA LEU A 1020 4.99 11.18 -51.76
C LEU A 1020 6.19 12.04 -51.33
N HIS A 1021 6.99 12.47 -52.31
CA HIS A 1021 8.16 13.30 -52.05
C HIS A 1021 7.75 14.74 -51.69
N VAL A 1022 8.66 15.45 -51.01
CA VAL A 1022 8.53 16.86 -50.60
C VAL A 1022 8.20 17.80 -51.78
N THR A 1023 8.51 17.44 -53.02
CA THR A 1023 8.18 18.26 -54.20
C THR A 1023 6.73 18.11 -54.69
N ASP A 1024 6.02 17.07 -54.25
CA ASP A 1024 4.66 16.71 -54.69
C ASP A 1024 3.57 17.20 -53.72
N HIS A 1025 3.84 18.26 -52.93
CA HIS A 1025 2.92 18.80 -51.91
C HIS A 1025 1.52 19.13 -52.44
N LYS A 1026 1.41 19.62 -53.69
CA LYS A 1026 0.11 19.89 -54.33
C LYS A 1026 -0.72 18.62 -54.49
N GLN A 1027 -0.10 17.52 -54.91
CA GLN A 1027 -0.77 16.24 -55.06
C GLN A 1027 -1.17 15.65 -53.71
N LYS A 1028 -0.34 15.81 -52.66
CA LYS A 1028 -0.66 15.41 -51.28
C LYS A 1028 -1.91 16.15 -50.77
N LEU A 1029 -1.99 17.46 -51.03
CA LEU A 1029 -3.15 18.29 -50.67
C LEU A 1029 -4.40 17.90 -51.47
N GLU A 1030 -4.29 17.70 -52.79
CA GLU A 1030 -5.40 17.23 -53.63
C GLU A 1030 -5.94 15.86 -53.17
N ASN A 1031 -5.05 14.94 -52.78
CA ASN A 1031 -5.44 13.62 -52.27
C ASN A 1031 -6.20 13.74 -50.94
N ILE A 1032 -5.71 14.56 -50.00
CA ILE A 1032 -6.36 14.80 -48.70
C ILE A 1032 -7.73 15.46 -48.90
N THR A 1033 -7.80 16.52 -49.70
CA THR A 1033 -9.05 17.23 -50.00
C THR A 1033 -10.05 16.33 -50.73
N GLY A 1034 -9.57 15.47 -51.64
CA GLY A 1034 -10.39 14.46 -52.31
C GLY A 1034 -10.98 13.43 -51.34
N LEU A 1035 -10.18 12.92 -50.41
CA LEU A 1035 -10.63 12.00 -49.36
C LEU A 1035 -11.66 12.66 -48.42
N ILE A 1036 -11.44 13.92 -48.01
CA ILE A 1036 -12.39 14.69 -47.20
C ILE A 1036 -13.71 14.90 -47.96
N LYS A 1037 -13.65 15.26 -49.25
CA LYS A 1037 -14.83 15.50 -50.09
C LYS A 1037 -15.70 14.24 -50.23
N VAL A 1038 -15.08 13.08 -50.49
CA VAL A 1038 -15.83 11.81 -50.63
C VAL A 1038 -16.34 11.28 -49.30
N LEU A 1039 -15.61 11.52 -48.21
CA LEU A 1039 -16.04 11.17 -46.85
C LEU A 1039 -17.33 11.93 -46.43
N HIS A 1040 -17.47 13.21 -46.82
CA HIS A 1040 -18.70 13.97 -46.59
C HIS A 1040 -19.83 13.65 -47.60
N GLY A 1041 -19.47 13.36 -48.85
CA GLY A 1041 -20.44 13.19 -49.95
C GLY A 1041 -20.98 11.77 -50.19
N SER A 1042 -20.33 10.73 -49.68
CA SER A 1042 -20.71 9.33 -49.94
C SER A 1042 -21.89 8.88 -49.06
N LYS A 1043 -22.76 8.02 -49.61
CA LYS A 1043 -23.84 7.35 -48.85
C LYS A 1043 -23.37 6.06 -48.15
N SER A 1044 -22.26 5.47 -48.59
CA SER A 1044 -21.77 4.18 -48.12
C SER A 1044 -20.87 4.36 -46.89
N ILE A 1045 -21.27 3.82 -45.73
CA ILE A 1045 -20.50 3.92 -44.48
C ILE A 1045 -19.13 3.22 -44.59
N LEU A 1046 -19.02 2.18 -45.42
CA LEU A 1046 -17.76 1.51 -45.72
C LEU A 1046 -16.79 2.43 -46.46
N VAL A 1047 -17.29 3.20 -47.44
CA VAL A 1047 -16.48 4.18 -48.18
C VAL A 1047 -16.06 5.33 -47.25
N LYS A 1048 -16.97 5.83 -46.38
CA LYS A 1048 -16.62 6.81 -45.35
C LYS A 1048 -15.52 6.30 -44.41
N GLY A 1049 -15.66 5.06 -43.95
CA GLY A 1049 -14.68 4.37 -43.11
C GLY A 1049 -13.31 4.20 -43.77
N ALA A 1050 -13.31 3.78 -45.03
CA ALA A 1050 -12.10 3.64 -45.83
C ALA A 1050 -11.41 4.98 -46.11
N CYS A 1051 -12.18 6.04 -46.36
CA CYS A 1051 -11.66 7.41 -46.45
C CYS A 1051 -11.06 7.85 -45.12
N GLY A 1052 -11.69 7.58 -43.98
CA GLY A 1052 -11.15 7.94 -42.68
C GLY A 1052 -9.84 7.23 -42.34
N LEU A 1053 -9.76 5.93 -42.66
CA LEU A 1053 -8.52 5.16 -42.56
C LEU A 1053 -7.44 5.69 -43.52
N GLY A 1054 -7.80 6.02 -44.75
CA GLY A 1054 -6.92 6.63 -45.75
C GLY A 1054 -6.37 7.98 -45.29
N LEU A 1055 -7.20 8.83 -44.69
CA LEU A 1055 -6.77 10.09 -44.07
C LEU A 1055 -5.79 9.86 -42.92
N GLY A 1056 -6.04 8.86 -42.07
CA GLY A 1056 -5.10 8.46 -41.01
C GLY A 1056 -3.73 8.06 -41.55
N PHE A 1057 -3.67 7.26 -42.63
CA PHE A 1057 -2.40 6.94 -43.28
C PHE A 1057 -1.72 8.16 -43.90
N ALA A 1058 -2.47 9.04 -44.57
CA ALA A 1058 -1.93 10.27 -45.14
C ALA A 1058 -1.31 11.20 -44.08
N CYS A 1059 -1.86 11.21 -42.85
CA CYS A 1059 -1.34 11.98 -41.73
C CYS A 1059 0.01 11.49 -41.20
N GLN A 1060 0.34 10.21 -41.31
CA GLN A 1060 1.49 9.59 -40.61
C GLN A 1060 2.85 10.24 -40.96
N ASP A 1061 2.97 10.80 -42.16
CA ASP A 1061 4.15 11.49 -42.69
C ASP A 1061 4.01 13.03 -42.70
N LEU A 1062 2.99 13.60 -42.07
CA LEU A 1062 2.96 15.05 -41.84
C LEU A 1062 4.00 15.41 -40.75
N LEU A 1063 4.68 16.55 -40.91
CA LEU A 1063 5.63 17.10 -39.94
C LEU A 1063 6.89 16.24 -39.68
N THR A 1064 7.31 15.35 -40.59
CA THR A 1064 8.46 14.42 -40.43
C THR A 1064 9.86 15.01 -40.63
N ARG A 1065 10.01 16.29 -41.01
CA ARG A 1065 11.32 16.84 -41.41
C ARG A 1065 12.30 16.88 -40.23
N VAL A 1066 13.33 16.04 -40.32
CA VAL A 1066 14.55 16.05 -39.51
C VAL A 1066 15.24 17.41 -39.67
N GLU A 1067 15.58 18.02 -38.55
CA GLU A 1067 16.51 19.14 -38.42
C GLU A 1067 17.85 18.77 -39.06
N ALA A 1068 18.00 19.04 -40.35
CA ALA A 1068 19.29 19.10 -41.01
C ALA A 1068 19.60 20.58 -41.27
N ALA A 1069 20.59 21.06 -40.51
CA ALA A 1069 21.36 22.29 -40.57
C ALA A 1069 20.92 23.42 -41.53
N ASP A 1070 20.80 24.61 -40.94
CA ASP A 1070 21.20 25.91 -41.47
C ASP A 1070 20.77 26.22 -42.91
N ASN A 1071 19.51 26.66 -43.07
CA ASN A 1071 19.18 27.79 -43.94
C ASN A 1071 17.76 28.26 -43.61
N VAL A 1072 17.67 29.55 -43.24
CA VAL A 1072 16.46 30.29 -42.90
C VAL A 1072 15.71 30.62 -44.19
N ASP A 1073 14.82 29.73 -44.62
CA ASP A 1073 13.88 30.01 -45.72
C ASP A 1073 12.48 30.23 -45.13
N LEU A 1074 11.94 31.44 -45.34
CA LEU A 1074 10.55 31.85 -45.02
C LEU A 1074 9.49 30.89 -45.57
N ASP A 1075 9.82 30.12 -46.61
CA ASP A 1075 8.94 29.10 -47.18
C ASP A 1075 8.74 27.90 -46.23
N LYS A 1076 9.74 27.53 -45.42
CA LYS A 1076 9.65 26.39 -44.49
C LYS A 1076 8.56 26.59 -43.42
N GLU A 1077 8.40 27.81 -42.91
CA GLU A 1077 7.37 28.14 -41.92
C GLU A 1077 5.96 28.12 -42.51
N LYS A 1078 5.81 28.63 -43.74
CA LYS A 1078 4.52 28.63 -44.46
C LYS A 1078 4.06 27.20 -44.79
N TYR A 1079 4.98 26.31 -45.17
CA TYR A 1079 4.67 24.90 -45.41
C TYR A 1079 4.33 24.14 -44.12
N LYS A 1080 5.05 24.40 -43.02
CA LYS A 1080 4.74 23.80 -41.71
C LYS A 1080 3.36 24.23 -41.22
N ALA A 1081 3.01 25.50 -41.37
CA ALA A 1081 1.67 26.02 -41.03
C ALA A 1081 0.56 25.37 -41.87
N GLN A 1082 0.80 25.13 -43.16
CA GLN A 1082 -0.15 24.43 -44.04
C GLN A 1082 -0.32 22.94 -43.66
N GLU A 1083 0.76 22.23 -43.29
CA GLU A 1083 0.65 20.84 -42.84
C GLU A 1083 -0.08 20.72 -41.48
N VAL A 1084 0.09 21.70 -40.58
CA VAL A 1084 -0.67 21.77 -39.31
C VAL A 1084 -2.14 22.06 -39.56
N ASP A 1085 -2.48 22.97 -40.49
CA ASP A 1085 -3.87 23.25 -40.89
C ASP A 1085 -4.54 22.02 -41.52
N LEU A 1086 -3.82 21.29 -42.39
CA LEU A 1086 -4.29 20.03 -42.96
C LEU A 1086 -4.53 18.96 -41.89
N LEU A 1087 -3.60 18.81 -40.94
CA LEU A 1087 -3.77 17.89 -39.80
C LEU A 1087 -5.01 18.27 -38.98
N GLY A 1088 -5.23 19.56 -38.72
CA GLY A 1088 -6.42 20.06 -38.04
C GLY A 1088 -7.72 19.77 -38.79
N LYS A 1089 -7.74 19.99 -40.12
CA LYS A 1089 -8.89 19.65 -40.99
C LYS A 1089 -9.21 18.16 -40.97
N ILE A 1090 -8.20 17.29 -40.99
CA ILE A 1090 -8.37 15.83 -40.93
C ILE A 1090 -8.94 15.40 -39.58
N LEU A 1091 -8.36 15.86 -38.48
CA LEU A 1091 -8.82 15.51 -37.13
C LEU A 1091 -10.24 16.01 -36.87
N ARG A 1092 -10.55 17.25 -37.27
CA ARG A 1092 -11.91 17.79 -37.18
C ARG A 1092 -12.90 16.95 -37.98
N THR A 1093 -12.56 16.60 -39.22
CA THR A 1093 -13.42 15.77 -40.09
C THR A 1093 -13.67 14.39 -39.48
N LEU A 1094 -12.64 13.72 -38.96
CA LEU A 1094 -12.76 12.41 -38.33
C LEU A 1094 -13.57 12.47 -37.04
N LEU A 1095 -13.31 13.46 -36.18
CA LEU A 1095 -14.03 13.66 -34.91
C LEU A 1095 -15.52 13.96 -35.15
N LEU A 1096 -15.85 14.82 -36.13
CA LEU A 1096 -17.24 15.13 -36.51
C LEU A 1096 -17.99 13.90 -37.06
N MET A 1097 -17.32 13.02 -37.80
CA MET A 1097 -17.95 11.80 -38.30
C MET A 1097 -18.12 10.75 -37.19
N THR A 1098 -17.21 10.68 -36.22
CA THR A 1098 -17.38 9.80 -35.05
C THR A 1098 -18.38 10.34 -34.03
N SER A 1099 -18.54 11.66 -33.91
CA SER A 1099 -19.53 12.27 -33.02
C SER A 1099 -20.96 12.00 -33.47
N GLN A 1100 -21.20 11.92 -34.78
CA GLN A 1100 -22.49 11.52 -35.36
C GLN A 1100 -22.90 10.07 -35.00
N LEU A 1101 -21.96 9.25 -34.50
CA LEU A 1101 -22.16 7.82 -34.21
C LEU A 1101 -22.20 7.50 -32.70
N SER A 1102 -21.96 8.49 -31.81
CA SER A 1102 -21.89 8.31 -30.36
C SER A 1102 -22.81 9.28 -29.62
N ASN A 1103 -23.66 8.79 -28.70
CA ASN A 1103 -24.41 9.65 -27.76
C ASN A 1103 -23.53 10.12 -26.59
N ALA A 1104 -22.50 9.34 -26.26
CA ALA A 1104 -21.51 9.75 -25.28
C ALA A 1104 -20.60 10.81 -25.90
N SER A 1105 -20.62 12.01 -25.30
CA SER A 1105 -19.59 13.05 -25.38
C SER A 1105 -19.65 14.13 -26.48
N ASN A 1106 -20.82 14.64 -26.83
CA ASN A 1106 -20.90 15.94 -27.53
C ASN A 1106 -20.09 17.03 -26.80
N ASP A 1107 -20.07 17.04 -25.47
CA ASP A 1107 -19.29 18.00 -24.66
C ASP A 1107 -17.76 17.86 -24.81
N VAL A 1108 -17.22 16.63 -24.90
CA VAL A 1108 -15.77 16.39 -25.07
C VAL A 1108 -15.37 16.71 -26.50
N LEU A 1109 -16.22 16.39 -27.47
CA LEU A 1109 -16.01 16.68 -28.88
C LEU A 1109 -16.11 18.19 -29.16
N GLU A 1110 -17.06 18.89 -28.55
CA GLU A 1110 -17.13 20.37 -28.56
C GLU A 1110 -15.92 21.00 -27.89
N SER A 1111 -15.39 20.42 -26.81
CA SER A 1111 -14.16 20.91 -26.18
C SER A 1111 -12.92 20.73 -27.06
N LEU A 1112 -12.93 19.77 -28.00
CA LEU A 1112 -11.82 19.45 -28.90
C LEU A 1112 -11.85 20.27 -30.21
N LEU A 1113 -13.04 20.66 -30.68
CA LEU A 1113 -13.23 21.43 -31.91
C LEU A 1113 -12.50 22.81 -31.95
N PRO A 1114 -12.42 23.63 -30.88
CA PRO A 1114 -11.75 24.94 -30.94
C PRO A 1114 -10.22 24.87 -31.04
N TYR A 1115 -9.59 23.72 -30.79
CA TYR A 1115 -8.13 23.55 -30.91
C TYR A 1115 -7.64 23.52 -32.38
N PHE A 1116 -8.54 23.45 -33.36
CA PHE A 1116 -8.22 23.39 -34.78
C PHE A 1116 -8.88 24.58 -35.51
N SER A 1117 -8.13 25.68 -35.69
CA SER A 1117 -8.67 26.95 -36.21
C SER A 1117 -9.22 26.84 -37.64
N MET A 1118 -10.30 27.56 -37.95
CA MET A 1118 -10.80 27.79 -39.30
C MET A 1118 -9.84 28.74 -40.05
N GLY A 1119 -8.87 28.19 -40.79
CA GLY A 1119 -8.03 28.98 -41.68
C GLY A 1119 -8.86 29.66 -42.78
N GLY A 1120 -8.77 30.99 -42.87
CA GLY A 1120 -9.69 31.87 -43.61
C GLY A 1120 -9.67 31.83 -45.15
N ASN A 1121 -9.22 30.77 -45.80
CA ASN A 1121 -9.33 30.58 -47.25
C ASN A 1121 -9.38 29.08 -47.57
N ASP A 1122 -10.60 28.53 -47.74
CA ASP A 1122 -10.93 27.51 -48.76
C ASP A 1122 -12.32 26.90 -48.47
N ILE A 1123 -13.24 27.17 -49.40
CA ILE A 1123 -14.55 26.54 -49.69
C ILE A 1123 -15.53 26.46 -48.52
N GLU A 1124 -16.59 27.27 -48.61
CA GLU A 1124 -17.84 27.14 -47.86
C GLU A 1124 -18.32 25.68 -47.80
N ILE A 1125 -18.02 25.00 -46.70
CA ILE A 1125 -18.86 23.92 -46.20
C ILE A 1125 -19.78 24.57 -45.17
N ASN A 1126 -20.70 25.41 -45.66
CA ASN A 1126 -21.89 25.81 -44.90
C ASN A 1126 -22.78 24.57 -44.79
N MET A 1127 -22.45 23.66 -43.87
CA MET A 1127 -23.40 22.70 -43.35
C MET A 1127 -23.71 23.11 -41.92
N THR A 1128 -24.82 23.83 -41.77
CA THR A 1128 -25.48 23.98 -40.48
C THR A 1128 -25.83 22.59 -39.95
N SER A 1129 -25.64 22.42 -38.64
CA SER A 1129 -25.95 21.21 -37.87
C SER A 1129 -27.33 20.61 -38.18
N ASP A 1130 -28.28 21.44 -38.62
CA ASP A 1130 -29.67 21.05 -38.90
C ASP A 1130 -29.85 20.19 -40.16
N GLN A 1131 -28.99 20.29 -41.18
CA GLN A 1131 -29.14 19.49 -42.41
C GLN A 1131 -28.49 18.08 -42.34
N LEU A 1132 -27.68 17.81 -41.31
CA LEU A 1132 -27.03 16.51 -41.09
C LEU A 1132 -27.85 15.58 -40.18
N LEU A 1133 -28.80 16.14 -39.41
CA LEU A 1133 -29.64 15.38 -38.49
C LEU A 1133 -30.77 14.61 -39.21
N GLU A 1134 -31.32 15.15 -40.31
CA GLU A 1134 -32.50 14.60 -41.00
C GLU A 1134 -32.24 13.45 -42.00
N LYS A 1135 -31.00 12.96 -42.15
CA LYS A 1135 -30.66 11.91 -43.15
C LYS A 1135 -29.97 10.66 -42.61
N CYS A 1136 -29.88 10.50 -41.30
CA CYS A 1136 -29.16 9.36 -40.68
C CYS A 1136 -30.06 8.22 -40.17
N ASP A 1137 -31.32 8.17 -40.58
CA ASP A 1137 -32.25 7.10 -40.18
C ASP A 1137 -32.13 5.80 -41.03
N ASP A 1138 -31.39 5.82 -42.14
CA ASP A 1138 -31.21 4.68 -43.06
C ASP A 1138 -29.77 4.11 -43.10
N LEU A 1139 -28.98 4.28 -42.03
CA LEU A 1139 -27.65 3.65 -41.95
C LEU A 1139 -27.77 2.18 -41.55
N GLU A 1140 -27.82 1.27 -42.53
CA GLU A 1140 -27.49 -0.14 -42.31
C GLU A 1140 -26.07 -0.20 -41.72
N GLU A 1141 -25.97 -0.53 -40.43
CA GLU A 1141 -24.77 -0.39 -39.63
C GLU A 1141 -23.69 -1.40 -40.09
N ASP A 1142 -22.71 -0.96 -40.88
CA ASP A 1142 -21.49 -1.74 -41.17
C ASP A 1142 -20.43 -1.46 -40.09
N PRO A 1143 -20.18 -2.40 -39.15
CA PRO A 1143 -19.20 -2.21 -38.08
C PRO A 1143 -17.78 -1.94 -38.60
N TRP A 1144 -17.45 -2.45 -39.78
CA TRP A 1144 -16.12 -2.29 -40.36
C TRP A 1144 -15.92 -0.91 -40.98
N GLY A 1145 -16.99 -0.29 -41.51
CA GLY A 1145 -16.98 1.11 -41.93
C GLY A 1145 -16.71 2.05 -40.75
N VAL A 1146 -17.41 1.87 -39.64
CA VAL A 1146 -17.18 2.64 -38.41
C VAL A 1146 -15.77 2.40 -37.85
N ALA A 1147 -15.30 1.14 -37.87
CA ALA A 1147 -13.95 0.80 -37.43
C ALA A 1147 -12.85 1.50 -38.23
N GLY A 1148 -13.06 1.76 -39.53
CA GLY A 1148 -12.12 2.51 -40.37
C GLY A 1148 -11.92 3.96 -39.90
N LEU A 1149 -12.99 4.64 -39.47
CA LEU A 1149 -12.91 6.02 -38.92
C LEU A 1149 -12.10 6.07 -37.62
N VAL A 1150 -12.38 5.16 -36.69
CA VAL A 1150 -11.69 5.08 -35.39
C VAL A 1150 -10.22 4.68 -35.55
N LEU A 1151 -9.92 3.76 -36.47
CA LEU A 1151 -8.54 3.41 -36.82
C LEU A 1151 -7.78 4.60 -37.43
N GLY A 1152 -8.43 5.40 -38.27
CA GLY A 1152 -7.87 6.64 -38.82
C GLY A 1152 -7.46 7.64 -37.73
N LEU A 1153 -8.31 7.81 -36.70
CA LEU A 1153 -7.99 8.63 -35.52
C LEU A 1153 -6.77 8.08 -34.77
N GLY A 1154 -6.74 6.77 -34.49
CA GLY A 1154 -5.63 6.13 -33.77
C GLY A 1154 -4.28 6.20 -34.51
N ILE A 1155 -4.28 6.10 -35.85
CA ILE A 1155 -3.05 6.18 -36.66
C ILE A 1155 -2.50 7.63 -36.73
N SER A 1156 -3.35 8.63 -36.49
CA SER A 1156 -2.98 10.06 -36.53
C SER A 1156 -2.13 10.52 -35.32
N PHE A 1157 -1.99 9.70 -34.27
CA PHE A 1157 -1.27 10.05 -33.03
C PHE A 1157 0.15 10.54 -33.26
N ASN A 1158 0.88 9.90 -34.18
CA ASN A 1158 2.27 10.28 -34.48
C ASN A 1158 2.37 11.70 -35.07
N ALA A 1159 1.37 12.13 -35.84
CA ALA A 1159 1.31 13.48 -36.40
C ALA A 1159 0.90 14.52 -35.34
N ILE A 1160 -0.07 14.18 -34.48
CA ILE A 1160 -0.52 15.03 -33.36
C ILE A 1160 0.64 15.32 -32.39
N TYR A 1161 1.42 14.28 -32.06
CA TYR A 1161 2.59 14.42 -31.21
C TYR A 1161 3.64 15.37 -31.82
N ARG A 1162 3.96 15.22 -33.12
CA ARG A 1162 4.88 16.11 -33.83
C ARG A 1162 4.38 17.55 -33.95
N ALA A 1163 3.05 17.76 -33.94
CA ALA A 1163 2.45 19.08 -33.90
C ALA A 1163 2.49 19.75 -32.52
N GLY A 1164 2.94 19.04 -31.47
CA GLY A 1164 3.02 19.55 -30.10
C GLY A 1164 1.69 19.58 -29.34
N ALA A 1165 0.61 19.03 -29.91
CA ALA A 1165 -0.75 19.05 -29.35
C ALA A 1165 -1.01 17.88 -28.37
N HIS A 1166 -0.20 17.80 -27.31
CA HIS A 1166 -0.22 16.70 -26.33
C HIS A 1166 -1.54 16.56 -25.58
N ASP A 1167 -2.20 17.67 -25.23
CA ASP A 1167 -3.51 17.67 -24.56
C ASP A 1167 -4.61 17.07 -25.45
N VAL A 1168 -4.60 17.40 -26.74
CA VAL A 1168 -5.53 16.84 -27.72
C VAL A 1168 -5.30 15.33 -27.90
N MET A 1169 -4.04 14.90 -27.90
CA MET A 1169 -3.68 13.49 -27.95
C MET A 1169 -4.21 12.70 -26.73
N LEU A 1170 -4.09 13.24 -25.52
CA LEU A 1170 -4.61 12.61 -24.30
C LEU A 1170 -6.14 12.51 -24.32
N LYS A 1171 -6.83 13.58 -24.72
CA LYS A 1171 -8.30 13.58 -24.85
C LYS A 1171 -8.79 12.59 -25.91
N ILE A 1172 -8.10 12.46 -27.04
CA ILE A 1172 -8.44 11.44 -28.06
C ILE A 1172 -8.12 10.03 -27.55
N LYS A 1173 -7.04 9.83 -26.79
CA LYS A 1173 -6.72 8.56 -26.12
C LYS A 1173 -7.86 8.15 -25.19
N ASP A 1174 -8.29 9.05 -24.32
CA ASP A 1174 -9.36 8.79 -23.36
C ASP A 1174 -10.70 8.55 -24.06
N LEU A 1175 -10.97 9.26 -25.17
CA LEU A 1175 -12.14 9.04 -26.02
C LEU A 1175 -12.15 7.63 -26.64
N ILE A 1176 -11.04 7.18 -27.25
CA ILE A 1176 -10.94 5.83 -27.83
C ILE A 1176 -11.09 4.75 -26.75
N ILE A 1177 -10.54 4.97 -25.55
CA ILE A 1177 -10.68 4.06 -24.41
C ILE A 1177 -12.15 4.02 -23.93
N SER A 1178 -12.84 5.16 -23.90
CA SER A 1178 -14.22 5.25 -23.45
C SER A 1178 -15.22 4.44 -24.29
N TRP A 1179 -14.89 4.22 -25.57
CA TRP A 1179 -15.68 3.39 -26.49
C TRP A 1179 -15.49 1.89 -26.30
N ILE A 1180 -14.65 1.45 -25.36
CA ILE A 1180 -14.43 0.04 -25.01
C ILE A 1180 -15.25 -0.30 -23.75
N PRO A 1181 -16.16 -1.30 -23.81
CA PRO A 1181 -16.93 -1.73 -22.66
C PRO A 1181 -16.04 -2.25 -21.51
N HIS A 1182 -16.47 -2.09 -20.26
CA HIS A 1182 -15.79 -2.55 -19.03
C HIS A 1182 -14.50 -1.83 -18.62
N VAL A 1183 -13.96 -0.91 -19.44
CA VAL A 1183 -12.72 -0.19 -19.11
C VAL A 1183 -12.97 1.08 -18.29
N ASN A 1184 -14.15 1.71 -18.37
CA ASN A 1184 -14.52 2.88 -17.57
C ASN A 1184 -15.47 2.52 -16.42
N SER A 1185 -14.96 2.46 -15.18
CA SER A 1185 -15.79 2.24 -13.97
C SER A 1185 -16.45 3.50 -13.41
N LEU A 1186 -16.24 4.67 -14.05
CA LEU A 1186 -16.68 5.98 -13.54
C LEU A 1186 -17.97 6.52 -14.18
N VAL A 1187 -18.53 5.85 -15.20
CA VAL A 1187 -19.83 6.22 -15.78
C VAL A 1187 -20.79 5.04 -15.65
N THR A 1188 -21.51 5.07 -14.53
CA THR A 1188 -22.81 4.45 -14.21
C THR A 1188 -23.37 3.35 -15.13
N ASN A 1189 -23.62 2.19 -14.51
CA ASN A 1189 -24.86 1.40 -14.57
C ASN A 1189 -25.90 1.87 -15.61
N SER A 1190 -25.84 1.32 -16.80
CA SER A 1190 -27.04 1.12 -17.62
C SER A 1190 -27.00 -0.30 -18.18
N SER A 1191 -28.14 -0.97 -18.03
CA SER A 1191 -28.43 -2.26 -18.64
C SER A 1191 -28.09 -2.25 -20.13
N PHE A 1192 -27.68 -3.42 -20.63
CA PHE A 1192 -27.26 -3.77 -21.99
C PHE A 1192 -28.29 -3.47 -23.11
N SER A 1193 -28.75 -2.21 -23.25
CA SER A 1193 -29.87 -1.86 -24.12
C SER A 1193 -29.76 -0.50 -24.85
N SER A 1194 -28.57 0.09 -25.01
CA SER A 1194 -28.35 1.14 -26.03
C SER A 1194 -27.81 0.57 -27.34
N GLU A 1195 -28.19 1.25 -28.42
CA GLU A 1195 -28.30 0.82 -29.82
C GLU A 1195 -26.98 0.40 -30.49
N GLY A 1196 -27.06 -0.35 -31.60
CA GLY A 1196 -25.92 -0.98 -32.30
C GLY A 1196 -24.75 -0.07 -32.68
N ARG A 1197 -24.96 1.25 -32.70
CA ARG A 1197 -23.96 2.31 -32.94
C ARG A 1197 -22.78 2.31 -31.95
N GLU A 1198 -23.04 2.17 -30.65
CA GLU A 1198 -21.98 2.12 -29.62
C GLU A 1198 -21.14 0.83 -29.74
N LYS A 1199 -21.77 -0.26 -30.19
CA LYS A 1199 -21.07 -1.53 -30.46
C LYS A 1199 -20.18 -1.42 -31.70
N ALA A 1200 -20.55 -0.66 -32.73
CA ALA A 1200 -19.72 -0.43 -33.90
C ALA A 1200 -18.42 0.35 -33.57
N LEU A 1201 -18.51 1.38 -32.71
CA LEU A 1201 -17.35 2.14 -32.24
C LEU A 1201 -16.39 1.28 -31.41
N SER A 1202 -16.92 0.34 -30.63
CA SER A 1202 -16.10 -0.60 -29.84
C SER A 1202 -15.23 -1.52 -30.72
N VAL A 1203 -15.71 -1.94 -31.90
CA VAL A 1203 -14.93 -2.75 -32.87
C VAL A 1203 -13.71 -1.97 -33.36
N GLY A 1204 -13.90 -0.70 -33.72
CA GLY A 1204 -12.81 0.19 -34.13
C GLY A 1204 -11.81 0.48 -33.03
N SER A 1205 -12.31 0.77 -31.83
CA SER A 1205 -11.50 1.08 -30.66
C SER A 1205 -10.63 -0.09 -30.25
N CYS A 1206 -11.16 -1.32 -30.34
CA CYS A 1206 -10.40 -2.53 -30.06
C CYS A 1206 -9.23 -2.75 -31.04
N LEU A 1207 -9.35 -2.26 -32.28
CA LEU A 1207 -8.30 -2.37 -33.28
C LEU A 1207 -7.27 -1.22 -33.18
N ALA A 1208 -7.71 -0.04 -32.78
CA ALA A 1208 -6.89 1.17 -32.65
C ALA A 1208 -6.03 1.16 -31.37
N LEU A 1209 -6.58 0.67 -30.25
CA LEU A 1209 -5.97 0.76 -28.92
C LEU A 1209 -4.52 0.25 -28.85
N PRO A 1210 -4.12 -0.91 -29.41
CA PRO A 1210 -2.73 -1.37 -29.33
C PRO A 1210 -1.74 -0.43 -30.03
N CYS A 1211 -2.15 0.22 -31.12
CA CYS A 1211 -1.32 1.21 -31.81
C CYS A 1211 -1.16 2.47 -30.95
N VAL A 1212 -2.25 2.91 -30.32
CA VAL A 1212 -2.29 4.05 -29.41
C VAL A 1212 -1.44 3.79 -28.17
N VAL A 1213 -1.64 2.66 -27.49
CA VAL A 1213 -0.90 2.26 -26.29
C VAL A 1213 0.58 2.04 -26.58
N ALA A 1214 0.95 1.36 -27.67
CA ALA A 1214 2.35 1.18 -28.04
C ALA A 1214 3.04 2.51 -28.41
N PHE A 1215 2.29 3.49 -28.94
CA PHE A 1215 2.80 4.84 -29.16
C PHE A 1215 2.94 5.60 -27.83
N CYS A 1216 1.89 5.67 -27.01
CA CYS A 1216 1.90 6.37 -25.74
C CYS A 1216 2.93 5.78 -24.75
N ARG A 1217 3.16 4.47 -24.73
CA ARG A 1217 4.23 3.83 -23.94
C ARG A 1217 5.62 4.26 -24.40
N ARG A 1218 5.87 4.34 -25.71
CA ARG A 1218 7.15 4.85 -26.26
C ARG A 1218 7.41 6.32 -25.93
N VAL A 1219 6.36 7.08 -25.62
CA VAL A 1219 6.42 8.52 -25.31
C VAL A 1219 6.15 8.77 -23.81
N GLU A 1220 6.10 7.73 -22.98
CA GLU A 1220 5.87 7.81 -21.51
C GLU A 1220 4.55 8.50 -21.10
N MET A 1221 3.50 8.41 -21.92
CA MET A 1221 2.18 9.04 -21.71
C MET A 1221 1.12 8.09 -21.15
N ILE A 1222 1.49 6.86 -20.78
CA ILE A 1222 0.65 5.85 -20.10
C ILE A 1222 1.46 5.25 -18.96
N ASN A 1223 0.85 5.17 -17.77
CA ASN A 1223 1.44 4.54 -16.59
C ASN A 1223 1.15 3.04 -16.56
N ASP A 1224 2.01 2.25 -15.92
CA ASP A 1224 1.84 0.79 -15.82
C ASP A 1224 0.50 0.39 -15.16
N ASN A 1225 -0.02 1.19 -14.23
CA ASN A 1225 -1.32 0.98 -13.61
C ASN A 1225 -2.49 1.15 -14.60
N GLU A 1226 -2.41 2.12 -15.51
CA GLU A 1226 -3.41 2.37 -16.54
C GLU A 1226 -3.41 1.24 -17.59
N LEU A 1227 -2.22 0.72 -17.91
CA LEU A 1227 -2.04 -0.45 -18.78
C LEU A 1227 -2.64 -1.72 -18.15
N ASP A 1228 -2.40 -1.96 -16.87
CA ASP A 1228 -2.97 -3.11 -16.14
C ASP A 1228 -4.51 -3.04 -16.10
N GLN A 1229 -5.10 -1.85 -15.95
CA GLN A 1229 -6.55 -1.65 -16.00
C GLN A 1229 -7.12 -1.93 -17.40
N LEU A 1230 -6.45 -1.46 -18.45
CA LEU A 1230 -6.83 -1.73 -19.84
C LEU A 1230 -6.78 -3.23 -20.16
N LEU A 1231 -5.74 -3.94 -19.71
CA LEU A 1231 -5.59 -5.38 -19.90
C LEU A 1231 -6.67 -6.16 -19.16
N LYS A 1232 -6.98 -5.75 -17.92
CA LYS A 1232 -8.05 -6.36 -17.13
C LYS A 1232 -9.43 -6.17 -17.78
N GLY A 1233 -9.75 -4.95 -18.22
CA GLY A 1233 -11.01 -4.66 -18.91
C GLY A 1233 -11.14 -5.44 -20.23
N TYR A 1234 -10.04 -5.63 -20.97
CA TYR A 1234 -10.02 -6.50 -22.15
C TYR A 1234 -10.27 -7.97 -21.84
N HIS A 1235 -9.68 -8.47 -20.76
CA HIS A 1235 -9.89 -9.85 -20.31
C HIS A 1235 -11.35 -10.09 -19.92
N GLU A 1236 -11.97 -9.13 -19.24
CA GLU A 1236 -13.39 -9.14 -18.88
C GLU A 1236 -14.28 -9.09 -20.13
N LEU A 1237 -13.98 -8.19 -21.09
CA LEU A 1237 -14.70 -8.10 -22.37
C LEU A 1237 -14.64 -9.41 -23.17
N ILE A 1238 -13.46 -10.01 -23.32
CA ILE A 1238 -13.31 -11.29 -24.06
C ILE A 1238 -14.05 -12.42 -23.33
N SER A 1239 -13.97 -12.46 -21.99
CA SER A 1239 -14.67 -13.46 -21.18
C SER A 1239 -16.19 -13.34 -21.29
N GLU A 1240 -16.71 -12.11 -21.28
CA GLU A 1240 -18.13 -11.86 -21.47
C GLU A 1240 -18.58 -12.27 -22.88
N LEU A 1241 -17.85 -11.86 -23.91
CA LEU A 1241 -18.19 -12.20 -25.29
C LEU A 1241 -18.13 -13.72 -25.55
N LEU A 1242 -17.19 -14.44 -24.91
CA LEU A 1242 -17.15 -15.92 -24.97
C LEU A 1242 -18.31 -16.59 -24.21
N SER A 1243 -18.81 -15.96 -23.14
CA SER A 1243 -19.89 -16.53 -22.32
C SER A 1243 -21.27 -16.43 -23.00
N VAL A 1244 -21.47 -15.44 -23.86
CA VAL A 1244 -22.74 -15.18 -24.53
C VAL A 1244 -22.77 -15.86 -25.90
N LYS A 1245 -23.52 -16.97 -26.04
CA LYS A 1245 -23.77 -17.63 -27.34
C LYS A 1245 -24.73 -16.83 -28.25
N LYS A 1246 -24.37 -15.59 -28.61
CA LYS A 1246 -25.15 -14.77 -29.57
C LYS A 1246 -24.47 -14.78 -30.95
N SER A 1247 -25.22 -15.08 -32.01
CA SER A 1247 -24.72 -15.20 -33.39
C SER A 1247 -24.86 -13.91 -34.22
N GLY A 1248 -24.88 -12.74 -33.59
CA GLY A 1248 -25.01 -11.46 -34.32
C GLY A 1248 -23.71 -11.06 -35.03
N THR A 1249 -23.82 -10.45 -36.21
CA THR A 1249 -22.68 -9.95 -37.02
C THR A 1249 -21.78 -8.98 -36.24
N PHE A 1250 -22.36 -8.11 -35.42
CA PHE A 1250 -21.64 -7.23 -34.49
C PHE A 1250 -20.84 -7.97 -33.43
N HIS A 1251 -21.45 -9.01 -32.83
CA HIS A 1251 -20.80 -9.81 -31.81
C HIS A 1251 -19.60 -10.58 -32.39
N GLN A 1252 -19.76 -11.16 -33.60
CA GLN A 1252 -18.66 -11.81 -34.32
C GLN A 1252 -17.55 -10.82 -34.72
N SER A 1253 -17.92 -9.60 -35.15
CA SER A 1253 -16.96 -8.56 -35.53
C SER A 1253 -16.17 -8.02 -34.33
N LEU A 1254 -16.84 -7.83 -33.18
CA LEU A 1254 -16.20 -7.42 -31.92
C LEU A 1254 -15.32 -8.53 -31.32
N MET A 1255 -15.77 -9.78 -31.43
CA MET A 1255 -14.94 -10.95 -31.07
C MET A 1255 -13.68 -11.05 -31.93
N LEU A 1256 -13.79 -10.88 -33.25
CA LEU A 1256 -12.64 -10.88 -34.14
C LEU A 1256 -11.67 -9.74 -33.79
N ALA A 1257 -12.18 -8.53 -33.59
CA ALA A 1257 -11.37 -7.35 -33.27
C ALA A 1257 -10.62 -7.48 -31.93
N SER A 1258 -11.30 -7.97 -30.89
CA SER A 1258 -10.71 -8.18 -29.56
C SER A 1258 -9.67 -9.31 -29.54
N CYS A 1259 -9.94 -10.44 -30.21
CA CYS A 1259 -9.04 -11.61 -30.23
C CYS A 1259 -7.78 -11.39 -31.07
N VAL A 1260 -7.90 -10.82 -32.28
CA VAL A 1260 -6.78 -10.73 -33.25
C VAL A 1260 -5.64 -9.84 -32.73
N ARG A 1261 -5.94 -8.89 -31.85
CA ARG A 1261 -4.93 -7.95 -31.33
C ARG A 1261 -4.44 -8.29 -29.92
N CYS A 1262 -5.16 -9.10 -29.14
CA CYS A 1262 -4.67 -9.66 -27.87
C CYS A 1262 -3.37 -10.47 -28.06
N GLY A 1263 -3.21 -11.12 -29.23
CA GLY A 1263 -1.99 -11.82 -29.66
C GLY A 1263 -0.79 -10.91 -29.99
N LYS A 1264 -1.01 -9.61 -30.26
CA LYS A 1264 0.09 -8.63 -30.44
C LYS A 1264 0.46 -7.94 -29.12
N SER A 1265 -0.52 -7.68 -28.26
CA SER A 1265 -0.30 -7.14 -26.91
C SER A 1265 0.50 -8.11 -26.04
N SER A 1266 0.29 -9.42 -26.20
CA SER A 1266 1.08 -10.48 -25.55
C SER A 1266 2.51 -10.60 -26.09
N CYS A 1267 2.76 -10.25 -27.37
CA CYS A 1267 4.13 -10.12 -27.89
C CYS A 1267 4.85 -8.85 -27.41
N LEU A 1268 4.13 -7.76 -27.09
CA LEU A 1268 4.69 -6.54 -26.45
C LEU A 1268 5.10 -6.74 -24.99
N HIS A 1269 4.80 -7.90 -24.40
CA HIS A 1269 5.36 -8.36 -23.15
C HIS A 1269 6.65 -9.19 -23.33
N PHE A 1270 6.99 -9.57 -24.57
CA PHE A 1270 8.14 -10.39 -24.93
C PHE A 1270 9.25 -9.62 -25.70
N GLU A 1271 9.02 -8.35 -26.05
CA GLU A 1271 10.07 -7.36 -26.35
C GLU A 1271 10.16 -6.38 -25.18
#